data_AF-A0A7X1B297-F1
#
_entry.id   AF-A0A7X1B297-F1
#
_cell.length_a   1.000
_cell.length_b   1.000
_cell.length_c   1.000
_cell.angle_alpha   90.00
_cell.angle_beta   90.00
_cell.angle_gamma   90.00
#
_symmetry.space_group_name_H-M   'P 1'
#
loop_
_entity.id
_entity.type
_entity.pdbx_description
1 polymer ?
#
loop_
_entity_poly.entity_id
_entity_poly.type
_entity_poly.pdbx_seq_one_letter_code
_entity_poly.pdbx_strand_id
1 'polypeptide(L)'
;MKTIGKFRLLGLIPLAILPLLLFQLTPSQGETAEDEKITPLTGYRFVSDRAFDPLPTEPKEGATVTVNGIAPPVPAEETPAPYGADELFPVDLPPAKPKSAASLSPETTPGTQPIVETNSPPPESVPAAKNDTAPPKAAATTAATSAATEPPASRPQTVTADAQRTPPNTDESLVFPLTLEIPGYDPNAIPTETAPAASASSQSGSMDYRNQVDSVEPMLKISSPSVVGVGATLAGSQSDIYMDALVPFWQSRSDYVHTIAFFVPRIATTEDIMTTASLGLGIRTLHGEGSFMGGDFPWIFGANVFYDFTHAVSNYDYNQVGAGIEWMSPFLDLRINGYLPESTENKVDETSRTSSSTSSSTTSSTSYGSLYARNHSVYQPFTTTTTTNFQRTTTTQFFEQYERALQGFDGEAGILLPEKYTLFPVRFYGGFYSFDNPYGDDIVGPKARIEARPFSFLLLDASWYQDEELLGSTWYLGARASMTIGGGPVPPVTSKPLHDTTEGPKTEAYNPYASFQSRLVERIPRNYQAVLTTSPFLENIGRRQISVSRYSTSSETSGQITVASRLIFVNAARGSATGNGTWQNPQNSIQGGANLAIANLGSSGQIWTVWTQGGVGPYNEDITVTDSVRFTSSSIPITGRGGQTFGGTGDGPIVQGGFLFGSLPGTPASPSIPVGSVQGYEITGGHSAASFAGITFVNVEVANASRNRIDTIGGTGIEVVNTGTTATSGTFASNGIFNTGGDAIHFDLADDSESRYTVADSGFENLTGNGVRIDATDSATYDITVARSGASGLANAGIFLNAEDDSSGSLTVSNSTFDGGGVDVETTENAEATLAVSGTLFENDPNNVFTLTATDSSSLTSSIRNNVLEDNQSALDLEVTGTAVTDTTFSGNSVTNSTNNAVVGRFEGTGTQDFTVTGNEISSIDGDAITARSISGTVNTTVSNNTIDTATNRAIVLRASQGSTMKATVSGNGTSNTSNGGILIRASGSSSMDATASNNVVAKSGDYGIQVQGANASNASVILSGNTIRETVSAAINILGSNNALVAVLAQANAITDSTTTGIQADASNRSLVSLTASNNNITNTTQEGILFTGRDNSSSRFEARSNLIASTGNASGIRTSFFGNHDTEVIIATNLIGPSAQQGVQIDTSDNTTADFTLQGNRINDSSQDAIRMTLYSTEDQTVALYENNLQRNGARGINLITQGPKEVSIYNNTIGTTGGAAVRARMESGGLTLRGASLGNNVYNDATPVPFDDSGTAPYTGGDGVMINNVIYP
;
A
#
# COMPACT_ATOMS: atom_id res chain seq x y z
N MET A 1 -67.19 4.42 -5.75
CA MET A 1 -67.90 3.81 -4.59
C MET A 1 -66.90 3.00 -3.77
N LYS A 2 -67.01 3.03 -2.43
CA LYS A 2 -66.62 2.00 -1.42
C LYS A 2 -65.41 1.09 -1.75
N THR A 3 -64.21 1.28 -1.16
CA THR A 3 -63.75 1.03 0.25
C THR A 3 -63.31 -0.39 0.62
N ILE A 4 -62.05 -0.46 1.10
CA ILE A 4 -61.51 -1.27 2.23
C ILE A 4 -61.23 -2.77 2.00
N GLY A 5 -59.98 -3.20 2.33
CA GLY A 5 -59.52 -4.59 2.13
C GLY A 5 -58.27 -5.09 2.89
N LYS A 6 -57.87 -4.50 4.03
CA LYS A 6 -56.90 -5.04 5.05
C LYS A 6 -55.39 -5.16 4.72
N PHE A 7 -54.59 -4.60 5.63
CA PHE A 7 -53.21 -4.99 5.95
C PHE A 7 -53.10 -6.46 6.41
N ARG A 8 -51.96 -7.12 6.11
CA ARG A 8 -51.28 -8.00 7.08
C ARG A 8 -49.77 -8.15 6.80
N LEU A 9 -49.03 -8.19 7.90
CA LEU A 9 -47.57 -8.22 8.04
C LEU A 9 -46.99 -9.63 7.77
N LEU A 10 -45.79 -9.71 7.15
CA LEU A 10 -44.66 -10.65 7.38
C LEU A 10 -43.90 -11.00 6.10
N GLY A 11 -42.56 -11.08 6.18
CA GLY A 11 -41.72 -11.76 5.19
C GLY A 11 -40.40 -11.05 4.89
N LEU A 12 -39.29 -11.58 5.40
CA LEU A 12 -37.93 -11.17 5.05
C LEU A 12 -37.69 -11.24 3.53
N ILE A 13 -36.95 -10.28 2.99
CA ILE A 13 -36.31 -10.36 1.67
C ILE A 13 -34.80 -10.47 1.89
N PRO A 14 -34.10 -11.46 1.29
CA PRO A 14 -32.67 -11.64 1.49
C PRO A 14 -31.84 -10.66 0.66
N LEU A 15 -30.77 -10.14 1.25
CA LEU A 15 -29.71 -9.44 0.52
C LEU A 15 -28.88 -10.47 -0.27
N ALA A 16 -28.61 -10.20 -1.54
CA ALA A 16 -27.69 -11.00 -2.34
C ALA A 16 -26.86 -10.08 -3.25
N ILE A 17 -25.55 -10.00 -2.99
CA ILE A 17 -24.49 -9.50 -3.87
C ILE A 17 -23.15 -10.05 -3.34
N LEU A 18 -22.27 -10.47 -4.26
CA LEU A 18 -20.89 -10.98 -4.08
C LEU A 18 -20.66 -12.29 -3.26
N PRO A 19 -20.21 -13.37 -3.91
CA PRO A 19 -19.43 -14.44 -3.28
C PRO A 19 -17.92 -14.26 -3.53
N LEU A 20 -17.12 -14.24 -2.46
CA LEU A 20 -15.68 -14.48 -2.55
C LEU A 20 -15.43 -15.99 -2.46
N LEU A 21 -14.60 -16.56 -3.34
CA LEU A 21 -14.21 -17.97 -3.24
C LEU A 21 -13.23 -18.17 -2.07
N LEU A 22 -13.52 -19.14 -1.20
CA LEU A 22 -12.52 -19.77 -0.34
C LEU A 22 -12.79 -21.29 -0.34
N PHE A 23 -11.90 -22.07 -0.93
CA PHE A 23 -12.02 -23.53 -0.96
C PHE A 23 -11.41 -24.14 0.31
N GLN A 24 -12.21 -24.90 1.07
CA GLN A 24 -11.69 -25.90 2.00
C GLN A 24 -11.75 -27.28 1.35
N LEU A 25 -10.59 -27.91 1.17
CA LEU A 25 -10.50 -29.31 0.77
C LEU A 25 -10.44 -30.22 2.01
N THR A 26 -11.22 -31.30 1.98
CA THR A 26 -11.02 -32.47 2.85
C THR A 26 -10.79 -33.71 1.97
N PRO A 27 -9.92 -34.65 2.38
CA PRO A 27 -9.37 -35.64 1.46
C PRO A 27 -10.31 -36.84 1.26
N SER A 28 -10.47 -37.27 0.00
CA SER A 28 -11.02 -38.60 -0.32
C SER A 28 -9.88 -39.58 -0.59
N GLN A 29 -9.96 -40.78 0.00
CA GLN A 29 -8.94 -41.81 -0.17
C GLN A 29 -9.06 -42.50 -1.53
N GLY A 30 -7.90 -42.89 -2.07
CA GLY A 30 -7.73 -43.40 -3.42
C GLY A 30 -8.37 -44.74 -3.76
N GLU A 31 -8.27 -45.04 -5.05
CA GLU A 31 -8.34 -46.39 -5.61
C GLU A 31 -7.33 -46.50 -6.77
N THR A 32 -7.03 -47.73 -7.19
CA THR A 32 -5.80 -48.09 -7.92
C THR A 32 -6.00 -48.41 -9.40
N ALA A 33 -5.02 -48.03 -10.23
CA ALA A 33 -4.51 -48.70 -11.44
C ALA A 33 -5.48 -49.23 -12.52
N GLU A 34 -5.23 -48.87 -13.80
CA GLU A 34 -4.63 -49.79 -14.80
C GLU A 34 -4.27 -49.07 -16.12
N ASP A 35 -3.40 -49.70 -16.94
CA ASP A 35 -2.99 -49.25 -18.27
C ASP A 35 -4.15 -49.34 -19.29
N GLU A 36 -4.34 -48.31 -20.14
CA GLU A 36 -4.92 -48.55 -21.46
C GLU A 36 -4.36 -47.62 -22.56
N LYS A 37 -3.97 -48.22 -23.70
CA LYS A 37 -3.47 -47.53 -24.90
C LYS A 37 -4.64 -46.98 -25.73
N ILE A 38 -4.57 -45.72 -26.16
CA ILE A 38 -5.47 -45.20 -27.21
C ILE A 38 -4.69 -44.48 -28.33
N THR A 39 -5.06 -44.81 -29.57
CA THR A 39 -4.58 -44.25 -30.85
C THR A 39 -5.01 -42.79 -31.11
N PRO A 40 -4.32 -42.05 -32.00
CA PRO A 40 -4.57 -40.62 -32.20
C PRO A 40 -5.92 -40.34 -32.86
N LEU A 41 -6.73 -39.49 -32.22
CA LEU A 41 -7.99 -38.98 -32.75
C LEU A 41 -7.79 -37.60 -33.36
N THR A 42 -7.84 -37.52 -34.69
CA THR A 42 -7.89 -36.27 -35.46
C THR A 42 -9.29 -35.67 -35.34
N GLY A 43 -9.43 -34.51 -34.68
CA GLY A 43 -10.77 -33.95 -34.46
C GLY A 43 -10.89 -32.64 -33.68
N TYR A 44 -9.91 -31.73 -33.72
CA TYR A 44 -10.12 -30.38 -33.17
C TYR A 44 -10.98 -29.53 -34.12
N ARG A 45 -12.25 -29.34 -33.73
CA ARG A 45 -13.18 -28.42 -34.37
C ARG A 45 -13.25 -27.16 -33.50
N PHE A 46 -12.71 -26.06 -34.00
CA PHE A 46 -12.59 -24.80 -33.26
C PHE A 46 -13.93 -24.32 -32.69
N VAL A 47 -13.90 -23.87 -31.43
CA VAL A 47 -14.97 -23.08 -30.81
C VAL A 47 -14.67 -21.62 -31.10
N SER A 48 -15.29 -21.06 -32.16
CA SER A 48 -15.11 -19.67 -32.58
C SER A 48 -15.99 -18.66 -31.83
N ASP A 49 -16.80 -19.12 -30.87
CA ASP A 49 -17.84 -18.32 -30.24
C ASP A 49 -17.41 -17.74 -28.88
N ARG A 50 -16.47 -16.81 -28.93
CA ARG A 50 -16.42 -15.68 -27.98
C ARG A 50 -16.35 -14.38 -28.78
N ALA A 51 -17.51 -13.91 -29.20
CA ALA A 51 -17.64 -12.51 -29.59
C ALA A 51 -17.26 -11.64 -28.38
N PHE A 52 -16.32 -10.72 -28.57
CA PHE A 52 -16.03 -9.68 -27.58
C PHE A 52 -17.26 -8.80 -27.45
N ASP A 53 -17.89 -8.77 -26.27
CA ASP A 53 -18.94 -7.82 -25.96
C ASP A 53 -18.34 -6.40 -25.95
N PRO A 54 -18.84 -5.46 -26.78
CA PRO A 54 -18.33 -4.10 -26.78
C PRO A 54 -18.77 -3.36 -25.52
N LEU A 55 -17.79 -2.86 -24.75
CA LEU A 55 -18.03 -1.96 -23.63
C LEU A 55 -18.86 -0.72 -24.10
N PRO A 56 -19.84 -0.25 -23.31
CA PRO A 56 -20.67 0.88 -23.70
C PRO A 56 -19.87 2.18 -23.71
N THR A 57 -19.65 2.74 -24.90
CA THR A 57 -19.03 4.06 -25.07
C THR A 57 -20.05 5.18 -24.94
N GLU A 58 -20.06 5.90 -23.81
CA GLU A 58 -20.75 7.19 -23.72
C GLU A 58 -19.93 8.33 -24.37
N PRO A 59 -20.58 9.29 -25.06
CA PRO A 59 -19.90 10.40 -25.68
C PRO A 59 -19.68 11.57 -24.69
N LYS A 60 -18.42 11.86 -24.36
CA LYS A 60 -18.07 13.16 -23.73
C LYS A 60 -17.86 14.23 -24.80
N GLU A 61 -18.75 15.22 -24.85
CA GLU A 61 -18.51 16.45 -25.60
C GLU A 61 -17.39 17.28 -24.94
N GLY A 62 -16.58 17.95 -25.77
CA GLY A 62 -15.32 18.55 -25.33
C GLY A 62 -15.45 19.94 -24.71
N ALA A 63 -14.64 20.20 -23.67
CA ALA A 63 -14.44 21.54 -23.13
C ALA A 63 -13.27 22.24 -23.84
N THR A 64 -13.53 23.43 -24.39
CA THR A 64 -12.51 24.27 -25.04
C THR A 64 -11.71 25.03 -23.98
N VAL A 65 -10.42 24.73 -23.81
CA VAL A 65 -9.54 25.47 -22.90
C VAL A 65 -8.88 26.65 -23.62
N THR A 66 -9.12 27.86 -23.14
CA THR A 66 -8.43 29.08 -23.58
C THR A 66 -7.28 29.38 -22.63
N VAL A 67 -6.03 29.16 -23.07
CA VAL A 67 -4.84 29.46 -22.26
C VAL A 67 -4.45 30.93 -22.43
N ASN A 68 -4.53 31.72 -21.36
CA ASN A 68 -4.06 33.11 -21.34
C ASN A 68 -2.77 33.24 -20.51
N GLY A 69 -1.68 33.61 -21.19
CA GLY A 69 -0.64 34.52 -20.70
C GLY A 69 0.10 34.16 -19.39
N ILE A 70 1.23 33.47 -19.52
CA ILE A 70 2.30 33.53 -18.51
C ILE A 70 3.00 34.89 -18.61
N ALA A 71 3.27 35.53 -17.47
CA ALA A 71 4.05 36.77 -17.35
C ALA A 71 5.38 36.52 -16.60
N PRO A 72 6.44 37.33 -16.84
CA PRO A 72 7.83 36.92 -16.63
C PRO A 72 8.40 37.18 -15.22
N PRO A 73 9.57 36.59 -14.88
CA PRO A 73 10.23 36.81 -13.60
C PRO A 73 10.92 38.19 -13.50
N VAL A 74 11.06 38.69 -12.27
CA VAL A 74 11.74 39.94 -11.91
C VAL A 74 12.80 39.62 -10.83
N PRO A 75 13.99 40.26 -10.83
CA PRO A 75 15.21 39.66 -10.27
C PRO A 75 15.54 40.06 -8.83
N ALA A 76 16.63 39.48 -8.31
CA ALA A 76 17.16 39.64 -6.96
C ALA A 76 17.83 41.01 -6.69
N GLU A 77 17.85 41.43 -5.41
CA GLU A 77 18.83 42.38 -4.85
C GLU A 77 19.04 42.18 -3.33
N GLU A 78 20.33 42.21 -2.95
CA GLU A 78 20.99 42.67 -1.70
C GLU A 78 20.77 42.07 -0.26
N THR A 79 21.93 41.86 0.39
CA THR A 79 22.26 41.58 1.81
C THR A 79 22.38 42.89 2.65
N PRO A 80 22.75 42.98 3.99
CA PRO A 80 23.46 42.00 4.85
C PRO A 80 23.25 41.97 6.42
N ALA A 81 23.78 40.90 7.07
CA ALA A 81 24.52 40.87 8.38
C ALA A 81 23.79 41.10 9.76
N PRO A 82 24.43 40.82 10.95
CA PRO A 82 25.24 39.65 11.38
C PRO A 82 25.04 39.18 12.88
N TYR A 83 25.90 38.24 13.35
CA TYR A 83 26.11 37.66 14.72
C TYR A 83 25.20 36.49 15.17
N GLY A 84 25.71 35.41 15.79
CA GLY A 84 27.12 34.97 16.00
C GLY A 84 27.27 33.85 17.07
N ALA A 85 28.44 33.17 17.11
CA ALA A 85 29.01 32.33 18.19
C ALA A 85 28.20 31.10 18.70
N ASP A 86 28.76 29.95 19.11
CA ASP A 86 30.11 29.35 19.10
C ASP A 86 29.94 27.82 19.20
N GLU A 87 30.84 27.01 18.62
CA GLU A 87 31.52 25.89 19.32
C GLU A 87 32.52 25.17 18.37
N LEU A 88 33.60 24.63 18.95
CA LEU A 88 34.80 24.13 18.28
C LEU A 88 34.97 22.62 18.55
N PHE A 89 35.40 21.82 17.56
CA PHE A 89 36.47 20.81 17.69
C PHE A 89 36.94 20.34 16.28
N PRO A 90 38.19 19.87 16.09
CA PRO A 90 38.84 19.79 14.78
C PRO A 90 38.87 18.38 14.16
N VAL A 91 38.99 18.32 12.81
CA VAL A 91 39.44 17.14 12.05
C VAL A 91 40.38 17.60 10.93
N ASP A 92 41.49 16.88 10.76
CA ASP A 92 42.55 17.16 9.77
C ASP A 92 42.13 16.90 8.31
N LEU A 93 42.70 17.68 7.37
CA LEU A 93 42.62 17.45 5.93
C LEU A 93 44.01 17.44 5.26
N PRO A 94 44.37 16.39 4.50
CA PRO A 94 45.52 16.38 3.59
C PRO A 94 45.18 16.95 2.18
N PRO A 95 46.17 17.20 1.29
CA PRO A 95 46.08 18.34 0.37
C PRO A 95 45.92 18.06 -1.15
N ALA A 96 45.04 18.85 -1.78
CA ALA A 96 45.21 19.69 -2.98
C ALA A 96 45.89 19.22 -4.30
N LYS A 97 45.26 19.68 -5.42
CA LYS A 97 45.74 19.96 -6.81
C LYS A 97 45.48 18.87 -7.88
N PRO A 98 45.45 19.22 -9.21
CA PRO A 98 45.71 20.53 -9.85
C PRO A 98 44.60 21.07 -10.81
N LYS A 99 44.83 22.29 -11.33
CA LYS A 99 44.08 22.92 -12.45
C LYS A 99 44.69 22.56 -13.81
N SER A 100 43.85 22.48 -14.85
CA SER A 100 44.17 22.68 -16.28
C SER A 100 42.87 22.96 -17.05
N ALA A 101 42.81 23.64 -18.20
CA ALA A 101 43.68 24.65 -18.81
C ALA A 101 42.82 25.41 -19.87
N ALA A 102 43.21 26.61 -20.29
CA ALA A 102 42.42 27.44 -21.21
C ALA A 102 42.81 27.26 -22.69
N SER A 103 41.84 27.44 -23.60
CA SER A 103 42.02 27.60 -25.05
C SER A 103 40.89 28.50 -25.58
N LEU A 104 41.12 29.80 -25.76
CA LEU A 104 41.58 30.48 -26.99
C LEU A 104 40.48 30.67 -28.07
N SER A 105 39.80 31.82 -27.97
CA SER A 105 39.01 32.42 -29.06
C SER A 105 39.86 33.39 -29.89
N PRO A 106 39.56 33.57 -31.19
CA PRO A 106 39.99 34.75 -31.95
C PRO A 106 38.82 35.55 -32.54
N GLU A 107 38.68 36.79 -32.09
CA GLU A 107 38.17 37.94 -32.87
C GLU A 107 39.10 38.23 -34.09
N THR A 108 38.78 38.98 -35.17
CA THR A 108 37.79 40.07 -35.38
C THR A 108 37.56 40.37 -36.89
N THR A 109 36.36 40.86 -37.26
CA THR A 109 36.06 41.92 -38.30
C THR A 109 36.31 41.72 -39.82
N PRO A 110 35.76 42.60 -40.71
CA PRO A 110 34.44 43.30 -40.71
C PRO A 110 33.73 43.32 -42.10
N GLY A 111 32.44 43.72 -42.16
CA GLY A 111 31.84 44.12 -43.45
C GLY A 111 30.36 44.53 -43.51
N THR A 112 30.11 45.85 -43.70
CA THR A 112 28.96 46.50 -44.40
C THR A 112 27.49 46.27 -43.98
N GLN A 113 26.78 47.40 -43.75
CA GLN A 113 25.30 47.49 -43.74
C GLN A 113 24.73 47.46 -45.19
N PRO A 114 23.40 47.29 -45.37
CA PRO A 114 22.54 48.49 -45.43
C PRO A 114 21.19 48.39 -44.72
N ILE A 115 20.55 49.55 -44.57
CA ILE A 115 19.24 49.81 -43.93
C ILE A 115 18.10 49.55 -44.92
N VAL A 116 17.06 48.76 -44.54
CA VAL A 116 15.68 48.87 -45.07
C VAL A 116 14.64 48.53 -43.99
N GLU A 117 13.58 49.33 -44.01
CA GLU A 117 12.36 49.41 -43.20
C GLU A 117 11.62 48.11 -42.82
N THR A 118 11.06 48.09 -41.59
CA THR A 118 9.94 47.21 -41.22
C THR A 118 8.65 48.01 -41.12
N ASN A 119 7.62 47.64 -41.88
CA ASN A 119 6.32 48.29 -41.87
C ASN A 119 5.45 47.77 -40.71
N SER A 120 5.02 48.67 -39.82
CA SER A 120 3.90 48.45 -38.88
C SER A 120 2.78 49.45 -39.18
N PRO A 121 1.52 49.01 -39.38
CA PRO A 121 0.40 49.93 -39.58
C PRO A 121 -0.03 50.62 -38.26
N PRO A 122 -0.56 51.85 -38.32
CA PRO A 122 -0.84 52.67 -37.13
C PRO A 122 -2.22 52.38 -36.50
N PRO A 123 -2.44 52.74 -35.22
CA PRO A 123 -3.76 52.72 -34.60
C PRO A 123 -4.59 53.93 -35.04
N GLU A 124 -5.82 53.71 -35.51
CA GLU A 124 -6.76 54.81 -35.81
C GLU A 124 -7.36 55.41 -34.53
N SER A 125 -7.32 56.74 -34.47
CA SER A 125 -7.95 57.56 -33.43
C SER A 125 -9.33 58.06 -33.87
N VAL A 126 -10.36 57.91 -33.03
CA VAL A 126 -11.61 58.70 -33.14
C VAL A 126 -11.98 59.23 -31.73
N PRO A 127 -12.36 60.53 -31.59
CA PRO A 127 -12.33 61.21 -30.30
C PRO A 127 -13.69 61.27 -29.57
N ALA A 128 -13.64 61.82 -28.36
CA ALA A 128 -14.76 61.89 -27.43
C ALA A 128 -15.70 63.12 -27.59
N ALA A 129 -16.89 62.96 -27.02
CA ALA A 129 -17.52 63.85 -26.02
C ALA A 129 -18.76 64.69 -26.41
N LYS A 130 -19.54 64.95 -25.34
CA LYS A 130 -20.55 66.02 -25.14
C LYS A 130 -21.94 65.80 -25.74
N ASN A 131 -23.04 66.26 -25.12
CA ASN A 131 -23.27 66.83 -23.77
C ASN A 131 -24.78 66.83 -23.43
N ASP A 132 -25.12 66.98 -22.14
CA ASP A 132 -26.26 67.75 -21.57
C ASP A 132 -27.72 67.44 -22.03
N THR A 133 -28.79 67.63 -21.25
CA THR A 133 -29.00 68.42 -20.01
C THR A 133 -30.20 67.90 -19.21
N ALA A 134 -30.17 68.04 -17.88
CA ALA A 134 -31.38 68.05 -17.00
C ALA A 134 -31.96 69.50 -16.96
N PRO A 135 -32.72 70.02 -15.95
CA PRO A 135 -33.43 69.47 -14.76
C PRO A 135 -34.88 70.10 -14.70
N PRO A 136 -35.52 70.61 -13.60
CA PRO A 136 -35.31 70.49 -12.13
C PRO A 136 -36.57 70.44 -11.19
N LYS A 137 -36.32 70.13 -9.89
CA LYS A 137 -36.89 70.76 -8.65
C LYS A 137 -38.37 70.49 -8.26
N ALA A 138 -38.79 70.57 -6.98
CA ALA A 138 -38.09 70.82 -5.69
C ALA A 138 -38.95 70.41 -4.46
N ALA A 139 -38.30 70.22 -3.30
CA ALA A 139 -38.68 70.65 -1.92
C ALA A 139 -40.07 70.27 -1.30
N ALA A 140 -40.31 70.31 0.02
CA ALA A 140 -39.50 70.12 1.23
C ALA A 140 -40.42 70.13 2.49
N THR A 141 -39.90 69.67 3.64
CA THR A 141 -40.19 70.14 5.03
C THR A 141 -41.58 69.95 5.73
N THR A 142 -41.53 69.14 6.80
CA THR A 142 -42.00 69.39 8.21
C THR A 142 -43.49 69.50 8.64
N ALA A 143 -43.85 68.54 9.50
CA ALA A 143 -44.35 68.69 10.90
C ALA A 143 -45.79 69.17 11.27
N ALA A 144 -46.49 68.25 11.95
CA ALA A 144 -47.19 68.38 13.24
C ALA A 144 -48.66 68.89 13.39
N THR A 145 -49.41 68.08 14.16
CA THR A 145 -50.48 68.39 15.16
C THR A 145 -51.95 68.69 14.78
N SER A 146 -52.82 67.72 15.15
CA SER A 146 -53.99 67.82 16.07
C SER A 146 -55.45 67.98 15.57
N ALA A 147 -56.38 67.36 16.35
CA ALA A 147 -57.85 67.51 16.45
C ALA A 147 -58.72 67.09 15.24
N ALA A 148 -59.56 66.04 15.34
CA ALA A 148 -60.98 66.01 15.81
C ALA A 148 -61.99 66.57 14.76
N THR A 149 -63.20 66.04 14.53
CA THR A 149 -64.13 65.26 15.38
C THR A 149 -65.14 64.41 14.56
N GLU A 150 -65.71 63.39 15.21
CA GLU A 150 -66.89 62.53 14.89
C GLU A 150 -68.25 63.32 14.94
N PRO A 151 -69.50 62.75 14.94
CA PRO A 151 -70.07 61.40 14.65
C PRO A 151 -71.42 61.51 13.81
N PRO A 152 -72.55 60.75 13.99
CA PRO A 152 -72.82 59.40 14.54
C PRO A 152 -73.77 58.47 13.72
N ALA A 153 -73.89 57.20 14.16
CA ALA A 153 -75.15 56.46 14.50
C ALA A 153 -75.32 55.02 13.91
N SER A 154 -75.89 54.00 14.57
CA SER A 154 -75.80 53.56 16.00
C SER A 154 -76.58 52.23 16.26
N ARG A 155 -75.93 51.28 16.98
CA ARG A 155 -76.50 50.22 17.88
C ARG A 155 -77.46 49.14 17.31
N PRO A 156 -77.77 48.06 18.07
CA PRO A 156 -77.27 47.57 19.39
C PRO A 156 -76.54 46.20 19.24
N GLN A 157 -76.19 45.33 20.21
CA GLN A 157 -75.65 45.30 21.61
C GLN A 157 -75.23 43.81 21.88
N THR A 158 -74.71 43.29 23.00
CA THR A 158 -73.72 43.63 24.07
C THR A 158 -73.87 42.57 25.19
N VAL A 159 -72.78 41.99 25.70
CA VAL A 159 -72.40 41.65 27.13
C VAL A 159 -71.20 40.66 27.06
N THR A 160 -69.92 40.97 27.32
CA THR A 160 -69.09 41.39 28.51
C THR A 160 -68.64 40.32 29.52
N ALA A 161 -67.31 40.10 29.59
CA ALA A 161 -66.40 39.98 30.77
C ALA A 161 -64.96 39.65 30.24
N ASP A 162 -63.88 40.43 30.42
CA ASP A 162 -63.06 40.77 31.62
C ASP A 162 -62.22 39.58 32.19
N ALA A 163 -60.92 39.67 32.58
CA ALA A 163 -59.99 40.82 32.67
C ALA A 163 -58.46 40.44 32.75
N GLN A 164 -57.61 41.47 32.59
CA GLN A 164 -56.20 41.74 33.04
C GLN A 164 -55.16 40.68 33.52
N ARG A 165 -53.99 40.70 32.83
CA ARG A 165 -52.55 40.87 33.27
C ARG A 165 -52.02 40.54 34.70
N THR A 166 -50.79 39.95 34.69
CA THR A 166 -49.58 40.11 35.58
C THR A 166 -49.42 39.28 36.89
N PRO A 167 -48.17 39.04 37.42
CA PRO A 167 -47.72 37.72 37.92
C PRO A 167 -47.38 37.60 39.43
N PRO A 168 -47.07 36.36 39.89
CA PRO A 168 -45.86 36.03 40.67
C PRO A 168 -45.06 34.86 40.03
N ASN A 169 -43.72 34.75 40.07
CA ASN A 169 -42.75 34.62 41.17
C ASN A 169 -42.70 33.23 41.85
N THR A 170 -41.53 32.58 41.72
CA THR A 170 -40.87 31.58 42.58
C THR A 170 -41.52 30.22 42.89
N ASP A 171 -40.70 29.17 42.72
CA ASP A 171 -40.68 27.87 43.40
C ASP A 171 -41.96 27.02 43.46
N GLU A 172 -42.02 25.95 42.65
CA GLU A 172 -42.38 24.61 43.16
C GLU A 172 -41.96 23.49 42.19
N SER A 173 -41.58 22.34 42.75
CA SER A 173 -41.03 21.19 42.02
C SER A 173 -42.11 20.33 41.36
N LEU A 174 -42.05 20.16 40.03
CA LEU A 174 -42.91 19.22 39.30
C LEU A 174 -42.21 17.87 39.09
N VAL A 175 -42.54 16.92 39.98
CA VAL A 175 -42.17 15.50 39.87
C VAL A 175 -43.20 14.79 39.00
N PHE A 176 -42.75 14.09 37.95
CA PHE A 176 -43.57 13.14 37.20
C PHE A 176 -43.23 11.69 37.62
N PRO A 177 -44.15 10.96 38.26
CA PRO A 177 -43.98 9.54 38.51
C PRO A 177 -44.47 8.74 37.29
N LEU A 178 -43.57 8.03 36.62
CA LEU A 178 -43.94 6.97 35.66
C LEU A 178 -43.51 5.61 36.23
N THR A 179 -44.47 4.86 36.76
CA THR A 179 -44.26 3.48 37.21
C THR A 179 -44.73 2.56 36.08
N LEU A 180 -43.86 1.69 35.58
CA LEU A 180 -44.20 0.71 34.54
C LEU A 180 -44.13 -0.70 35.14
N GLU A 181 -45.27 -1.31 35.43
CA GLU A 181 -45.34 -2.72 35.82
C GLU A 181 -45.17 -3.63 34.59
N ILE A 182 -44.28 -4.63 34.70
CA ILE A 182 -44.19 -5.74 33.75
C ILE A 182 -44.46 -7.04 34.55
N PRO A 183 -45.52 -7.80 34.26
CA PRO A 183 -45.86 -9.00 35.03
C PRO A 183 -45.10 -10.25 34.53
N GLY A 184 -44.62 -11.07 35.48
CA GLY A 184 -44.42 -12.51 35.24
C GLY A 184 -42.99 -13.04 35.10
N TYR A 185 -42.11 -12.77 36.06
CA TYR A 185 -40.87 -13.56 36.25
C TYR A 185 -40.67 -13.87 37.74
N ASP A 186 -40.67 -15.16 38.11
CA ASP A 186 -40.45 -15.61 39.49
C ASP A 186 -39.01 -16.10 39.66
N PRO A 187 -38.16 -15.39 40.45
CA PRO A 187 -36.78 -15.76 40.66
C PRO A 187 -36.56 -16.95 41.61
N ASN A 188 -37.61 -17.61 42.12
CA ASN A 188 -37.49 -18.72 43.08
C ASN A 188 -37.69 -20.12 42.48
N ALA A 189 -37.79 -20.25 41.15
CA ALA A 189 -37.89 -21.54 40.48
C ALA A 189 -36.56 -22.31 40.48
N ILE A 190 -36.28 -23.07 41.55
CA ILE A 190 -35.09 -23.92 41.69
C ILE A 190 -35.22 -25.18 40.81
N PRO A 191 -34.37 -25.38 39.78
CA PRO A 191 -34.28 -26.65 39.07
C PRO A 191 -33.47 -27.62 39.95
N THR A 192 -34.14 -28.64 40.48
CA THR A 192 -33.48 -29.74 41.17
C THR A 192 -33.17 -30.82 40.15
N GLU A 193 -31.89 -31.06 39.84
CA GLU A 193 -31.50 -32.19 39.00
C GLU A 193 -30.47 -33.10 39.66
N THR A 194 -30.74 -34.39 39.54
CA THR A 194 -30.09 -35.50 40.25
C THR A 194 -28.86 -36.01 39.53
N ALA A 195 -27.77 -36.21 40.26
CA ALA A 195 -26.60 -36.92 39.78
C ALA A 195 -26.85 -38.44 39.62
N PRO A 196 -26.29 -39.08 38.58
CA PRO A 196 -25.92 -40.50 38.59
C PRO A 196 -24.42 -40.70 38.84
N ALA A 197 -24.04 -41.88 39.32
CA ALA A 197 -22.74 -42.11 39.97
C ALA A 197 -21.61 -42.60 39.05
N ALA A 198 -20.40 -42.20 39.45
CA ALA A 198 -19.06 -42.78 39.25
C ALA A 198 -18.84 -44.07 38.43
N SER A 199 -17.77 -44.06 37.62
CA SER A 199 -16.72 -45.09 37.67
C SER A 199 -15.34 -44.44 37.44
N ALA A 200 -14.25 -45.04 37.94
CA ALA A 200 -13.00 -44.31 38.24
C ALA A 200 -11.72 -44.94 37.63
N SER A 201 -10.75 -44.08 37.30
CA SER A 201 -9.28 -44.30 37.27
C SER A 201 -8.63 -43.13 36.49
N SER A 202 -7.44 -42.60 36.77
CA SER A 202 -6.41 -42.92 37.78
C SER A 202 -5.66 -41.64 38.20
N GLN A 203 -5.08 -41.63 39.40
CA GLN A 203 -4.44 -40.44 39.99
C GLN A 203 -3.09 -40.07 39.34
N SER A 204 -2.88 -38.77 39.11
CA SER A 204 -1.57 -38.11 39.17
C SER A 204 -1.78 -36.70 39.73
N GLY A 205 -1.04 -36.33 40.77
CA GLY A 205 -1.31 -35.12 41.56
C GLY A 205 -0.73 -33.86 40.93
N SER A 206 -1.57 -33.03 40.33
CA SER A 206 -1.25 -31.62 40.06
C SER A 206 -1.59 -30.78 41.31
N MET A 207 -0.63 -30.01 41.82
CA MET A 207 -0.90 -29.01 42.87
C MET A 207 -1.44 -27.72 42.22
N ASP A 208 -2.74 -27.48 42.38
CA ASP A 208 -3.44 -26.34 41.80
C ASP A 208 -3.17 -25.05 42.59
N TYR A 209 -2.40 -24.13 41.99
CA TYR A 209 -2.00 -22.86 42.58
C TYR A 209 -2.98 -21.73 42.19
N ARG A 210 -4.27 -21.90 42.53
CA ARG A 210 -5.32 -20.91 42.31
C ARG A 210 -6.15 -20.64 43.57
N ASN A 211 -5.58 -19.86 44.48
CA ASN A 211 -6.33 -19.15 45.53
C ASN A 211 -5.55 -17.93 46.01
N GLN A 212 -5.62 -16.84 45.25
CA GLN A 212 -5.18 -15.53 45.71
C GLN A 212 -6.27 -14.49 45.43
N VAL A 213 -7.23 -14.44 46.36
CA VAL A 213 -8.12 -13.32 46.73
C VAL A 213 -8.20 -12.17 45.71
N ASP A 214 -9.17 -12.24 44.80
CA ASP A 214 -9.68 -11.04 44.12
C ASP A 214 -10.50 -10.22 45.11
N SER A 215 -9.95 -9.06 45.51
CA SER A 215 -10.69 -8.05 46.25
C SER A 215 -11.73 -7.39 45.34
N VAL A 216 -13.00 -7.65 45.59
CA VAL A 216 -14.12 -6.97 44.91
C VAL A 216 -14.15 -5.50 45.33
N GLU A 217 -13.37 -4.66 44.64
CA GLU A 217 -13.61 -3.22 44.69
C GLU A 217 -14.92 -2.90 43.94
N PRO A 218 -15.77 -2.03 44.50
CA PRO A 218 -17.00 -1.64 43.81
C PRO A 218 -16.64 -0.87 42.54
N MET A 219 -17.04 -1.40 41.38
CA MET A 219 -16.90 -0.72 40.09
C MET A 219 -17.63 0.65 40.10
N LEU A 220 -16.94 1.70 40.53
CA LEU A 220 -17.26 3.07 40.13
C LEU A 220 -16.93 3.19 38.64
N LYS A 221 -17.94 2.84 37.84
CA LYS A 221 -17.88 2.81 36.38
C LYS A 221 -17.26 4.10 35.85
N ILE A 222 -16.13 3.99 35.17
CA ILE A 222 -15.54 5.07 34.36
C ILE A 222 -16.55 5.39 33.26
N SER A 223 -17.42 6.38 33.49
CA SER A 223 -18.38 6.83 32.49
C SER A 223 -17.64 7.36 31.27
N SER A 224 -17.96 6.87 30.08
CA SER A 224 -17.62 7.56 28.84
C SER A 224 -18.14 9.00 28.95
N PRO A 225 -17.31 9.99 28.60
CA PRO A 225 -17.65 11.37 28.86
C PRO A 225 -18.80 11.83 27.97
N SER A 226 -19.55 12.85 28.40
CA SER A 226 -20.40 13.59 27.48
C SER A 226 -19.55 14.54 26.65
N VAL A 227 -19.95 14.82 25.41
CA VAL A 227 -19.29 15.83 24.56
C VAL A 227 -20.32 16.88 24.16
N VAL A 228 -20.07 18.14 24.49
CA VAL A 228 -20.89 19.28 24.06
C VAL A 228 -20.15 20.02 22.97
N GLY A 229 -20.79 20.28 21.83
CA GLY A 229 -20.23 21.02 20.71
C GLY A 229 -20.98 22.32 20.43
N VAL A 230 -20.24 23.31 19.96
CA VAL A 230 -20.77 24.52 19.33
C VAL A 230 -20.04 24.69 18.01
N GLY A 231 -20.80 24.87 16.92
CA GLY A 231 -20.22 25.02 15.60
C GLY A 231 -20.95 26.03 14.74
N ALA A 232 -20.27 26.44 13.68
CA ALA A 232 -20.83 27.26 12.61
C ALA A 232 -20.47 26.65 11.26
N THR A 233 -21.34 26.85 10.27
CA THR A 233 -21.13 26.44 8.88
C THR A 233 -21.50 27.56 7.93
N LEU A 234 -20.86 27.56 6.76
CA LEU A 234 -21.10 28.47 5.64
C LEU A 234 -21.35 27.62 4.39
N ALA A 235 -22.46 27.85 3.68
CA ALA A 235 -22.78 27.20 2.41
C ALA A 235 -23.26 28.25 1.41
N GLY A 236 -22.41 28.61 0.43
CA GLY A 236 -22.69 29.72 -0.47
C GLY A 236 -22.86 31.05 0.28
N SER A 237 -24.09 31.58 0.32
CA SER A 237 -24.45 32.77 1.10
C SER A 237 -25.07 32.46 2.47
N GLN A 238 -25.42 31.20 2.76
CA GLN A 238 -26.06 30.81 4.01
C GLN A 238 -25.03 30.63 5.12
N SER A 239 -25.40 31.03 6.34
CA SER A 239 -24.66 30.71 7.56
C SER A 239 -25.54 30.06 8.61
N ASP A 240 -24.99 29.05 9.29
CA ASP A 240 -25.63 28.37 10.42
C ASP A 240 -24.78 28.57 11.69
N ILE A 241 -25.47 28.61 12.83
CA ILE A 241 -24.87 28.38 14.15
C ILE A 241 -25.64 27.25 14.83
N TYR A 242 -24.94 26.29 15.41
CA TYR A 242 -25.55 25.15 16.11
C TYR A 242 -24.84 24.80 17.41
N MET A 243 -25.62 24.20 18.31
CA MET A 243 -25.15 23.56 19.54
C MET A 243 -25.66 22.12 19.56
N ASP A 244 -24.76 21.18 19.85
CA ASP A 244 -25.09 19.76 20.01
C ASP A 244 -24.48 19.20 21.30
N ALA A 245 -25.03 18.08 21.78
CA ALA A 245 -24.37 17.27 22.80
C ALA A 245 -24.51 15.78 22.45
N LEU A 246 -23.53 14.98 22.85
CA LEU A 246 -23.64 13.52 22.92
C LEU A 246 -23.47 13.13 24.39
N VAL A 247 -24.52 12.55 24.97
CA VAL A 247 -24.60 12.24 26.40
C VAL A 247 -24.77 10.72 26.56
N PRO A 248 -23.72 9.97 26.92
CA PRO A 248 -23.84 8.56 27.29
C PRO A 248 -24.68 8.41 28.55
N PHE A 249 -25.80 7.69 28.46
CA PHE A 249 -26.69 7.42 29.60
C PHE A 249 -26.60 5.97 30.10
N TRP A 250 -26.10 5.07 29.27
CA TRP A 250 -25.78 3.70 29.64
C TRP A 250 -24.46 3.26 29.00
N GLN A 251 -23.76 2.34 29.66
CA GLN A 251 -22.55 1.73 29.12
C GLN A 251 -22.27 0.37 29.76
N SER A 252 -21.53 -0.45 29.02
CA SER A 252 -20.99 -1.73 29.45
C SER A 252 -19.56 -1.86 28.95
N ARG A 253 -18.64 -2.30 29.82
CA ARG A 253 -17.25 -2.58 29.47
C ARG A 253 -16.89 -3.99 29.92
N SER A 254 -16.30 -4.74 29.00
CA SER A 254 -15.60 -6.01 29.20
C SER A 254 -14.20 -5.87 28.59
N ASP A 255 -13.33 -6.85 28.80
CA ASP A 255 -11.92 -6.77 28.39
C ASP A 255 -11.72 -6.56 26.88
N TYR A 256 -12.68 -7.01 26.05
CA TYR A 256 -12.59 -6.95 24.57
C TYR A 256 -13.67 -6.10 23.90
N VAL A 257 -14.66 -5.63 24.67
CA VAL A 257 -15.86 -4.95 24.14
C VAL A 257 -16.29 -3.81 25.07
N HIS A 258 -16.43 -2.60 24.53
CA HIS A 258 -16.95 -1.42 25.23
C HIS A 258 -18.15 -0.84 24.45
N THR A 259 -19.34 -0.98 25.01
CA THR A 259 -20.58 -0.42 24.47
C THR A 259 -21.01 0.82 25.25
N ILE A 260 -21.45 1.85 24.53
CA ILE A 260 -22.24 2.96 25.08
C ILE A 260 -23.61 3.03 24.40
N ALA A 261 -24.63 3.45 25.16
CA ALA A 261 -25.87 3.99 24.62
C ALA A 261 -26.02 5.44 25.06
N PHE A 262 -26.38 6.30 24.12
CA PHE A 262 -26.25 7.74 24.23
C PHE A 262 -27.42 8.49 23.60
N PHE A 263 -27.59 9.72 24.04
CA PHE A 263 -28.65 10.64 23.65
C PHE A 263 -28.03 11.90 23.04
N VAL A 264 -28.62 12.43 21.97
CA VAL A 264 -28.07 13.52 21.15
C VAL A 264 -29.09 14.63 20.95
N PRO A 265 -29.19 15.63 21.85
CA PRO A 265 -29.93 16.84 21.57
C PRO A 265 -29.09 17.78 20.70
N ARG A 266 -29.72 18.40 19.70
CA ARG A 266 -29.13 19.46 18.87
C ARG A 266 -30.14 20.55 18.57
N ILE A 267 -29.67 21.79 18.49
CA ILE A 267 -30.41 22.94 17.97
C ILE A 267 -29.50 23.71 17.01
N ALA A 268 -30.08 24.22 15.92
CA ALA A 268 -29.39 25.09 14.98
C ALA A 268 -30.31 26.21 14.48
N THR A 269 -29.72 27.34 14.13
CA THR A 269 -30.39 28.49 13.51
C THR A 269 -29.63 28.90 12.27
N THR A 270 -30.33 29.20 11.19
CA THR A 270 -29.74 29.59 9.90
C THR A 270 -30.39 30.87 9.40
N GLU A 271 -29.83 31.48 8.36
CA GLU A 271 -30.42 32.69 7.75
C GLU A 271 -31.73 32.41 6.99
N ASP A 272 -31.84 31.24 6.34
CA ASP A 272 -32.97 30.85 5.49
C ASP A 272 -33.92 29.81 6.13
N ILE A 273 -33.62 29.32 7.34
CA ILE A 273 -34.45 28.43 8.16
C ILE A 273 -34.40 28.94 9.60
N MET A 274 -35.56 29.40 10.11
CA MET A 274 -35.61 30.15 11.38
C MET A 274 -35.08 29.35 12.58
N THR A 275 -35.39 28.05 12.67
CA THR A 275 -34.83 27.15 13.70
C THR A 275 -34.97 25.69 13.27
N THR A 276 -33.94 24.88 13.50
CA THR A 276 -34.03 23.42 13.49
C THR A 276 -33.65 22.84 14.85
N ALA A 277 -34.29 21.73 15.23
CA ALA A 277 -34.02 21.00 16.45
C ALA A 277 -34.02 19.50 16.15
N SER A 278 -33.13 18.74 16.79
CA SER A 278 -32.95 17.32 16.52
C SER A 278 -32.73 16.56 17.82
N LEU A 279 -33.30 15.36 17.92
CA LEU A 279 -33.31 14.53 19.11
C LEU A 279 -32.95 13.08 18.77
N GLY A 280 -31.71 12.71 19.04
CA GLY A 280 -31.16 11.39 18.73
C GLY A 280 -31.07 10.43 19.91
N LEU A 281 -31.20 9.14 19.62
CA LEU A 281 -30.75 8.04 20.44
C LEU A 281 -29.82 7.16 19.62
N GLY A 282 -28.75 6.65 20.23
CA GLY A 282 -27.81 5.76 19.55
C GLY A 282 -27.12 4.78 20.47
N ILE A 283 -26.53 3.76 19.86
CA ILE A 283 -25.68 2.76 20.49
C ILE A 283 -24.40 2.63 19.67
N ARG A 284 -23.25 2.52 20.34
CA ARG A 284 -21.95 2.23 19.72
C ARG A 284 -21.21 1.19 20.53
N THR A 285 -20.65 0.20 19.86
CA THR A 285 -19.84 -0.86 20.46
C THR A 285 -18.47 -0.90 19.82
N LEU A 286 -17.45 -0.65 20.64
CA LEU A 286 -16.04 -0.87 20.34
C LEU A 286 -15.69 -2.34 20.57
N HIS A 287 -15.01 -2.95 19.61
CA HIS A 287 -14.46 -4.30 19.65
C HIS A 287 -12.96 -4.28 19.34
N GLY A 288 -12.24 -5.28 19.82
CA GLY A 288 -10.88 -5.59 19.34
C GLY A 288 -9.73 -4.95 20.11
N GLU A 289 -10.00 -4.13 21.13
CA GLU A 289 -8.96 -3.79 22.12
C GLU A 289 -8.52 -5.10 22.81
N GLY A 290 -7.32 -5.61 22.47
CA GLY A 290 -6.66 -6.72 23.17
C GLY A 290 -6.98 -8.18 22.76
N SER A 291 -7.67 -8.43 21.63
CA SER A 291 -8.19 -9.78 21.29
C SER A 291 -7.24 -10.70 20.49
N PHE A 292 -7.51 -12.01 20.56
CA PHE A 292 -6.67 -13.15 20.14
C PHE A 292 -6.47 -13.36 18.61
N MET A 293 -7.07 -12.51 17.76
CA MET A 293 -6.98 -12.61 16.28
C MET A 293 -5.93 -11.63 15.68
N GLY A 294 -4.99 -11.15 16.49
CA GLY A 294 -4.12 -10.02 16.18
C GLY A 294 -4.67 -8.74 16.83
N GLY A 295 -3.96 -8.21 17.83
CA GLY A 295 -4.49 -7.21 18.76
C GLY A 295 -4.53 -5.76 18.26
N ASP A 296 -4.24 -5.54 16.98
CA ASP A 296 -3.75 -4.24 16.48
C ASP A 296 -4.78 -3.41 15.70
N PHE A 297 -6.01 -3.92 15.48
CA PHE A 297 -7.02 -3.23 14.67
C PHE A 297 -8.41 -3.21 15.34
N PRO A 298 -8.73 -2.18 16.15
CA PRO A 298 -10.01 -2.06 16.82
C PRO A 298 -11.09 -1.46 15.89
N TRP A 299 -12.36 -1.80 16.14
CA TRP A 299 -13.51 -1.37 15.33
C TRP A 299 -14.67 -0.89 16.20
N ILE A 300 -15.39 0.16 15.77
CA ILE A 300 -16.67 0.57 16.37
C ILE A 300 -17.79 0.27 15.39
N PHE A 301 -18.83 -0.43 15.84
CA PHE A 301 -20.11 -0.54 15.16
C PHE A 301 -21.15 0.33 15.89
N GLY A 302 -21.92 1.11 15.15
CA GLY A 302 -22.93 2.03 15.68
C GLY A 302 -24.25 1.97 14.94
N ALA A 303 -25.33 2.30 15.64
CA ALA A 303 -26.65 2.52 15.07
C ALA A 303 -27.34 3.68 15.81
N ASN A 304 -28.11 4.48 15.08
CA ASN A 304 -28.77 5.67 15.62
C ASN A 304 -30.17 5.88 15.01
N VAL A 305 -31.04 6.56 15.76
CA VAL A 305 -32.37 7.01 15.34
C VAL A 305 -32.58 8.43 15.86
N PHE A 306 -33.12 9.30 15.02
CA PHE A 306 -33.35 10.72 15.29
C PHE A 306 -34.79 11.13 14.97
N TYR A 307 -35.30 12.06 15.76
CA TYR A 307 -36.45 12.89 15.42
C TYR A 307 -35.94 14.31 15.13
N ASP A 308 -36.15 14.79 13.91
CA ASP A 308 -35.73 16.10 13.43
C ASP A 308 -36.97 16.99 13.23
N PHE A 309 -36.83 18.27 13.61
CA PHE A 309 -37.83 19.32 13.49
C PHE A 309 -37.20 20.52 12.78
N THR A 310 -37.90 21.06 11.77
CA THR A 310 -37.45 22.19 10.95
C THR A 310 -38.57 23.21 10.84
N HIS A 311 -38.37 24.41 11.41
CA HIS A 311 -39.25 25.57 11.23
C HIS A 311 -38.72 26.45 10.09
N ALA A 312 -39.36 26.35 8.93
CA ALA A 312 -38.94 27.02 7.70
C ALA A 312 -39.27 28.52 7.69
N VAL A 313 -38.59 29.30 6.85
CA VAL A 313 -38.89 30.73 6.65
C VAL A 313 -40.31 30.98 6.10
N SER A 314 -40.91 29.97 5.46
CA SER A 314 -42.33 29.91 5.09
C SER A 314 -43.30 29.90 6.29
N ASN A 315 -42.79 29.84 7.53
CA ASN A 315 -43.54 29.73 8.79
C ASN A 315 -44.36 28.43 8.88
N TYR A 316 -43.81 27.33 8.35
CA TYR A 316 -44.32 25.98 8.52
C TYR A 316 -43.32 25.07 9.24
N ASP A 317 -43.88 24.09 9.94
CA ASP A 317 -43.14 23.06 10.67
C ASP A 317 -43.04 21.77 9.83
N TYR A 318 -41.84 21.21 9.75
CA TYR A 318 -41.58 19.90 9.16
C TYR A 318 -40.94 18.98 10.18
N ASN A 319 -41.54 17.79 10.35
CA ASN A 319 -41.03 16.73 11.19
C ASN A 319 -40.43 15.62 10.32
N GLN A 320 -39.35 15.00 10.77
CA GLN A 320 -38.71 13.88 10.07
C GLN A 320 -38.15 12.87 11.07
N VAL A 321 -38.25 11.59 10.73
CA VAL A 321 -37.55 10.52 11.44
C VAL A 321 -36.39 10.07 10.57
N GLY A 322 -35.17 10.07 11.13
CA GLY A 322 -34.01 9.49 10.45
C GLY A 322 -33.42 8.33 11.22
N ALA A 323 -32.78 7.40 10.52
CA ALA A 323 -32.05 6.28 11.12
C ALA A 323 -30.72 6.08 10.38
N GLY A 324 -29.68 5.69 11.10
CA GLY A 324 -28.35 5.51 10.53
C GLY A 324 -27.55 4.39 11.16
N ILE A 325 -26.55 3.93 10.41
CA ILE A 325 -25.55 2.94 10.82
C ILE A 325 -24.14 3.49 10.61
N GLU A 326 -23.23 3.09 11.49
CA GLU A 326 -21.83 3.53 11.51
C GLU A 326 -20.91 2.30 11.65
N TRP A 327 -19.81 2.30 10.90
CA TRP A 327 -18.69 1.39 11.09
C TRP A 327 -17.40 2.20 11.02
N MET A 328 -16.57 2.14 12.05
CA MET A 328 -15.37 2.97 12.18
C MET A 328 -14.18 2.13 12.64
N SER A 329 -12.99 2.57 12.27
CA SER A 329 -11.68 2.05 12.70
C SER A 329 -10.69 3.22 12.81
N PRO A 330 -9.42 3.03 13.22
CA PRO A 330 -8.45 4.13 13.24
C PRO A 330 -8.32 4.84 11.87
N PHE A 331 -8.36 4.05 10.78
CA PHE A 331 -8.06 4.50 9.42
C PHE A 331 -9.28 4.67 8.51
N LEU A 332 -10.34 3.86 8.69
CA LEU A 332 -11.53 3.81 7.83
C LEU A 332 -12.80 4.15 8.62
N ASP A 333 -13.62 5.05 8.07
CA ASP A 333 -14.98 5.36 8.50
C ASP A 333 -15.98 5.00 7.40
N LEU A 334 -17.14 4.44 7.76
CA LEU A 334 -18.30 4.23 6.89
C LEU A 334 -19.57 4.63 7.64
N ARG A 335 -20.45 5.41 7.00
CA ARG A 335 -21.74 5.85 7.55
C ARG A 335 -22.82 5.84 6.50
N ILE A 336 -24.03 5.45 6.88
CA ILE A 336 -25.23 5.52 6.03
C ILE A 336 -26.40 6.01 6.89
N ASN A 337 -27.11 7.03 6.43
CA ASN A 337 -28.28 7.63 7.07
C ASN A 337 -29.47 7.65 6.10
N GLY A 338 -30.66 7.25 6.54
CA GLY A 338 -31.93 7.37 5.80
C GLY A 338 -32.90 8.31 6.52
N TYR A 339 -33.76 8.99 5.76
CA TYR A 339 -34.61 10.10 6.19
C TYR A 339 -36.06 9.92 5.71
N LEU A 340 -37.00 9.93 6.66
CA LEU A 340 -38.45 9.72 6.44
C LEU A 340 -39.23 10.92 7.00
N PRO A 341 -39.58 11.91 6.15
CA PRO A 341 -40.37 13.07 6.57
C PRO A 341 -41.82 12.69 6.86
N GLU A 342 -42.47 13.45 7.75
CA GLU A 342 -43.92 13.50 7.82
C GLU A 342 -44.46 14.06 6.49
N SER A 343 -45.47 13.41 5.91
CA SER A 343 -45.91 13.66 4.53
C SER A 343 -46.77 14.92 4.37
N THR A 344 -46.51 15.97 5.15
CA THR A 344 -47.19 17.26 5.11
C THR A 344 -46.61 18.14 4.01
N GLU A 345 -47.44 18.41 3.01
CA GLU A 345 -47.21 19.40 1.96
C GLU A 345 -47.90 20.71 2.38
N ASN A 346 -47.12 21.79 2.55
CA ASN A 346 -47.62 23.08 3.03
C ASN A 346 -47.63 24.10 1.89
N LYS A 347 -48.66 24.94 1.81
CA LYS A 347 -48.77 25.98 0.77
C LYS A 347 -48.07 27.27 1.20
N VAL A 348 -46.97 27.62 0.53
CA VAL A 348 -46.08 28.72 0.92
C VAL A 348 -46.33 30.04 0.18
N ASP A 349 -46.87 30.00 -1.04
CA ASP A 349 -47.27 31.22 -1.77
C ASP A 349 -48.51 30.97 -2.68
N GLU A 350 -49.21 32.04 -3.06
CA GLU A 350 -50.26 32.05 -4.09
C GLU A 350 -50.08 33.26 -5.01
N THR A 351 -49.77 33.01 -6.28
CA THR A 351 -49.66 34.07 -7.28
C THR A 351 -50.68 33.88 -8.41
N SER A 352 -51.37 34.96 -8.78
CA SER A 352 -52.27 34.97 -9.93
C SER A 352 -51.56 35.58 -11.14
N ARG A 353 -51.12 34.75 -12.09
CA ARG A 353 -50.49 35.22 -13.33
C ARG A 353 -51.53 35.30 -14.43
N THR A 354 -51.90 36.52 -14.84
CA THR A 354 -52.54 36.72 -16.15
C THR A 354 -51.44 36.79 -17.19
N SER A 355 -51.13 35.65 -17.81
CA SER A 355 -50.14 35.59 -18.88
C SER A 355 -50.83 35.47 -20.24
N SER A 356 -50.39 36.30 -21.19
CA SER A 356 -50.55 36.01 -22.61
C SER A 356 -49.18 35.68 -23.18
N SER A 357 -48.78 34.41 -23.08
CA SER A 357 -47.50 33.94 -23.62
C SER A 357 -47.67 33.49 -25.06
N THR A 358 -46.68 33.83 -25.90
CA THR A 358 -46.38 33.08 -27.13
C THR A 358 -45.16 32.25 -26.81
N SER A 359 -45.33 30.96 -26.58
CA SER A 359 -44.22 30.03 -26.38
C SER A 359 -43.78 29.46 -27.73
N SER A 360 -42.47 29.39 -27.94
CA SER A 360 -41.85 28.72 -29.09
C SER A 360 -40.88 27.65 -28.58
N SER A 361 -41.30 26.37 -28.57
CA SER A 361 -40.37 25.27 -28.26
C SER A 361 -39.75 24.78 -29.56
N THR A 362 -38.43 24.93 -29.71
CA THR A 362 -37.69 24.37 -30.84
C THR A 362 -37.06 23.04 -30.42
N THR A 363 -37.58 21.93 -30.94
CA THR A 363 -36.95 20.61 -30.83
C THR A 363 -36.25 20.28 -32.15
N SER A 364 -34.94 20.08 -32.12
CA SER A 364 -34.15 19.68 -33.28
C SER A 364 -33.63 18.25 -33.12
N SER A 365 -34.26 17.29 -33.80
CA SER A 365 -33.76 15.92 -33.89
C SER A 365 -32.95 15.74 -35.17
N THR A 366 -31.67 15.36 -35.06
CA THR A 366 -30.85 15.03 -36.24
C THR A 366 -30.76 13.52 -36.43
N SER A 367 -31.39 13.02 -37.48
CA SER A 367 -31.18 11.63 -37.93
C SER A 367 -29.97 11.59 -38.86
N TYR A 368 -29.05 10.67 -38.57
CA TYR A 368 -27.88 10.40 -39.42
C TYR A 368 -28.15 9.16 -40.27
N GLY A 369 -27.94 9.27 -41.58
CA GLY A 369 -28.01 8.13 -42.49
C GLY A 369 -26.73 7.31 -42.49
N SER A 370 -26.74 6.21 -43.23
CA SER A 370 -25.56 5.36 -43.43
C SER A 370 -24.46 6.06 -44.21
N LEU A 371 -23.21 5.71 -43.91
CA LEU A 371 -22.04 6.29 -44.55
C LEU A 371 -21.87 5.74 -45.98
N TYR A 372 -21.32 6.55 -46.87
CA TYR A 372 -20.93 6.12 -48.22
C TYR A 372 -19.63 6.78 -48.66
N ALA A 373 -18.81 6.04 -49.40
CA ALA A 373 -17.61 6.55 -50.02
C ALA A 373 -17.89 7.19 -51.38
N ARG A 374 -17.21 8.30 -51.68
CA ARG A 374 -17.21 8.96 -52.99
C ARG A 374 -15.90 9.74 -53.15
N ASN A 375 -15.27 9.63 -54.31
CA ASN A 375 -13.96 10.21 -54.60
C ASN A 375 -12.94 9.70 -53.55
N HIS A 376 -12.22 10.61 -52.87
CA HIS A 376 -11.23 10.32 -51.83
C HIS A 376 -11.78 10.55 -50.41
N SER A 377 -13.08 10.33 -50.19
CA SER A 377 -13.75 10.68 -48.93
C SER A 377 -14.91 9.74 -48.61
N VAL A 378 -15.18 9.60 -47.31
CA VAL A 378 -16.41 8.99 -46.79
C VAL A 378 -17.31 10.10 -46.26
N TYR A 379 -18.56 10.06 -46.64
CA TYR A 379 -19.57 11.04 -46.30
C TYR A 379 -20.73 10.39 -45.55
N GLN A 380 -21.41 11.20 -44.74
CA GLN A 380 -22.64 10.82 -44.04
C GLN A 380 -23.72 11.88 -44.31
N PRO A 381 -24.90 11.48 -44.82
CA PRO A 381 -26.03 12.38 -44.92
C PRO A 381 -26.68 12.54 -43.55
N PHE A 382 -27.19 13.73 -43.23
CA PHE A 382 -27.99 13.97 -42.03
C PHE A 382 -29.24 14.76 -42.37
N THR A 383 -30.31 14.54 -41.61
CA THR A 383 -31.54 15.34 -41.67
C THR A 383 -31.82 15.89 -40.28
N THR A 384 -31.62 17.19 -40.11
CA THR A 384 -32.03 17.89 -38.89
C THR A 384 -33.46 18.35 -39.07
N THR A 385 -34.38 17.70 -38.35
CA THR A 385 -35.79 18.12 -38.27
C THR A 385 -35.93 19.11 -37.12
N THR A 386 -36.02 20.40 -37.46
CA THR A 386 -36.25 21.47 -36.49
C THR A 386 -37.74 21.77 -36.42
N THR A 387 -38.39 21.31 -35.35
CA THR A 387 -39.80 21.57 -35.09
C THR A 387 -39.94 22.71 -34.10
N THR A 388 -40.37 23.88 -34.57
CA THR A 388 -40.69 25.02 -33.70
C THR A 388 -42.21 25.14 -33.56
N ASN A 389 -42.70 24.75 -32.38
CA ASN A 389 -44.13 24.81 -32.05
C ASN A 389 -44.47 26.18 -31.45
N PHE A 390 -45.36 26.94 -32.09
CA PHE A 390 -45.85 28.22 -31.58
C PHE A 390 -47.23 28.06 -30.95
N GLN A 391 -47.30 28.16 -29.62
CA GLN A 391 -48.57 28.20 -28.88
C GLN A 391 -48.73 29.58 -28.24
N ARG A 392 -49.75 30.33 -28.67
CA ARG A 392 -50.19 31.54 -27.95
C ARG A 392 -51.37 31.19 -27.08
N THR A 393 -51.18 31.25 -25.77
CA THR A 393 -52.27 31.05 -24.81
C THR A 393 -52.39 32.27 -23.92
N THR A 394 -53.59 32.82 -23.84
CA THR A 394 -53.95 33.75 -22.78
C THR A 394 -54.60 32.92 -21.68
N THR A 395 -53.86 32.70 -20.60
CA THR A 395 -54.36 31.97 -19.43
C THR A 395 -54.24 32.88 -18.22
N THR A 396 -55.35 33.09 -17.51
CA THR A 396 -55.30 33.58 -16.14
C THR A 396 -55.23 32.35 -15.24
N GLN A 397 -54.05 32.14 -14.67
CA GLN A 397 -53.69 30.97 -13.89
C GLN A 397 -53.49 31.40 -12.45
N PHE A 398 -54.16 30.71 -11.53
CA PHE A 398 -53.86 30.78 -10.11
C PHE A 398 -52.88 29.66 -9.84
N PHE A 399 -51.66 30.03 -9.48
CA PHE A 399 -50.64 29.08 -9.09
C PHE A 399 -50.44 29.16 -7.58
N GLU A 400 -50.33 27.99 -6.97
CA GLU A 400 -50.05 27.81 -5.56
C GLU A 400 -48.67 27.15 -5.48
N GLN A 401 -47.77 27.73 -4.69
CA GLN A 401 -46.47 27.11 -4.43
C GLN A 401 -46.57 26.29 -3.16
N TYR A 402 -46.06 25.07 -3.20
CA TYR A 402 -46.04 24.16 -2.07
C TYR A 402 -44.60 23.90 -1.64
N GLU A 403 -44.39 23.59 -0.38
CA GLU A 403 -43.10 23.23 0.20
C GLU A 403 -43.28 21.93 0.97
N ARG A 404 -42.26 21.07 0.92
CA ARG A 404 -42.30 19.74 1.52
C ARG A 404 -40.90 19.25 1.83
N ALA A 405 -40.75 18.57 2.97
CA ALA A 405 -39.57 17.81 3.32
C ALA A 405 -39.45 16.51 2.49
N LEU A 406 -38.25 16.23 2.00
CA LEU A 406 -37.95 15.09 1.13
C LEU A 406 -37.60 13.82 1.89
N GLN A 407 -37.96 12.68 1.28
CA GLN A 407 -37.52 11.35 1.69
C GLN A 407 -36.22 11.03 0.96
N GLY A 408 -35.27 10.36 1.62
CA GLY A 408 -34.01 10.02 0.96
C GLY A 408 -32.99 9.34 1.86
N PHE A 409 -31.76 9.25 1.39
CA PHE A 409 -30.62 8.76 2.14
C PHE A 409 -29.31 9.46 1.74
N ASP A 410 -28.33 9.42 2.63
CA ASP A 410 -26.94 9.74 2.32
C ASP A 410 -25.99 8.68 2.91
N GLY A 411 -24.88 8.43 2.21
CA GLY A 411 -23.81 7.56 2.67
C GLY A 411 -22.44 8.15 2.39
N GLU A 412 -21.46 7.85 3.24
CA GLU A 412 -20.07 8.26 3.08
C GLU A 412 -19.11 7.20 3.62
N ALA A 413 -17.98 7.04 2.93
CA ALA A 413 -16.81 6.32 3.39
C ALA A 413 -15.61 7.27 3.41
N GLY A 414 -14.74 7.18 4.42
CA GLY A 414 -13.58 8.05 4.52
C GLY A 414 -12.35 7.40 5.12
N ILE A 415 -11.20 7.95 4.75
CA ILE A 415 -9.87 7.46 5.10
C ILE A 415 -9.08 8.53 5.87
N LEU A 416 -8.31 8.11 6.86
CA LEU A 416 -7.30 8.94 7.53
C LEU A 416 -6.05 9.04 6.65
N LEU A 417 -5.61 10.26 6.35
CA LEU A 417 -4.33 10.47 5.66
C LEU A 417 -3.15 10.16 6.61
N PRO A 418 -2.09 9.46 6.14
CA PRO A 418 -0.92 9.18 6.98
C PRO A 418 -0.24 10.46 7.48
N GLU A 419 0.05 10.52 8.79
CA GLU A 419 0.60 11.71 9.46
C GLU A 419 1.87 12.28 8.81
N LYS A 420 2.69 11.43 8.17
CA LYS A 420 3.88 11.86 7.40
C LYS A 420 3.58 12.85 6.27
N TYR A 421 2.32 13.03 5.88
CA TYR A 421 1.87 13.97 4.85
C TYR A 421 1.05 15.16 5.40
N THR A 422 0.77 15.22 6.71
CA THR A 422 -0.20 16.17 7.28
C THR A 422 0.22 16.68 8.67
N LEU A 423 0.29 18.01 8.85
CA LEU A 423 0.68 18.65 10.13
C LEU A 423 -0.26 18.39 11.31
N PHE A 424 -1.47 17.91 11.03
CA PHE A 424 -2.51 17.52 11.97
C PHE A 424 -3.39 16.47 11.27
N PRO A 425 -4.21 15.67 11.98
CA PRO A 425 -4.99 14.63 11.33
C PRO A 425 -6.01 15.19 10.34
N VAL A 426 -5.94 14.67 9.12
CA VAL A 426 -6.86 14.97 8.02
C VAL A 426 -7.54 13.67 7.58
N ARG A 427 -8.87 13.69 7.47
CA ARG A 427 -9.66 12.63 6.84
C ARG A 427 -10.24 13.11 5.52
N PHE A 428 -10.20 12.27 4.50
CA PHE A 428 -10.90 12.49 3.23
C PHE A 428 -12.04 11.48 3.10
N TYR A 429 -13.21 11.94 2.69
CA TYR A 429 -14.43 11.16 2.54
C TYR A 429 -14.98 11.29 1.11
N GLY A 430 -15.43 10.18 0.55
CA GLY A 430 -16.28 10.12 -0.64
C GLY A 430 -17.64 9.53 -0.28
N GLY A 431 -18.71 9.98 -0.93
CA GLY A 431 -20.05 9.53 -0.61
C GLY A 431 -21.06 9.80 -1.71
N PHE A 432 -22.32 9.50 -1.41
CA PHE A 432 -23.45 9.64 -2.33
C PHE A 432 -24.71 10.02 -1.55
N TYR A 433 -25.63 10.74 -2.16
CA TYR A 433 -26.95 11.05 -1.62
C TYR A 433 -28.02 10.89 -2.70
N SER A 434 -29.25 10.64 -2.27
CA SER A 434 -30.43 10.52 -3.13
C SER A 434 -31.67 10.89 -2.32
N PHE A 435 -32.41 11.89 -2.78
CA PHE A 435 -33.67 12.35 -2.18
C PHE A 435 -34.77 12.42 -3.25
N ASP A 436 -35.88 11.72 -2.99
CA ASP A 436 -37.05 11.63 -3.86
C ASP A 436 -37.75 13.01 -3.93
N ASN A 437 -37.69 13.69 -5.07
CA ASN A 437 -38.26 15.03 -5.25
C ASN A 437 -39.60 14.96 -6.02
N PRO A 438 -40.76 15.07 -5.35
CA PRO A 438 -42.06 14.93 -6.00
C PRO A 438 -42.44 16.09 -6.94
N TYR A 439 -41.61 17.14 -7.04
CA TYR A 439 -41.90 18.36 -7.80
C TYR A 439 -40.93 18.66 -8.95
N GLY A 440 -39.86 17.88 -9.09
CA GLY A 440 -38.77 18.11 -10.04
C GLY A 440 -38.02 16.83 -10.37
N ASP A 441 -36.74 16.97 -10.71
CA ASP A 441 -35.82 15.84 -10.77
C ASP A 441 -35.34 15.48 -9.35
N ASP A 442 -35.06 14.20 -9.10
CA ASP A 442 -34.58 13.73 -7.79
C ASP A 442 -33.21 14.33 -7.45
N ILE A 443 -33.02 14.78 -6.20
CA ILE A 443 -31.76 15.41 -5.76
C ILE A 443 -30.77 14.28 -5.47
N VAL A 444 -29.91 13.98 -6.45
CA VAL A 444 -29.03 12.81 -6.44
C VAL A 444 -27.62 13.16 -6.91
N GLY A 445 -26.60 12.67 -6.19
CA GLY A 445 -25.23 12.91 -6.61
C GLY A 445 -24.15 12.37 -5.67
N PRO A 446 -22.89 12.37 -6.13
CA PRO A 446 -21.73 12.17 -5.28
C PRO A 446 -21.51 13.38 -4.36
N LYS A 447 -20.94 13.11 -3.20
CA LYS A 447 -20.35 14.11 -2.28
C LYS A 447 -18.89 13.78 -1.99
N ALA A 448 -18.09 14.80 -1.73
CA ALA A 448 -16.73 14.68 -1.22
C ALA A 448 -16.56 15.58 0.01
N ARG A 449 -15.80 15.15 1.00
CA ARG A 449 -15.64 15.89 2.27
C ARG A 449 -14.24 15.73 2.83
N ILE A 450 -13.67 16.80 3.36
CA ILE A 450 -12.39 16.81 4.07
C ILE A 450 -12.62 17.29 5.50
N GLU A 451 -12.10 16.56 6.49
CA GLU A 451 -12.09 16.96 7.89
C GLU A 451 -10.64 17.15 8.35
N ALA A 452 -10.34 18.25 9.03
CA ALA A 452 -9.07 18.56 9.66
C ALA A 452 -9.26 18.78 11.16
N ARG A 453 -8.36 18.25 11.99
CA ARG A 453 -8.42 18.44 13.46
C ARG A 453 -7.10 18.98 14.03
N PRO A 454 -6.85 20.30 13.95
CA PRO A 454 -5.65 20.92 14.52
C PRO A 454 -5.52 20.70 16.03
N PHE A 455 -6.65 20.63 16.75
CA PHE A 455 -6.68 20.42 18.21
C PHE A 455 -7.77 19.41 18.58
N SER A 456 -7.63 18.74 19.73
CA SER A 456 -8.62 17.78 20.21
C SER A 456 -10.02 18.37 20.42
N PHE A 457 -10.12 19.68 20.66
CA PHE A 457 -11.37 20.41 20.80
C PHE A 457 -11.88 21.04 19.49
N LEU A 458 -11.09 21.14 18.42
CA LEU A 458 -11.43 21.87 17.20
C LEU A 458 -11.43 20.98 15.97
N LEU A 459 -12.60 20.88 15.32
CA LEU A 459 -12.79 20.28 14.02
C LEU A 459 -13.07 21.37 12.98
N LEU A 460 -12.36 21.32 11.86
CA LEU A 460 -12.63 22.09 10.65
C LEU A 460 -13.04 21.10 9.56
N ASP A 461 -14.07 21.40 8.78
CA ASP A 461 -14.49 20.54 7.68
C ASP A 461 -14.96 21.32 6.46
N ALA A 462 -14.76 20.76 5.27
CA ALA A 462 -15.29 21.31 4.03
C ALA A 462 -15.85 20.18 3.17
N SER A 463 -16.98 20.43 2.52
CA SER A 463 -17.58 19.44 1.62
C SER A 463 -17.96 20.07 0.29
N TRP A 464 -18.05 19.20 -0.72
CA TRP A 464 -18.54 19.48 -2.05
C TRP A 464 -19.65 18.49 -2.41
N TYR A 465 -20.65 18.97 -3.14
CA TYR A 465 -21.78 18.21 -3.65
C TYR A 465 -21.96 18.54 -5.14
N GLN A 466 -22.38 17.55 -5.93
CA GLN A 466 -22.72 17.80 -7.34
C GLN A 466 -23.88 18.78 -7.51
N ASP A 467 -24.90 18.69 -6.66
CA ASP A 467 -26.15 19.42 -6.76
C ASP A 467 -26.24 20.54 -5.71
N GLU A 468 -26.62 21.74 -6.14
CA GLU A 468 -26.84 22.88 -5.25
C GLU A 468 -28.21 22.85 -4.57
N GLU A 469 -29.19 22.13 -5.09
CA GLU A 469 -30.53 22.04 -4.50
C GLU A 469 -30.54 21.37 -3.11
N LEU A 470 -29.50 20.57 -2.78
CA LEU A 470 -29.42 19.87 -1.50
C LEU A 470 -29.21 20.81 -0.29
N LEU A 471 -28.44 21.89 -0.45
CA LEU A 471 -28.04 22.82 0.62
C LEU A 471 -28.05 24.30 0.21
N GLY A 472 -28.64 24.64 -0.95
CA GLY A 472 -28.49 25.98 -1.55
C GLY A 472 -27.08 26.30 -2.06
N SER A 473 -26.17 25.32 -2.08
CA SER A 473 -24.80 25.48 -2.57
C SER A 473 -24.14 24.15 -2.90
N THR A 474 -23.23 24.14 -3.88
CA THR A 474 -22.37 23.00 -4.21
C THR A 474 -21.24 22.76 -3.20
N TRP A 475 -21.09 23.59 -2.17
CA TRP A 475 -20.07 23.41 -1.13
C TRP A 475 -20.52 23.91 0.25
N TYR A 476 -19.92 23.37 1.32
CA TYR A 476 -19.94 23.99 2.65
C TYR A 476 -18.54 24.04 3.27
N LEU A 477 -18.34 24.99 4.18
CA LEU A 477 -17.18 25.10 5.08
C LEU A 477 -17.68 25.19 6.53
N GLY A 478 -17.10 24.42 7.44
CA GLY A 478 -17.52 24.28 8.83
C GLY A 478 -16.39 24.37 9.83
N ALA A 479 -16.73 24.85 11.03
CA ALA A 479 -15.85 24.84 12.19
C ALA A 479 -16.67 24.47 13.45
N ARG A 480 -16.18 23.54 14.26
CA ARG A 480 -16.83 23.08 15.49
C ARG A 480 -15.84 23.01 16.64
N ALA A 481 -16.11 23.78 17.69
CA ALA A 481 -15.49 23.61 18.99
C ALA A 481 -16.25 22.55 19.79
N SER A 482 -15.56 21.73 20.57
CA SER A 482 -16.16 20.69 21.39
C SER A 482 -15.46 20.54 22.74
N MET A 483 -16.25 20.32 23.79
CA MET A 483 -15.81 20.19 25.17
C MET A 483 -16.33 18.88 25.77
N THR A 484 -15.42 18.15 26.37
CA THR A 484 -15.67 16.88 27.05
C THR A 484 -16.05 17.14 28.52
N ILE A 485 -17.21 16.65 28.96
CA ILE A 485 -17.81 16.92 30.28
C ILE A 485 -18.19 15.58 30.95
N GLY A 486 -17.73 15.38 32.19
CA GLY A 486 -17.89 14.11 32.90
C GLY A 486 -16.87 13.06 32.45
N GLY A 487 -16.86 11.90 33.11
CA GLY A 487 -15.73 10.96 33.08
C GLY A 487 -15.08 10.88 34.46
N GLY A 488 -14.93 9.65 34.97
CA GLY A 488 -14.47 9.42 36.34
C GLY A 488 -13.06 9.98 36.58
N PRO A 489 -12.82 10.74 37.67
CA PRO A 489 -11.50 11.28 37.93
C PRO A 489 -10.57 10.17 38.43
N VAL A 490 -9.60 9.79 37.61
CA VAL A 490 -8.25 9.58 38.12
C VAL A 490 -7.57 10.95 38.01
N PRO A 491 -7.42 11.71 39.11
CA PRO A 491 -6.64 12.93 39.04
C PRO A 491 -5.20 12.56 38.70
N PRO A 492 -4.56 13.17 37.69
CA PRO A 492 -3.12 13.35 37.75
C PRO A 492 -2.80 14.02 39.09
N VAL A 493 -1.65 13.72 39.69
CA VAL A 493 -1.29 14.15 41.06
C VAL A 493 -0.99 15.67 41.17
N THR A 494 -1.52 16.46 40.24
CA THR A 494 -1.35 17.90 40.02
C THR A 494 -2.70 18.54 39.63
N SER A 495 -3.73 18.35 40.46
CA SER A 495 -5.05 18.92 40.26
C SER A 495 -5.07 20.45 40.42
N LYS A 496 -4.75 21.19 39.34
CA LYS A 496 -5.13 22.61 39.21
C LYS A 496 -6.61 22.71 38.76
N PRO A 497 -7.45 23.53 39.42
CA PRO A 497 -8.82 23.79 38.96
C PRO A 497 -8.86 24.48 37.59
N LEU A 498 -10.01 24.40 36.92
CA LEU A 498 -10.31 24.94 35.58
C LEU A 498 -10.21 26.49 35.43
N HIS A 499 -9.62 27.17 36.41
CA HIS A 499 -9.50 28.63 36.49
C HIS A 499 -8.05 29.16 36.39
N ASP A 500 -7.04 28.30 36.27
CA ASP A 500 -5.68 28.78 35.96
C ASP A 500 -5.54 29.08 34.46
N THR A 501 -5.96 30.27 34.06
CA THR A 501 -5.96 30.74 32.67
C THR A 501 -4.57 31.10 32.13
N THR A 502 -3.48 30.63 32.77
CA THR A 502 -2.10 30.92 32.32
C THR A 502 -1.53 29.88 31.33
N GLU A 503 -2.07 28.66 31.31
CA GLU A 503 -1.61 27.57 30.41
C GLU A 503 -2.54 27.34 29.19
N GLY A 504 -3.69 28.02 29.12
CA GLY A 504 -4.64 27.94 28.00
C GLY A 504 -5.33 26.58 27.82
N PRO A 505 -6.18 26.40 26.80
CA PRO A 505 -6.57 25.07 26.36
C PRO A 505 -5.31 24.36 25.83
N LYS A 506 -5.01 23.17 26.36
CA LYS A 506 -3.83 22.38 25.96
C LYS A 506 -3.73 22.30 24.44
N THR A 507 -2.66 22.87 23.90
CA THR A 507 -2.34 22.92 22.46
C THR A 507 -1.76 21.61 21.93
N GLU A 508 -1.90 20.52 22.69
CA GLU A 508 -1.56 19.16 22.26
C GLU A 508 -2.40 18.84 21.00
N ALA A 509 -1.71 18.65 19.87
CA ALA A 509 -2.34 18.30 18.61
C ALA A 509 -3.18 17.03 18.79
N TYR A 510 -4.34 16.96 18.13
CA TYR A 510 -5.18 15.77 18.19
C TYR A 510 -4.37 14.58 17.67
N ASN A 511 -4.07 13.61 18.54
CA ASN A 511 -3.40 12.37 18.13
C ASN A 511 -4.49 11.37 17.68
N PRO A 512 -4.56 11.00 16.38
CA PRO A 512 -5.56 10.09 15.86
C PRO A 512 -5.31 8.63 16.27
N TYR A 513 -4.09 8.33 16.76
CA TYR A 513 -3.66 7.07 17.35
C TYR A 513 -3.74 7.07 18.89
N ALA A 514 -4.22 8.16 19.52
CA ALA A 514 -4.68 8.06 20.91
C ALA A 514 -5.84 7.05 20.99
N SER A 515 -6.07 6.49 22.19
CA SER A 515 -7.02 5.39 22.42
C SER A 515 -8.29 5.52 21.57
N PHE A 516 -8.50 4.57 20.66
CA PHE A 516 -9.59 4.58 19.69
C PHE A 516 -10.98 4.60 20.39
N GLN A 517 -11.03 4.13 21.64
CA GLN A 517 -12.11 4.39 22.61
C GLN A 517 -12.64 5.84 22.63
N SER A 518 -11.80 6.86 22.43
CA SER A 518 -12.21 8.27 22.37
C SER A 518 -13.24 8.56 21.27
N ARG A 519 -13.26 7.75 20.20
CA ARG A 519 -14.19 7.89 19.07
C ARG A 519 -15.60 7.39 19.37
N LEU A 520 -15.82 6.66 20.47
CA LEU A 520 -17.17 6.28 20.92
C LEU A 520 -18.08 7.50 21.12
N VAL A 521 -17.52 8.65 21.52
CA VAL A 521 -18.28 9.87 21.85
C VAL A 521 -18.20 10.97 20.77
N GLU A 522 -17.73 10.65 19.57
CA GLU A 522 -17.74 11.60 18.44
C GLU A 522 -19.17 11.95 18.00
N ARG A 523 -19.38 13.14 17.42
CA ARG A 523 -20.66 13.50 16.78
C ARG A 523 -21.01 12.48 15.70
N ILE A 524 -22.28 12.20 15.49
CA ILE A 524 -22.78 11.49 14.30
C ILE A 524 -22.87 12.50 13.15
N PRO A 525 -22.09 12.37 12.05
CA PRO A 525 -22.28 13.14 10.83
C PRO A 525 -23.51 12.60 10.08
N ARG A 526 -24.47 13.49 9.88
CA ARG A 526 -25.74 13.29 9.16
C ARG A 526 -26.25 14.67 8.73
N ASN A 527 -27.19 14.70 7.78
CA ASN A 527 -28.06 15.87 7.67
C ASN A 527 -29.01 15.90 8.88
N TYR A 528 -29.27 17.10 9.40
CA TYR A 528 -30.12 17.36 10.56
C TYR A 528 -31.22 18.38 10.24
N GLN A 529 -31.11 19.02 9.08
CA GLN A 529 -32.17 19.82 8.50
C GLN A 529 -32.99 18.90 7.61
N ALA A 530 -34.31 19.01 7.66
CA ALA A 530 -35.14 18.36 6.66
C ALA A 530 -34.81 19.01 5.30
N VAL A 531 -34.40 18.23 4.30
CA VAL A 531 -34.20 18.75 2.94
C VAL A 531 -35.55 19.22 2.42
N LEU A 532 -35.74 20.54 2.35
CA LEU A 532 -36.98 21.14 1.86
C LEU A 532 -36.82 21.45 0.38
N THR A 533 -37.79 21.04 -0.41
CA THR A 533 -37.98 21.58 -1.76
C THR A 533 -39.22 22.46 -1.79
N THR A 534 -39.17 23.52 -2.61
CA THR A 534 -40.38 24.22 -3.01
C THR A 534 -40.76 23.74 -4.39
N SER A 535 -42.04 23.41 -4.57
CA SER A 535 -42.57 23.08 -5.88
C SER A 535 -42.35 24.26 -6.83
N PRO A 536 -42.27 24.05 -8.16
CA PRO A 536 -42.62 25.13 -9.05
C PRO A 536 -44.05 25.55 -8.73
N PHE A 537 -44.42 26.78 -9.05
CA PHE A 537 -45.79 27.27 -8.93
C PHE A 537 -46.79 26.31 -9.60
N LEU A 538 -47.47 25.47 -8.81
CA LEU A 538 -48.38 24.42 -9.28
C LEU A 538 -49.74 25.04 -9.55
N GLU A 539 -50.32 24.72 -10.70
CA GLU A 539 -51.57 25.35 -11.09
C GLU A 539 -52.77 24.71 -10.38
N ASN A 540 -53.55 25.53 -9.68
CA ASN A 540 -54.86 25.12 -9.21
C ASN A 540 -55.85 25.08 -10.39
N ILE A 541 -55.91 23.91 -11.05
CA ILE A 541 -56.71 23.67 -12.26
C ILE A 541 -58.20 24.02 -12.04
N GLY A 542 -58.70 23.89 -10.81
CA GLY A 542 -60.09 24.24 -10.45
C GLY A 542 -60.43 25.74 -10.53
N ARG A 543 -59.42 26.62 -10.61
CA ARG A 543 -59.57 28.09 -10.70
C ARG A 543 -59.10 28.67 -12.04
N ARG A 544 -58.61 27.83 -12.94
CA ARG A 544 -57.98 28.19 -14.22
C ARG A 544 -58.96 28.75 -15.25
N GLN A 545 -58.61 29.85 -15.92
CA GLN A 545 -59.33 30.36 -17.11
C GLN A 545 -58.40 30.40 -18.34
N ILE A 546 -58.73 29.64 -19.40
CA ILE A 546 -57.87 29.44 -20.58
C ILE A 546 -58.53 29.94 -21.88
N SER A 547 -57.75 30.60 -22.74
CA SER A 547 -58.03 30.77 -24.17
C SER A 547 -56.76 30.46 -25.00
N VAL A 548 -56.84 29.46 -25.89
CA VAL A 548 -55.69 28.91 -26.64
C VAL A 548 -55.83 29.17 -28.15
N SER A 549 -54.74 29.55 -28.83
CA SER A 549 -54.54 29.28 -30.25
C SER A 549 -53.15 28.68 -30.52
N ARG A 550 -53.04 27.83 -31.54
CA ARG A 550 -51.82 27.08 -31.89
C ARG A 550 -51.57 27.11 -33.39
N TYR A 551 -50.31 27.17 -33.78
CA TYR A 551 -49.83 26.72 -35.09
C TYR A 551 -48.38 26.23 -34.99
N SER A 552 -48.02 25.24 -35.79
CA SER A 552 -46.67 24.66 -35.83
C SER A 552 -46.00 24.98 -37.16
N THR A 553 -44.69 25.22 -37.14
CA THR A 553 -43.86 25.25 -38.35
C THR A 553 -42.67 24.33 -38.18
N SER A 554 -42.62 23.29 -39.01
CA SER A 554 -41.50 22.37 -39.14
C SER A 554 -40.59 22.82 -40.29
N SER A 555 -39.28 22.80 -40.07
CA SER A 555 -38.28 22.92 -41.14
C SER A 555 -37.32 21.74 -41.08
N GLU A 556 -37.25 20.97 -42.15
CA GLU A 556 -36.19 19.99 -42.37
C GLU A 556 -35.00 20.66 -43.05
N THR A 557 -33.80 20.48 -42.50
CA THR A 557 -32.54 20.82 -43.15
C THR A 557 -31.75 19.55 -43.35
N SER A 558 -31.68 19.08 -44.59
CA SER A 558 -30.81 17.96 -44.99
C SER A 558 -29.42 18.46 -45.37
N GLY A 559 -28.37 17.80 -44.90
CA GLY A 559 -26.98 18.12 -45.23
C GLY A 559 -26.10 16.88 -45.35
N GLN A 560 -24.83 17.09 -45.62
CA GLN A 560 -23.82 16.05 -45.78
C GLN A 560 -22.56 16.45 -44.99
N ILE A 561 -22.06 15.56 -44.15
CA ILE A 561 -20.81 15.72 -43.40
C ILE A 561 -19.74 14.84 -44.04
N THR A 562 -18.53 15.37 -44.19
CA THR A 562 -17.34 14.57 -44.51
C THR A 562 -16.87 13.89 -43.24
N VAL A 563 -16.99 12.56 -43.14
CA VAL A 563 -16.54 11.79 -41.97
C VAL A 563 -15.04 11.51 -42.08
N ALA A 564 -14.57 11.14 -43.27
CA ALA A 564 -13.16 10.96 -43.57
C ALA A 564 -12.83 11.51 -44.97
N SER A 565 -11.59 11.96 -45.15
CA SER A 565 -11.08 12.51 -46.42
C SER A 565 -9.60 12.17 -46.58
N ARG A 566 -9.03 12.44 -47.78
CA ARG A 566 -7.64 12.06 -48.14
C ARG A 566 -7.42 10.54 -48.15
N LEU A 567 -8.45 9.82 -48.59
CA LEU A 567 -8.43 8.36 -48.69
C LEU A 567 -8.01 7.92 -50.10
N ILE A 568 -7.06 7.02 -50.18
CA ILE A 568 -6.73 6.23 -51.37
C ILE A 568 -7.37 4.86 -51.20
N PHE A 569 -8.45 4.59 -51.93
CA PHE A 569 -9.16 3.31 -51.86
C PHE A 569 -8.42 2.24 -52.66
N VAL A 570 -8.12 1.12 -52.01
CA VAL A 570 -7.52 -0.11 -52.59
C VAL A 570 -8.54 -1.25 -52.50
N ASN A 571 -8.69 -2.00 -53.58
CA ASN A 571 -9.59 -3.15 -53.66
C ASN A 571 -9.14 -4.11 -54.78
N ALA A 572 -8.56 -5.26 -54.43
CA ALA A 572 -8.05 -6.24 -55.42
C ALA A 572 -9.11 -6.70 -56.44
N ALA A 573 -10.37 -6.88 -56.02
CA ALA A 573 -11.43 -7.42 -56.87
C ALA A 573 -12.10 -6.39 -57.80
N ARG A 574 -12.01 -5.09 -57.48
CA ARG A 574 -12.68 -3.99 -58.23
C ARG A 574 -11.74 -2.94 -58.81
N GLY A 575 -10.49 -2.91 -58.39
CA GLY A 575 -9.53 -1.88 -58.79
C GLY A 575 -8.86 -2.14 -60.13
N SER A 576 -8.02 -1.18 -60.54
CA SER A 576 -7.10 -1.29 -61.67
C SER A 576 -5.69 -0.91 -61.21
N ALA A 577 -4.64 -1.39 -61.88
CA ALA A 577 -3.27 -0.90 -61.69
C ALA A 577 -3.09 0.56 -62.19
N THR A 578 -4.05 1.04 -62.98
CA THR A 578 -4.21 2.45 -63.38
C THR A 578 -5.37 3.13 -62.65
N GLY A 579 -5.77 2.58 -61.49
CA GLY A 579 -6.73 3.21 -60.60
C GLY A 579 -6.25 4.58 -60.16
N ASN A 580 -7.17 5.49 -59.86
CA ASN A 580 -6.81 6.80 -59.32
C ASN A 580 -7.11 6.90 -57.82
N GLY A 581 -7.25 5.77 -57.13
CA GLY A 581 -7.46 5.72 -55.68
C GLY A 581 -8.80 6.28 -55.20
N THR A 582 -9.74 6.57 -56.11
CA THR A 582 -11.10 6.97 -55.72
C THR A 582 -11.97 5.74 -55.47
N TRP A 583 -13.03 5.85 -54.67
CA TRP A 583 -13.98 4.75 -54.45
C TRP A 583 -14.59 4.19 -55.75
N GLN A 584 -14.73 5.03 -56.77
CA GLN A 584 -15.27 4.66 -58.08
C GLN A 584 -14.24 4.00 -59.01
N ASN A 585 -12.95 4.26 -58.79
CA ASN A 585 -11.82 3.70 -59.56
C ASN A 585 -10.63 3.43 -58.61
N PRO A 586 -10.75 2.44 -57.71
CA PRO A 586 -9.74 2.15 -56.70
C PRO A 586 -8.49 1.53 -57.34
N GLN A 587 -7.38 1.55 -56.60
CA GLN A 587 -6.19 0.77 -56.98
C GLN A 587 -6.45 -0.72 -56.74
N ASN A 588 -5.87 -1.61 -57.55
CA ASN A 588 -5.95 -3.06 -57.34
C ASN A 588 -4.87 -3.62 -56.41
N SER A 589 -3.84 -2.83 -56.08
CA SER A 589 -2.72 -3.23 -55.22
C SER A 589 -2.47 -2.18 -54.14
N ILE A 590 -1.94 -2.63 -52.99
CA ILE A 590 -1.60 -1.80 -51.84
C ILE A 590 -0.39 -0.91 -52.17
N GLN A 591 0.63 -1.43 -52.88
CA GLN A 591 1.76 -0.62 -53.38
C GLN A 591 1.29 0.47 -54.35
N GLY A 592 0.33 0.16 -55.25
CA GLY A 592 -0.28 1.16 -56.12
C GLY A 592 -1.03 2.25 -55.34
N GLY A 593 -1.63 1.87 -54.20
CA GLY A 593 -2.20 2.80 -53.22
C GLY A 593 -1.15 3.68 -52.54
N ALA A 594 -0.07 3.07 -52.04
CA ALA A 594 1.05 3.75 -51.38
C ALA A 594 1.72 4.78 -52.29
N ASN A 595 2.07 4.39 -53.52
CA ASN A 595 2.68 5.27 -54.52
C ASN A 595 1.82 6.52 -54.79
N LEU A 596 0.50 6.36 -54.84
CA LEU A 596 -0.43 7.47 -55.06
C LEU A 596 -0.61 8.34 -53.79
N ALA A 597 -0.56 7.74 -52.61
CA ALA A 597 -0.55 8.48 -51.33
C ALA A 597 0.71 9.37 -51.21
N ILE A 598 1.89 8.85 -51.56
CA ILE A 598 3.17 9.59 -51.59
C ILE A 598 3.12 10.72 -52.63
N ALA A 599 2.67 10.44 -53.86
CA ALA A 599 2.53 11.47 -54.90
C ALA A 599 1.53 12.58 -54.50
N ASN A 600 0.47 12.22 -53.79
CA ASN A 600 -0.49 13.18 -53.26
C ASN A 600 0.07 13.96 -52.05
N LEU A 601 0.89 13.36 -51.19
CA LEU A 601 1.62 14.07 -50.13
C LEU A 601 2.52 15.15 -50.73
N GLY A 602 3.39 14.80 -51.69
CA GLY A 602 4.28 15.76 -52.36
C GLY A 602 3.58 16.91 -53.09
N SER A 603 2.32 16.74 -53.50
CA SER A 603 1.53 17.78 -54.17
C SER A 603 0.57 18.56 -53.26
N SER A 604 0.21 18.03 -52.08
CA SER A 604 -0.75 18.66 -51.14
C SER A 604 -0.16 19.07 -49.79
N GLY A 605 1.05 18.63 -49.46
CA GLY A 605 1.68 18.84 -48.15
C GLY A 605 0.94 18.17 -46.99
N GLN A 606 0.10 17.16 -47.27
CA GLN A 606 -0.77 16.51 -46.29
C GLN A 606 -0.70 14.99 -46.46
N ILE A 607 -0.62 14.24 -45.35
CA ILE A 607 -0.51 12.78 -45.34
C ILE A 607 -1.84 12.15 -45.79
N TRP A 608 -1.76 11.18 -46.70
CA TRP A 608 -2.90 10.41 -47.21
C TRP A 608 -3.02 9.04 -46.54
N THR A 609 -4.25 8.53 -46.46
CA THR A 609 -4.54 7.22 -45.88
C THR A 609 -4.94 6.24 -46.96
N VAL A 610 -4.20 5.15 -47.12
CA VAL A 610 -4.53 4.01 -47.97
C VAL A 610 -5.57 3.17 -47.24
N TRP A 611 -6.83 3.25 -47.68
CA TRP A 611 -7.93 2.45 -47.15
C TRP A 611 -8.09 1.19 -47.98
N THR A 612 -7.84 0.02 -47.37
CA THR A 612 -7.75 -1.26 -48.10
C THR A 612 -8.92 -2.17 -47.78
N GLN A 613 -9.66 -2.57 -48.80
CA GLN A 613 -10.76 -3.52 -48.69
C GLN A 613 -10.24 -4.94 -48.44
N GLY A 614 -10.71 -5.55 -47.34
CA GLY A 614 -10.59 -6.98 -47.05
C GLY A 614 -11.74 -7.82 -47.60
N GLY A 615 -11.67 -9.15 -47.43
CA GLY A 615 -12.66 -10.09 -47.98
C GLY A 615 -12.63 -10.26 -49.51
N VAL A 616 -11.56 -9.81 -50.18
CA VAL A 616 -11.41 -9.82 -51.67
C VAL A 616 -10.30 -10.76 -52.17
N GLY A 617 -9.80 -11.64 -51.30
CA GLY A 617 -8.61 -12.47 -51.52
C GLY A 617 -7.32 -11.78 -51.05
N PRO A 618 -6.18 -12.52 -51.05
CA PRO A 618 -4.90 -12.01 -50.54
C PRO A 618 -4.19 -11.08 -51.53
N TYR A 619 -3.64 -9.99 -51.02
CA TYR A 619 -2.75 -9.09 -51.72
C TYR A 619 -1.34 -9.71 -51.73
N ASN A 620 -0.94 -10.26 -52.88
CA ASN A 620 0.35 -10.93 -53.09
C ASN A 620 1.39 -9.91 -53.57
N GLU A 621 1.87 -9.08 -52.64
CA GLU A 621 2.83 -8.01 -52.92
C GLU A 621 3.63 -7.64 -51.66
N ASP A 622 4.88 -7.22 -51.87
CA ASP A 622 5.66 -6.49 -50.87
C ASP A 622 5.35 -4.99 -50.99
N ILE A 623 5.17 -4.31 -49.86
CA ILE A 623 4.82 -2.88 -49.81
C ILE A 623 6.01 -2.08 -49.27
N THR A 624 6.77 -1.45 -50.17
CA THR A 624 7.85 -0.51 -49.81
C THR A 624 7.37 0.94 -49.89
N VAL A 625 7.68 1.74 -48.86
CA VAL A 625 7.16 3.08 -48.63
C VAL A 625 8.31 4.05 -48.34
N THR A 626 8.48 5.09 -49.15
CA THR A 626 9.63 6.01 -49.09
C THR A 626 9.31 7.41 -48.54
N ASP A 627 8.08 7.64 -48.07
CA ASP A 627 7.59 8.91 -47.52
C ASP A 627 6.31 8.64 -46.69
N SER A 628 5.73 9.66 -46.05
CA SER A 628 4.71 9.46 -45.02
C SER A 628 3.37 8.93 -45.56
N VAL A 629 2.96 7.75 -45.09
CA VAL A 629 1.70 7.08 -45.48
C VAL A 629 1.05 6.42 -44.26
N ARG A 630 -0.28 6.51 -44.18
CA ARG A 630 -1.09 5.70 -43.26
C ARG A 630 -1.81 4.59 -44.02
N PHE A 631 -1.79 3.38 -43.51
CA PHE A 631 -2.55 2.24 -44.04
C PHE A 631 -3.64 1.86 -43.03
N THR A 632 -4.88 1.82 -43.48
CA THR A 632 -6.04 1.45 -42.66
C THR A 632 -6.87 0.42 -43.39
N SER A 633 -7.03 -0.74 -42.78
CA SER A 633 -7.84 -1.83 -43.29
C SER A 633 -9.34 -1.54 -43.14
N SER A 634 -10.17 -2.19 -43.97
CA SER A 634 -11.62 -2.19 -43.83
C SER A 634 -12.15 -2.89 -42.58
N SER A 635 -11.33 -3.61 -41.81
CA SER A 635 -11.69 -4.14 -40.48
C SER A 635 -11.70 -3.03 -39.41
N ILE A 636 -11.09 -1.87 -39.67
CA ILE A 636 -11.17 -0.69 -38.82
C ILE A 636 -12.36 0.17 -39.29
N PRO A 637 -13.44 0.30 -38.50
CA PRO A 637 -14.58 1.13 -38.89
C PRO A 637 -14.20 2.61 -38.92
N ILE A 638 -14.53 3.28 -40.02
CA ILE A 638 -14.65 4.74 -40.04
C ILE A 638 -16.01 5.06 -39.42
N THR A 639 -16.01 5.47 -38.15
CA THR A 639 -17.23 5.75 -37.39
C THR A 639 -17.77 7.16 -37.71
N GLY A 640 -19.02 7.22 -38.16
CA GLY A 640 -19.78 8.46 -38.31
C GLY A 640 -20.61 8.78 -37.06
N ARG A 641 -21.44 9.82 -37.16
CA ARG A 641 -22.36 10.20 -36.09
C ARG A 641 -23.52 9.20 -35.99
N GLY A 642 -24.07 9.03 -34.78
CA GLY A 642 -25.17 8.10 -34.52
C GLY A 642 -24.80 6.61 -34.61
N GLY A 643 -23.53 6.26 -34.34
CA GLY A 643 -23.07 4.86 -34.28
C GLY A 643 -22.96 4.14 -35.64
N GLN A 644 -23.24 4.83 -36.75
CA GLN A 644 -23.07 4.26 -38.09
C GLN A 644 -21.58 4.15 -38.44
N THR A 645 -21.18 3.09 -39.14
CA THR A 645 -19.79 2.85 -39.55
C THR A 645 -19.66 2.67 -41.07
N PHE A 646 -18.46 2.91 -41.60
CA PHE A 646 -18.02 2.47 -42.93
C PHE A 646 -16.83 1.52 -42.75
N GLY A 647 -16.99 0.25 -43.13
CA GLY A 647 -16.09 -0.83 -42.71
C GLY A 647 -16.43 -1.37 -41.32
N GLY A 648 -15.49 -2.10 -40.71
CA GLY A 648 -15.57 -2.69 -39.38
C GLY A 648 -16.49 -3.89 -39.22
N THR A 649 -16.94 -4.52 -40.32
CA THR A 649 -17.98 -5.57 -40.31
C THR A 649 -17.63 -6.79 -41.15
N GLY A 650 -16.38 -6.89 -41.62
CA GLY A 650 -15.87 -8.03 -42.37
C GLY A 650 -14.36 -8.17 -42.24
N ASP A 651 -13.84 -9.27 -42.75
CA ASP A 651 -12.44 -9.69 -42.60
C ASP A 651 -11.45 -8.59 -43.01
N GLY A 652 -10.28 -8.60 -42.38
CA GLY A 652 -9.15 -7.77 -42.78
C GLY A 652 -8.67 -8.14 -44.20
N PRO A 653 -7.97 -7.22 -44.90
CA PRO A 653 -7.17 -7.57 -46.06
C PRO A 653 -5.99 -8.43 -45.61
N ILE A 654 -5.87 -9.60 -46.25
CA ILE A 654 -4.73 -10.51 -46.08
C ILE A 654 -3.61 -10.06 -47.01
N VAL A 655 -2.42 -9.85 -46.48
CA VAL A 655 -1.19 -9.54 -47.21
C VAL A 655 -0.30 -10.77 -47.19
N GLN A 656 0.12 -11.20 -48.38
CA GLN A 656 1.11 -12.26 -48.60
C GLN A 656 2.40 -11.58 -49.07
N GLY A 657 3.22 -11.19 -48.09
CA GLY A 657 4.30 -10.21 -48.18
C GLY A 657 4.39 -9.44 -46.85
N GLY A 658 4.99 -8.25 -46.86
CA GLY A 658 5.03 -7.36 -45.69
C GLY A 658 5.10 -5.87 -46.03
N PHE A 659 5.32 -5.04 -45.02
CA PHE A 659 5.46 -3.59 -45.16
C PHE A 659 6.87 -3.14 -44.77
N LEU A 660 7.52 -2.31 -45.59
CA LEU A 660 8.81 -1.68 -45.30
C LEU A 660 8.69 -0.16 -45.48
N PHE A 661 8.87 0.60 -44.40
CA PHE A 661 9.00 2.05 -44.43
C PHE A 661 10.49 2.41 -44.40
N GLY A 662 10.96 3.13 -45.43
CA GLY A 662 12.36 3.48 -45.61
C GLY A 662 13.13 2.43 -46.43
N SER A 663 14.44 2.33 -46.18
CA SER A 663 15.33 1.33 -46.78
C SER A 663 16.34 0.85 -45.74
N LEU A 664 16.56 -0.46 -45.64
CA LEU A 664 17.45 -1.05 -44.65
C LEU A 664 18.90 -0.52 -44.73
N PRO A 665 19.66 -0.55 -43.62
CA PRO A 665 21.05 -0.11 -43.57
C PRO A 665 21.95 -0.89 -44.53
N GLY A 666 22.61 -0.18 -45.43
CA GLY A 666 23.55 -0.75 -46.40
C GLY A 666 24.21 0.27 -47.33
N THR A 667 23.63 1.47 -47.41
CA THR A 667 24.18 2.69 -48.03
C THR A 667 23.74 3.91 -47.16
N PRO A 668 24.17 5.17 -47.41
CA PRO A 668 24.16 6.21 -46.37
C PRO A 668 22.75 6.58 -45.90
N ALA A 669 22.65 6.94 -44.61
CA ALA A 669 21.46 7.30 -43.84
C ALA A 669 20.16 7.44 -44.65
N SER A 670 19.25 6.47 -44.48
CA SER A 670 17.89 6.54 -45.05
C SER A 670 17.23 7.85 -44.58
N PRO A 671 16.61 8.65 -45.47
CA PRO A 671 15.93 9.87 -45.08
C PRO A 671 14.82 9.55 -44.07
N SER A 672 14.62 10.42 -43.07
CA SER A 672 13.55 10.22 -42.09
C SER A 672 12.18 10.26 -42.76
N ILE A 673 11.27 9.41 -42.30
CA ILE A 673 9.87 9.42 -42.72
C ILE A 673 9.03 9.95 -41.55
N PRO A 674 8.39 11.13 -41.67
CA PRO A 674 7.66 11.72 -40.55
C PRO A 674 6.54 10.86 -39.96
N VAL A 675 5.79 10.09 -40.78
CA VAL A 675 4.71 9.21 -40.28
C VAL A 675 4.57 7.93 -41.09
N GLY A 676 4.72 6.78 -40.43
CA GLY A 676 4.32 5.46 -40.92
C GLY A 676 3.23 4.84 -40.05
N SER A 677 2.17 4.27 -40.64
CA SER A 677 1.19 3.52 -39.84
C SER A 677 0.53 2.37 -40.60
N VAL A 678 0.32 1.22 -39.93
CA VAL A 678 -0.37 0.04 -40.46
C VAL A 678 -1.43 -0.43 -39.45
N GLN A 679 -2.70 -0.45 -39.84
CA GLN A 679 -3.80 -0.77 -38.93
C GLN A 679 -4.82 -1.74 -39.51
N GLY A 680 -5.12 -2.83 -38.78
CA GLY A 680 -6.19 -3.79 -39.08
C GLY A 680 -5.90 -4.85 -40.14
N TYR A 681 -4.63 -5.06 -40.51
CA TYR A 681 -4.23 -5.99 -41.57
C TYR A 681 -4.02 -7.41 -41.03
N GLU A 682 -4.24 -8.41 -41.88
CA GLU A 682 -3.69 -9.75 -41.67
C GLU A 682 -2.44 -9.89 -42.56
N ILE A 683 -1.29 -10.26 -41.99
CA ILE A 683 0.01 -10.24 -42.67
C ILE A 683 0.65 -11.62 -42.53
N THR A 684 1.12 -12.17 -43.65
CA THR A 684 1.69 -13.53 -43.75
C THR A 684 2.87 -13.55 -44.73
N GLY A 685 3.88 -14.40 -44.49
CA GLY A 685 5.09 -14.51 -45.30
C GLY A 685 6.18 -13.46 -45.01
N GLY A 686 5.81 -12.18 -44.83
CA GLY A 686 6.74 -11.09 -44.54
C GLY A 686 7.44 -10.50 -45.76
N HIS A 687 8.08 -9.34 -45.59
CA HIS A 687 8.67 -8.54 -46.68
C HIS A 687 10.02 -9.10 -47.13
N SER A 688 10.14 -9.50 -48.40
CA SER A 688 11.30 -10.27 -48.88
C SER A 688 12.64 -9.55 -48.79
N ALA A 689 12.64 -8.21 -48.83
CA ALA A 689 13.84 -7.38 -48.69
C ALA A 689 14.15 -6.94 -47.25
N ALA A 690 13.31 -7.29 -46.27
CA ALA A 690 13.48 -6.91 -44.87
C ALA A 690 13.50 -8.14 -43.96
N SER A 691 14.44 -9.07 -44.22
CA SER A 691 14.61 -10.32 -43.46
C SER A 691 13.34 -11.17 -43.29
N PHE A 692 12.36 -11.02 -44.20
CA PHE A 692 11.02 -11.58 -44.08
C PHE A 692 10.24 -11.12 -42.84
N ALA A 693 10.42 -9.87 -42.39
CA ALA A 693 9.65 -9.26 -41.31
C ALA A 693 8.23 -8.85 -41.76
N GLY A 694 7.27 -8.82 -40.83
CA GLY A 694 5.88 -8.45 -41.14
C GLY A 694 5.70 -6.96 -41.45
N ILE A 695 6.22 -6.10 -40.56
CA ILE A 695 6.25 -4.64 -40.71
C ILE A 695 7.61 -4.11 -40.23
N THR A 696 8.36 -3.43 -41.09
CA THR A 696 9.64 -2.78 -40.74
C THR A 696 9.52 -1.26 -40.85
N PHE A 697 9.99 -0.53 -39.84
CA PHE A 697 10.10 0.92 -39.82
C PHE A 697 11.57 1.35 -39.71
N VAL A 698 12.13 1.99 -40.75
CA VAL A 698 13.51 2.53 -40.71
C VAL A 698 13.47 4.06 -40.62
N ASN A 699 14.04 4.62 -39.53
CA ASN A 699 14.13 6.06 -39.25
C ASN A 699 12.77 6.80 -39.40
N VAL A 700 11.70 6.22 -38.83
CA VAL A 700 10.32 6.75 -38.94
C VAL A 700 9.96 7.54 -37.67
N GLU A 701 9.83 8.86 -37.76
CA GLU A 701 9.62 9.76 -36.61
C GLU A 701 8.36 9.41 -35.80
N VAL A 702 7.31 8.92 -36.48
CA VAL A 702 6.06 8.46 -35.86
C VAL A 702 5.61 7.14 -36.50
N ALA A 703 5.97 6.01 -35.89
CA ALA A 703 5.65 4.65 -36.35
C ALA A 703 4.48 4.04 -35.53
N ASN A 704 3.41 3.60 -36.19
CA ASN A 704 2.23 3.04 -35.48
C ASN A 704 1.71 1.76 -36.12
N ALA A 705 1.60 0.68 -35.34
CA ALA A 705 1.03 -0.59 -35.77
C ALA A 705 -0.10 -0.99 -34.81
N SER A 706 -1.34 -1.17 -35.29
CA SER A 706 -2.41 -1.60 -34.39
C SER A 706 -3.46 -2.51 -34.99
N ARG A 707 -3.99 -3.42 -34.16
CA ARG A 707 -5.03 -4.39 -34.55
C ARG A 707 -4.64 -5.26 -35.75
N ASN A 708 -3.34 -5.48 -35.96
CA ASN A 708 -2.87 -6.37 -37.01
C ASN A 708 -2.79 -7.81 -36.49
N ARG A 709 -3.11 -8.77 -37.37
CA ARG A 709 -2.85 -10.20 -37.18
C ARG A 709 -1.63 -10.56 -38.02
N ILE A 710 -0.49 -10.79 -37.38
CA ILE A 710 0.77 -11.11 -38.04
C ILE A 710 1.04 -12.59 -37.78
N ASP A 711 1.04 -13.43 -38.81
CA ASP A 711 1.06 -14.89 -38.65
C ASP A 711 1.95 -15.55 -39.72
N THR A 712 2.76 -16.53 -39.31
CA THR A 712 3.58 -17.36 -40.22
C THR A 712 4.53 -16.47 -41.04
N ILE A 713 5.42 -15.80 -40.31
CA ILE A 713 6.39 -14.81 -40.82
C ILE A 713 7.80 -15.41 -40.73
N GLY A 714 8.62 -15.22 -41.77
CA GLY A 714 9.96 -15.82 -41.83
C GLY A 714 10.98 -15.20 -40.88
N GLY A 715 10.79 -13.94 -40.51
CA GLY A 715 11.59 -13.21 -39.52
C GLY A 715 10.71 -12.59 -38.43
N THR A 716 11.02 -11.34 -38.06
CA THR A 716 10.38 -10.58 -36.97
C THR A 716 8.95 -10.16 -37.30
N GLY A 717 8.05 -10.13 -36.31
CA GLY A 717 6.68 -9.62 -36.50
C GLY A 717 6.64 -8.13 -36.86
N ILE A 718 7.17 -7.27 -35.99
CA ILE A 718 7.35 -5.83 -36.19
C ILE A 718 8.79 -5.45 -35.87
N GLU A 719 9.48 -4.77 -36.79
CA GLU A 719 10.88 -4.37 -36.68
C GLU A 719 10.97 -2.83 -36.74
N VAL A 720 11.78 -2.24 -35.85
CA VAL A 720 12.06 -0.80 -35.80
C VAL A 720 13.56 -0.62 -35.83
N VAL A 721 14.08 0.02 -36.87
CA VAL A 721 15.50 0.37 -37.01
C VAL A 721 15.63 1.89 -36.90
N ASN A 722 16.33 2.37 -35.88
CA ASN A 722 16.57 3.81 -35.67
C ASN A 722 18.07 4.10 -35.57
N THR A 723 18.56 4.92 -36.51
CA THR A 723 19.99 5.23 -36.68
C THR A 723 20.21 6.71 -36.91
N GLY A 724 21.40 7.20 -36.55
CA GLY A 724 21.74 8.62 -36.50
C GLY A 724 20.87 9.42 -35.53
N THR A 725 20.86 10.74 -35.69
CA THR A 725 20.21 11.70 -34.77
C THR A 725 18.68 11.77 -34.91
N THR A 726 17.99 10.67 -35.21
CA THR A 726 16.55 10.68 -35.50
C THR A 726 15.75 10.40 -34.23
N ALA A 727 14.95 11.38 -33.81
CA ALA A 727 13.95 11.18 -32.76
C ALA A 727 12.72 10.45 -33.35
N THR A 728 12.47 9.24 -32.87
CA THR A 728 11.35 8.39 -33.28
C THR A 728 10.43 8.06 -32.12
N SER A 729 9.16 7.83 -32.44
CA SER A 729 8.14 7.53 -31.45
C SER A 729 7.03 6.66 -32.03
N GLY A 730 6.31 5.93 -31.17
CA GLY A 730 5.28 5.03 -31.69
C GLY A 730 4.38 4.35 -30.69
N THR A 731 3.34 3.72 -31.23
CA THR A 731 2.42 2.87 -30.47
C THR A 731 2.09 1.60 -31.24
N PHE A 732 2.37 0.46 -30.62
CA PHE A 732 2.12 -0.89 -31.11
C PHE A 732 1.00 -1.52 -30.26
N ALA A 733 -0.26 -1.31 -30.67
CA ALA A 733 -1.43 -1.60 -29.83
C ALA A 733 -2.36 -2.68 -30.39
N SER A 734 -2.77 -3.64 -29.56
CA SER A 734 -3.71 -4.70 -29.93
C SER A 734 -3.29 -5.56 -31.13
N ASN A 735 -1.98 -5.78 -31.34
CA ASN A 735 -1.51 -6.67 -32.38
C ASN A 735 -1.50 -8.11 -31.86
N GLY A 736 -1.89 -9.08 -32.70
CA GLY A 736 -1.68 -10.51 -32.44
C GLY A 736 -0.56 -10.99 -33.36
N ILE A 737 0.54 -11.50 -32.79
CA ILE A 737 1.73 -11.91 -33.52
C ILE A 737 2.02 -13.39 -33.23
N PHE A 738 2.03 -14.22 -34.26
CA PHE A 738 2.00 -15.68 -34.16
C PHE A 738 3.02 -16.31 -35.11
N ASN A 739 3.65 -17.42 -34.69
CA ASN A 739 4.46 -18.27 -35.56
C ASN A 739 5.55 -17.49 -36.35
N THR A 740 6.32 -16.65 -35.65
CA THR A 740 7.44 -15.88 -36.25
C THR A 740 8.75 -16.68 -36.22
N GLY A 741 9.57 -16.51 -37.26
CA GLY A 741 10.95 -17.03 -37.31
C GLY A 741 11.98 -16.16 -36.58
N GLY A 742 11.56 -15.01 -36.04
CA GLY A 742 12.32 -14.14 -35.14
C GLY A 742 11.46 -13.67 -33.97
N ASP A 743 11.77 -12.49 -33.42
CA ASP A 743 11.02 -11.87 -32.33
C ASP A 743 9.62 -11.42 -32.77
N ALA A 744 8.68 -11.20 -31.84
CA ALA A 744 7.39 -10.60 -32.19
C ALA A 744 7.53 -9.09 -32.44
N ILE A 745 8.29 -8.38 -31.61
CA ILE A 745 8.67 -6.97 -31.84
C ILE A 745 10.17 -6.80 -31.57
N HIS A 746 10.91 -6.16 -32.47
CA HIS A 746 12.33 -5.85 -32.33
C HIS A 746 12.60 -4.36 -32.53
N PHE A 747 13.34 -3.75 -31.61
CA PHE A 747 13.91 -2.41 -31.71
C PHE A 747 15.43 -2.53 -31.84
N ASP A 748 15.98 -2.03 -32.94
CA ASP A 748 17.40 -1.96 -33.29
C ASP A 748 17.80 -0.47 -33.33
N LEU A 749 18.47 -0.01 -32.27
CA LEU A 749 18.69 1.40 -31.97
C LEU A 749 20.21 1.69 -31.86
N ALA A 750 20.73 2.58 -32.69
CA ALA A 750 22.17 2.88 -32.74
C ALA A 750 22.45 4.39 -32.94
N ASP A 751 23.74 4.77 -32.95
CA ASP A 751 24.21 6.17 -32.98
C ASP A 751 23.54 7.07 -31.91
N ASP A 752 23.44 8.38 -32.15
CA ASP A 752 22.76 9.38 -31.31
C ASP A 752 21.22 9.36 -31.44
N SER A 753 20.58 8.19 -31.53
CA SER A 753 19.13 8.08 -31.77
C SER A 753 18.29 8.35 -30.49
N GLU A 754 17.05 8.83 -30.65
CA GLU A 754 16.07 8.97 -29.54
C GLU A 754 14.80 8.17 -29.90
N SER A 755 14.32 7.31 -29.00
CA SER A 755 13.30 6.30 -29.33
C SER A 755 12.26 6.13 -28.21
N ARG A 756 11.02 6.62 -28.41
CA ARG A 756 9.91 6.48 -27.42
C ARG A 756 8.76 5.62 -27.92
N TYR A 757 8.60 4.41 -27.40
CA TYR A 757 7.61 3.45 -27.88
C TYR A 757 6.71 2.88 -26.80
N THR A 758 5.44 2.63 -27.15
CA THR A 758 4.48 1.91 -26.29
C THR A 758 3.93 0.68 -27.00
N VAL A 759 4.26 -0.49 -26.49
CA VAL A 759 3.61 -1.77 -26.82
C VAL A 759 2.45 -1.98 -25.85
N ALA A 760 1.23 -2.11 -26.35
CA ALA A 760 0.04 -2.20 -25.51
C ALA A 760 -0.95 -3.28 -25.98
N ASP A 761 -1.64 -3.92 -25.04
CA ASP A 761 -2.81 -4.78 -25.31
C ASP A 761 -2.57 -5.89 -26.36
N SER A 762 -1.32 -6.29 -26.58
CA SER A 762 -0.89 -7.15 -27.72
C SER A 762 -0.61 -8.58 -27.25
N GLY A 763 -0.83 -9.56 -28.13
CA GLY A 763 -0.65 -10.99 -27.84
C GLY A 763 0.40 -11.62 -28.73
N PHE A 764 1.26 -12.46 -28.15
CA PHE A 764 2.36 -13.15 -28.82
C PHE A 764 2.29 -14.66 -28.58
N GLU A 765 2.46 -15.48 -29.62
CA GLU A 765 2.34 -16.95 -29.51
C GLU A 765 3.32 -17.69 -30.44
N ASN A 766 3.93 -18.76 -29.94
CA ASN A 766 4.77 -19.69 -30.73
C ASN A 766 5.90 -18.99 -31.50
N LEU A 767 6.69 -18.16 -30.81
CA LEU A 767 7.82 -17.43 -31.40
C LEU A 767 9.11 -18.25 -31.28
N THR A 768 9.98 -18.22 -32.30
CA THR A 768 11.35 -18.75 -32.16
C THR A 768 12.34 -17.74 -31.56
N GLY A 769 11.93 -16.47 -31.43
CA GLY A 769 12.67 -15.40 -30.74
C GLY A 769 12.02 -15.02 -29.40
N ASN A 770 12.14 -13.74 -29.06
CA ASN A 770 11.58 -13.11 -27.87
C ASN A 770 10.22 -12.45 -28.16
N GLY A 771 9.44 -12.15 -27.11
CA GLY A 771 8.21 -11.34 -27.25
C GLY A 771 8.51 -9.90 -27.67
N VAL A 772 9.39 -9.22 -26.95
CA VAL A 772 9.92 -7.90 -27.32
C VAL A 772 11.44 -7.90 -27.16
N ARG A 773 12.19 -7.57 -28.21
CA ARG A 773 13.64 -7.41 -28.20
C ARG A 773 14.01 -5.93 -28.37
N ILE A 774 14.97 -5.45 -27.59
CA ILE A 774 15.55 -4.11 -27.68
C ILE A 774 17.07 -4.27 -27.70
N ASP A 775 17.71 -3.84 -28.77
CA ASP A 775 19.16 -3.64 -28.83
C ASP A 775 19.41 -2.13 -28.93
N ALA A 776 20.28 -1.61 -28.06
CA ALA A 776 20.67 -0.20 -28.01
C ALA A 776 22.21 -0.10 -27.93
N THR A 777 22.84 0.56 -28.91
CA THR A 777 24.32 0.70 -29.01
C THR A 777 24.75 2.16 -29.17
N ASP A 778 26.07 2.42 -29.20
CA ASP A 778 26.68 3.74 -29.31
C ASP A 778 26.14 4.74 -28.26
N SER A 779 25.41 5.79 -28.69
CA SER A 779 24.84 6.83 -27.82
C SER A 779 23.31 6.72 -27.70
N ALA A 780 22.72 5.57 -28.09
CA ALA A 780 21.28 5.49 -28.35
C ALA A 780 20.44 5.71 -27.08
N THR A 781 19.36 6.48 -27.21
CA THR A 781 18.45 6.79 -26.10
C THR A 781 17.06 6.18 -26.28
N TYR A 782 16.54 5.51 -25.24
CA TYR A 782 15.29 4.76 -25.33
C TYR A 782 14.33 4.93 -24.13
N ASP A 783 13.03 4.93 -24.44
CA ASP A 783 11.91 5.05 -23.49
C ASP A 783 10.79 4.11 -23.97
N ILE A 784 10.83 2.85 -23.52
CA ILE A 784 10.00 1.76 -24.05
C ILE A 784 9.08 1.23 -22.95
N THR A 785 7.78 1.28 -23.21
CA THR A 785 6.73 0.77 -22.31
C THR A 785 6.03 -0.45 -22.92
N VAL A 786 5.98 -1.56 -22.19
CA VAL A 786 5.17 -2.75 -22.51
C VAL A 786 4.05 -2.89 -21.47
N ALA A 787 2.79 -2.80 -21.88
CA ALA A 787 1.65 -2.78 -20.96
C ALA A 787 0.47 -3.66 -21.41
N ARG A 788 -0.10 -4.45 -20.50
CA ARG A 788 -1.28 -5.31 -20.76
C ARG A 788 -1.10 -6.25 -21.95
N SER A 789 0.13 -6.70 -22.19
CA SER A 789 0.46 -7.62 -23.27
C SER A 789 0.61 -9.04 -22.76
N GLY A 790 0.35 -10.02 -23.62
CA GLY A 790 0.41 -11.45 -23.31
C GLY A 790 1.43 -12.16 -24.20
N ALA A 791 2.22 -13.07 -23.66
CA ALA A 791 3.09 -13.95 -24.43
C ALA A 791 2.96 -15.41 -23.95
N SER A 792 3.00 -16.38 -24.87
CA SER A 792 3.01 -17.81 -24.53
C SER A 792 3.72 -18.64 -25.59
N GLY A 793 4.28 -19.78 -25.20
CA GLY A 793 4.99 -20.68 -26.13
C GLY A 793 6.24 -20.02 -26.74
N LEU A 794 6.98 -19.28 -25.92
CA LEU A 794 8.24 -18.64 -26.31
C LEU A 794 9.39 -19.65 -26.34
N ALA A 795 10.37 -19.42 -27.22
CA ALA A 795 11.64 -20.15 -27.21
C ALA A 795 12.71 -19.48 -26.32
N ASN A 796 12.63 -18.16 -26.18
CA ASN A 796 13.53 -17.30 -25.39
C ASN A 796 12.71 -16.42 -24.42
N ALA A 797 13.20 -15.23 -24.06
CA ALA A 797 12.57 -14.35 -23.08
C ALA A 797 11.25 -13.72 -23.58
N GLY A 798 10.37 -13.36 -22.63
CA GLY A 798 9.22 -12.51 -22.89
C GLY A 798 9.63 -11.10 -23.33
N ILE A 799 10.65 -10.56 -22.69
CA ILE A 799 11.29 -9.29 -23.05
C ILE A 799 12.80 -9.44 -22.92
N PHE A 800 13.57 -8.96 -23.90
CA PHE A 800 15.02 -8.92 -23.90
C PHE A 800 15.50 -7.49 -24.17
N LEU A 801 16.38 -6.96 -23.34
CA LEU A 801 17.04 -5.67 -23.51
C LEU A 801 18.56 -5.86 -23.45
N ASN A 802 19.25 -5.46 -24.51
CA ASN A 802 20.70 -5.34 -24.55
C ASN A 802 21.08 -3.87 -24.76
N ALA A 803 21.83 -3.30 -23.83
CA ALA A 803 22.32 -1.93 -23.86
C ALA A 803 23.86 -1.93 -23.79
N GLU A 804 24.49 -1.49 -24.86
CA GLU A 804 25.95 -1.46 -25.06
C GLU A 804 26.46 -0.02 -25.19
N ASP A 805 27.77 0.18 -25.13
CA ASP A 805 28.46 1.48 -25.23
C ASP A 805 27.92 2.56 -24.27
N ASP A 806 27.86 3.83 -24.71
CA ASP A 806 27.33 4.98 -23.97
C ASP A 806 25.77 5.09 -24.08
N SER A 807 25.06 4.00 -24.44
CA SER A 807 23.60 4.01 -24.60
C SER A 807 22.87 4.18 -23.27
N SER A 808 21.69 4.81 -23.28
CA SER A 808 20.96 5.09 -22.04
C SER A 808 19.44 5.10 -22.19
N GLY A 809 18.71 4.56 -21.21
CA GLY A 809 17.26 4.54 -21.35
C GLY A 809 16.48 3.84 -20.25
N SER A 810 15.18 3.67 -20.52
CA SER A 810 14.27 2.98 -19.61
C SER A 810 13.33 2.01 -20.31
N LEU A 811 13.11 0.87 -19.64
CA LEU A 811 12.16 -0.17 -19.99
C LEU A 811 11.13 -0.31 -18.86
N THR A 812 9.87 -0.02 -19.17
CA THR A 812 8.74 -0.19 -18.23
C THR A 812 7.84 -1.33 -18.68
N VAL A 813 7.61 -2.32 -17.81
CA VAL A 813 6.73 -3.48 -18.06
C VAL A 813 5.62 -3.48 -17.02
N SER A 814 4.34 -3.54 -17.44
CA SER A 814 3.25 -3.55 -16.45
C SER A 814 1.97 -4.27 -16.85
N ASN A 815 1.31 -4.88 -15.86
CA ASN A 815 -0.02 -5.50 -16.00
C ASN A 815 -0.10 -6.54 -17.13
N SER A 816 1.02 -7.21 -17.44
CA SER A 816 1.19 -8.14 -18.56
C SER A 816 1.18 -9.59 -18.06
N THR A 817 1.23 -10.55 -18.99
CA THR A 817 1.29 -11.99 -18.67
C THR A 817 2.26 -12.70 -19.59
N PHE A 818 3.21 -13.44 -19.04
CA PHE A 818 4.19 -14.21 -19.81
C PHE A 818 4.21 -15.66 -19.33
N ASP A 819 4.01 -16.59 -20.27
CA ASP A 819 4.01 -18.04 -20.03
C ASP A 819 5.18 -18.67 -20.80
N GLY A 820 6.20 -19.13 -20.06
CA GLY A 820 7.42 -19.74 -20.61
C GLY A 820 8.57 -18.80 -20.96
N GLY A 821 8.60 -17.55 -20.46
CA GLY A 821 9.76 -16.66 -20.64
C GLY A 821 9.66 -15.30 -19.94
N GLY A 822 10.76 -14.88 -19.30
CA GLY A 822 10.85 -13.73 -18.41
C GLY A 822 11.26 -12.38 -19.05
N VAL A 823 11.99 -11.57 -18.27
CA VAL A 823 12.61 -10.31 -18.69
C VAL A 823 14.12 -10.39 -18.45
N ASP A 824 14.86 -10.41 -19.54
CA ASP A 824 16.32 -10.42 -19.55
C ASP A 824 16.85 -9.01 -19.87
N VAL A 825 17.85 -8.55 -19.11
CA VAL A 825 18.52 -7.26 -19.31
C VAL A 825 20.02 -7.44 -19.22
N GLU A 826 20.74 -7.02 -20.27
CA GLU A 826 22.19 -6.99 -20.35
C GLU A 826 22.65 -5.53 -20.52
N THR A 827 23.57 -5.05 -19.66
CA THR A 827 24.20 -3.73 -19.76
C THR A 827 25.72 -3.84 -19.78
N THR A 828 26.38 -3.24 -20.78
CA THR A 828 27.83 -3.32 -20.99
C THR A 828 28.45 -1.94 -21.28
N GLU A 829 29.78 -1.86 -21.33
CA GLU A 829 30.58 -0.75 -21.95
C GLU A 829 30.18 0.73 -21.68
N ASN A 830 29.71 1.07 -20.46
CA ASN A 830 29.24 2.40 -19.96
C ASN A 830 27.70 2.59 -19.95
N ALA A 831 26.92 1.65 -20.47
CA ALA A 831 25.50 1.86 -20.72
C ALA A 831 24.69 2.11 -19.42
N GLU A 832 23.69 2.98 -19.49
CA GLU A 832 22.83 3.34 -18.35
C GLU A 832 21.37 2.87 -18.56
N ALA A 833 20.97 1.75 -17.97
CA ALA A 833 19.61 1.21 -18.11
C ALA A 833 18.76 1.36 -16.83
N THR A 834 17.48 1.69 -17.00
CA THR A 834 16.46 1.65 -15.94
C THR A 834 15.36 0.64 -16.27
N LEU A 835 15.20 -0.40 -15.45
CA LEU A 835 14.13 -1.39 -15.54
C LEU A 835 13.03 -1.14 -14.49
N ALA A 836 11.77 -1.10 -14.89
CA ALA A 836 10.63 -1.04 -13.98
C ALA A 836 9.56 -2.08 -14.34
N VAL A 837 9.34 -3.10 -13.50
CA VAL A 837 8.37 -4.18 -13.75
C VAL A 837 7.33 -4.25 -12.64
N SER A 838 6.03 -4.11 -12.96
CA SER A 838 4.99 -4.20 -11.93
C SER A 838 3.59 -4.67 -12.34
N GLY A 839 2.94 -5.44 -11.47
CA GLY A 839 1.60 -5.99 -11.69
C GLY A 839 1.56 -7.08 -12.75
N THR A 840 2.71 -7.66 -13.11
CA THR A 840 2.86 -8.64 -14.18
C THR A 840 2.83 -10.06 -13.61
N LEU A 841 2.25 -10.98 -14.36
CA LEU A 841 2.23 -12.42 -14.09
C LEU A 841 3.28 -13.13 -14.95
N PHE A 842 4.10 -13.97 -14.33
CA PHE A 842 5.09 -14.81 -15.01
C PHE A 842 4.93 -16.25 -14.52
N GLU A 843 4.68 -17.17 -15.45
CA GLU A 843 4.44 -18.59 -15.18
C GLU A 843 5.33 -19.48 -16.08
N ASN A 844 5.68 -20.66 -15.58
CA ASN A 844 6.33 -21.75 -16.32
C ASN A 844 7.67 -21.40 -17.01
N ASP A 845 8.42 -20.38 -16.56
CA ASP A 845 9.73 -20.07 -17.14
C ASP A 845 10.73 -21.21 -16.84
N PRO A 846 11.28 -21.90 -17.87
CA PRO A 846 12.29 -22.94 -17.67
C PRO A 846 13.63 -22.40 -17.12
N ASN A 847 13.82 -21.08 -17.19
CA ASN A 847 14.95 -20.31 -16.70
C ASN A 847 14.50 -19.32 -15.59
N ASN A 848 15.24 -18.23 -15.40
CA ASN A 848 14.92 -17.21 -14.41
C ASN A 848 13.93 -16.19 -14.98
N VAL A 849 12.93 -15.77 -14.21
CA VAL A 849 11.97 -14.75 -14.67
C VAL A 849 12.63 -13.38 -14.86
N PHE A 850 13.64 -13.05 -14.06
CA PHE A 850 14.45 -11.85 -14.23
C PHE A 850 15.93 -12.25 -14.29
N THR A 851 16.54 -12.19 -15.48
CA THR A 851 17.99 -12.33 -15.64
C THR A 851 18.59 -10.94 -15.87
N LEU A 852 19.31 -10.42 -14.88
CA LEU A 852 19.87 -9.06 -14.93
C LEU A 852 21.39 -9.15 -14.91
N THR A 853 22.05 -8.65 -15.95
CA THR A 853 23.52 -8.70 -16.11
C THR A 853 24.07 -7.30 -16.31
N ALA A 854 25.02 -6.87 -15.47
CA ALA A 854 25.73 -5.61 -15.62
C ALA A 854 27.25 -5.81 -15.61
N THR A 855 27.95 -5.40 -16.67
CA THR A 855 29.39 -5.59 -16.84
C THR A 855 30.16 -4.27 -17.05
N ASP A 856 31.48 -4.36 -16.94
CA ASP A 856 32.43 -3.29 -17.26
C ASP A 856 32.12 -1.98 -16.52
N SER A 857 31.80 -0.88 -17.19
CA SER A 857 31.52 0.42 -16.55
C SER A 857 30.04 0.82 -16.59
N SER A 858 29.15 -0.12 -16.91
CA SER A 858 27.70 0.13 -17.02
C SER A 858 27.00 0.43 -15.67
N SER A 859 25.77 0.92 -15.77
CA SER A 859 24.89 1.26 -14.66
C SER A 859 23.49 0.66 -14.89
N LEU A 860 22.99 -0.14 -13.95
CA LEU A 860 21.66 -0.76 -14.03
C LEU A 860 20.84 -0.44 -12.77
N THR A 861 19.77 0.34 -12.94
CA THR A 861 18.76 0.58 -11.91
C THR A 861 17.54 -0.30 -12.18
N SER A 862 17.07 -1.09 -11.20
CA SER A 862 15.90 -1.95 -11.37
C SER A 862 14.88 -1.88 -10.22
N SER A 863 13.59 -1.84 -10.58
CA SER A 863 12.46 -1.84 -9.65
C SER A 863 11.44 -2.89 -10.07
N ILE A 864 11.49 -4.05 -9.42
CA ILE A 864 10.62 -5.21 -9.69
C ILE A 864 9.64 -5.35 -8.53
N ARG A 865 8.36 -5.00 -8.76
CA ARG A 865 7.39 -4.90 -7.66
C ARG A 865 5.97 -5.35 -7.95
N ASN A 866 5.33 -5.96 -6.95
CA ASN A 866 3.93 -6.40 -7.01
C ASN A 866 3.63 -7.35 -8.20
N ASN A 867 4.56 -8.25 -8.51
CA ASN A 867 4.41 -9.28 -9.55
C ASN A 867 4.06 -10.64 -8.92
N VAL A 868 3.55 -11.55 -9.74
CA VAL A 868 3.24 -12.93 -9.36
C VAL A 868 4.09 -13.86 -10.21
N LEU A 869 4.92 -14.67 -9.57
CA LEU A 869 6.00 -15.46 -10.20
C LEU A 869 5.86 -16.93 -9.77
N GLU A 870 5.25 -17.77 -10.60
CA GLU A 870 4.87 -19.16 -10.25
C GLU A 870 5.51 -20.21 -11.19
N ASP A 871 5.90 -21.37 -10.65
CA ASP A 871 6.39 -22.53 -11.42
C ASP A 871 7.64 -22.26 -12.31
N ASN A 872 8.54 -21.38 -11.86
CA ASN A 872 9.76 -20.96 -12.59
C ASN A 872 11.06 -21.64 -12.09
N GLN A 873 12.22 -21.40 -12.72
CA GLN A 873 13.51 -21.81 -12.13
C GLN A 873 13.87 -20.93 -10.92
N SER A 874 13.95 -19.62 -11.15
CA SER A 874 14.20 -18.59 -10.14
C SER A 874 13.32 -17.38 -10.44
N ALA A 875 12.96 -16.60 -9.42
CA ALA A 875 12.30 -15.31 -9.66
C ALA A 875 13.30 -14.25 -10.16
N LEU A 876 14.44 -14.09 -9.50
CA LEU A 876 15.45 -13.10 -9.87
C LEU A 876 16.86 -13.69 -9.77
N ASP A 877 17.65 -13.53 -10.83
CA ASP A 877 19.10 -13.74 -10.84
C ASP A 877 19.80 -12.48 -11.38
N LEU A 878 20.46 -11.76 -10.48
CA LEU A 878 21.26 -10.57 -10.79
C LEU A 878 22.76 -10.92 -10.75
N GLU A 879 23.48 -10.65 -11.82
CA GLU A 879 24.94 -10.80 -11.93
C GLU A 879 25.62 -9.48 -12.28
N VAL A 880 26.67 -9.13 -11.51
CA VAL A 880 27.44 -7.90 -11.70
C VAL A 880 28.92 -8.19 -11.74
N THR A 881 29.60 -7.74 -12.79
CA THR A 881 31.05 -7.88 -13.00
C THR A 881 31.73 -6.54 -13.30
N GLY A 882 33.05 -6.54 -13.50
CA GLY A 882 33.81 -5.34 -13.87
C GLY A 882 33.83 -4.26 -12.78
N THR A 883 33.49 -3.02 -13.16
CA THR A 883 33.31 -1.83 -12.32
C THR A 883 31.84 -1.36 -12.23
N ALA A 884 30.91 -2.14 -12.77
CA ALA A 884 29.53 -1.74 -12.98
C ALA A 884 28.77 -1.43 -11.68
N VAL A 885 27.82 -0.52 -11.74
CA VAL A 885 27.02 -0.04 -10.59
C VAL A 885 25.58 -0.53 -10.73
N THR A 886 24.97 -0.97 -9.63
CA THR A 886 23.58 -1.43 -9.63
C THR A 886 22.82 -0.96 -8.41
N ASP A 887 21.62 -0.43 -8.61
CA ASP A 887 20.59 -0.26 -7.57
C ASP A 887 19.40 -1.15 -7.95
N THR A 888 19.19 -2.24 -7.21
CA THR A 888 18.13 -3.22 -7.50
C THR A 888 17.20 -3.39 -6.32
N THR A 889 15.91 -3.12 -6.54
CA THR A 889 14.83 -3.29 -5.56
C THR A 889 13.80 -4.31 -6.04
N PHE A 890 13.71 -5.43 -5.32
CA PHE A 890 12.72 -6.50 -5.52
C PHE A 890 11.71 -6.49 -4.36
N SER A 891 10.47 -6.05 -4.60
CA SER A 891 9.53 -5.76 -3.50
C SER A 891 8.05 -6.08 -3.71
N GLY A 892 7.37 -6.59 -2.68
CA GLY A 892 5.92 -6.86 -2.75
C GLY A 892 5.50 -7.95 -3.73
N ASN A 893 6.43 -8.77 -4.22
CA ASN A 893 6.15 -9.85 -5.17
C ASN A 893 5.68 -11.13 -4.44
N SER A 894 4.84 -11.92 -5.11
CA SER A 894 4.54 -13.31 -4.73
C SER A 894 5.42 -14.24 -5.56
N VAL A 895 6.15 -15.14 -4.90
CA VAL A 895 7.04 -16.12 -5.53
C VAL A 895 6.67 -17.52 -5.03
N THR A 896 6.28 -18.41 -5.94
CA THR A 896 5.90 -19.77 -5.59
C THR A 896 6.59 -20.81 -6.48
N ASN A 897 6.78 -22.02 -5.95
CA ASN A 897 7.20 -23.22 -6.68
C ASN A 897 8.49 -23.06 -7.52
N SER A 898 9.47 -22.25 -7.06
CA SER A 898 10.72 -22.10 -7.79
C SER A 898 11.60 -23.35 -7.66
N THR A 899 12.08 -23.89 -8.77
CA THR A 899 12.89 -25.14 -8.81
C THR A 899 14.37 -24.95 -8.40
N ASN A 900 14.77 -23.73 -8.09
CA ASN A 900 16.08 -23.32 -7.60
C ASN A 900 15.90 -22.26 -6.48
N ASN A 901 16.93 -21.46 -6.18
CA ASN A 901 16.80 -20.27 -5.33
C ASN A 901 15.76 -19.28 -5.90
N ALA A 902 14.91 -18.67 -5.06
CA ALA A 902 13.95 -17.68 -5.54
C ALA A 902 14.62 -16.36 -5.97
N VAL A 903 15.42 -15.75 -5.10
CA VAL A 903 16.05 -14.44 -5.35
C VAL A 903 17.56 -14.51 -5.14
N VAL A 904 18.34 -14.15 -6.16
CA VAL A 904 19.80 -14.23 -6.16
C VAL A 904 20.44 -12.91 -6.64
N GLY A 905 21.45 -12.43 -5.92
CA GLY A 905 22.36 -11.39 -6.36
C GLY A 905 23.82 -11.85 -6.23
N ARG A 906 24.58 -11.78 -7.33
CA ARG A 906 26.00 -12.15 -7.44
C ARG A 906 26.81 -10.91 -7.83
N PHE A 907 27.69 -10.49 -6.94
CA PHE A 907 28.48 -9.28 -7.09
C PHE A 907 29.97 -9.65 -7.15
N GLU A 908 30.46 -9.82 -8.37
CA GLU A 908 31.87 -10.12 -8.66
C GLU A 908 32.65 -8.85 -9.07
N GLY A 909 31.95 -7.79 -9.48
CA GLY A 909 32.52 -6.48 -9.82
C GLY A 909 33.02 -5.65 -8.61
N THR A 910 33.87 -4.67 -8.90
CA THR A 910 34.47 -3.76 -7.91
C THR A 910 33.66 -2.48 -7.66
N GLY A 911 32.49 -2.34 -8.30
CA GLY A 911 31.56 -1.23 -8.10
C GLY A 911 30.97 -1.18 -6.68
N THR A 912 30.05 -0.22 -6.49
CA THR A 912 29.20 -0.16 -5.29
C THR A 912 27.79 -0.62 -5.66
N GLN A 913 27.34 -1.72 -5.06
CA GLN A 913 26.05 -2.35 -5.40
C GLN A 913 25.06 -2.20 -4.25
N ASP A 914 23.88 -1.67 -4.53
CA ASP A 914 22.76 -1.61 -3.61
C ASP A 914 21.72 -2.67 -4.01
N PHE A 915 21.40 -3.58 -3.09
CA PHE A 915 20.49 -4.70 -3.32
C PHE A 915 19.44 -4.81 -2.22
N THR A 916 18.18 -4.55 -2.56
CA THR A 916 17.05 -4.50 -1.62
C THR A 916 15.98 -5.52 -1.98
N VAL A 917 15.66 -6.42 -1.05
CA VAL A 917 14.61 -7.43 -1.16
C VAL A 917 13.61 -7.24 -0.03
N THR A 918 12.42 -6.69 -0.30
CA THR A 918 11.51 -6.27 0.79
C THR A 918 10.02 -6.52 0.58
N GLY A 919 9.34 -7.01 1.62
CA GLY A 919 7.87 -7.16 1.61
C GLY A 919 7.35 -8.26 0.67
N ASN A 920 8.18 -9.22 0.26
CA ASN A 920 7.78 -10.30 -0.64
C ASN A 920 7.18 -11.49 0.14
N GLU A 921 6.30 -12.24 -0.52
CA GLU A 921 5.81 -13.54 -0.08
C GLU A 921 6.49 -14.62 -0.94
N ILE A 922 7.23 -15.53 -0.32
CA ILE A 922 8.06 -16.53 -1.00
C ILE A 922 7.75 -17.91 -0.42
N SER A 923 7.34 -18.87 -1.25
CA SER A 923 7.01 -20.21 -0.77
C SER A 923 7.29 -21.36 -1.74
N SER A 924 7.42 -22.58 -1.21
CA SER A 924 7.67 -23.80 -1.97
C SER A 924 8.95 -23.73 -2.84
N ILE A 925 10.08 -23.36 -2.23
CA ILE A 925 11.34 -23.11 -2.96
C ILE A 925 12.30 -24.30 -2.87
N ASP A 926 12.72 -24.85 -4.00
CA ASP A 926 13.75 -25.88 -4.12
C ASP A 926 15.18 -25.30 -4.04
N GLY A 927 15.46 -24.53 -2.99
CA GLY A 927 16.74 -23.87 -2.82
C GLY A 927 16.85 -22.99 -1.57
N ASP A 928 17.74 -22.01 -1.65
CA ASP A 928 17.78 -20.87 -0.72
C ASP A 928 16.78 -19.79 -1.20
N ALA A 929 15.86 -19.33 -0.36
CA ALA A 929 14.84 -18.37 -0.81
C ALA A 929 15.42 -17.00 -1.20
N ILE A 930 16.36 -16.44 -0.42
CA ILE A 930 17.05 -15.19 -0.75
C ILE A 930 18.57 -15.38 -0.57
N THR A 931 19.35 -15.11 -1.61
CA THR A 931 20.82 -15.18 -1.59
C THR A 931 21.45 -13.89 -2.11
N ALA A 932 22.29 -13.24 -1.30
CA ALA A 932 23.20 -12.19 -1.76
C ALA A 932 24.66 -12.63 -1.54
N ARG A 933 25.46 -12.59 -2.60
CA ARG A 933 26.87 -13.03 -2.59
C ARG A 933 27.77 -11.99 -3.22
N SER A 934 28.70 -11.46 -2.42
CA SER A 934 29.80 -10.63 -2.89
C SER A 934 31.11 -11.43 -2.93
N ILE A 935 31.87 -11.25 -4.01
CA ILE A 935 33.20 -11.81 -4.24
C ILE A 935 34.24 -10.70 -4.32
N SER A 936 33.91 -9.57 -4.96
CA SER A 936 34.71 -8.35 -4.89
C SER A 936 33.81 -7.12 -4.70
N GLY A 937 34.40 -5.93 -4.65
CA GLY A 937 33.67 -4.66 -4.50
C GLY A 937 33.07 -4.41 -3.12
N THR A 938 32.14 -3.45 -3.08
CA THR A 938 31.37 -3.09 -1.88
C THR A 938 29.88 -3.30 -2.17
N VAL A 939 29.19 -4.04 -1.31
CA VAL A 939 27.76 -4.33 -1.47
C VAL A 939 26.99 -3.92 -0.22
N ASN A 940 25.97 -3.08 -0.38
CA ASN A 940 24.96 -2.85 0.62
C ASN A 940 23.75 -3.75 0.33
N THR A 941 23.34 -4.56 1.31
CA THR A 941 22.21 -5.48 1.16
C THR A 941 21.14 -5.22 2.22
N THR A 942 19.89 -5.04 1.80
CA THR A 942 18.73 -4.94 2.70
C THR A 942 17.75 -6.06 2.40
N VAL A 943 17.45 -6.92 3.36
CA VAL A 943 16.43 -7.98 3.27
C VAL A 943 15.42 -7.76 4.39
N SER A 944 14.22 -7.25 4.10
CA SER A 944 13.29 -6.86 5.17
C SER A 944 11.81 -7.13 4.92
N ASN A 945 11.07 -7.44 5.98
CA ASN A 945 9.62 -7.66 5.97
C ASN A 945 9.16 -8.77 4.99
N ASN A 946 10.03 -9.70 4.59
CA ASN A 946 9.64 -10.81 3.71
C ASN A 946 9.00 -11.95 4.53
N THR A 947 8.00 -12.62 3.97
CA THR A 947 7.44 -13.85 4.51
C THR A 947 7.93 -15.02 3.67
N ILE A 948 8.63 -15.97 4.30
CA ILE A 948 9.24 -17.13 3.64
C ILE A 948 8.67 -18.40 4.29
N ASP A 949 7.85 -19.16 3.56
CA ASP A 949 7.30 -20.44 4.01
C ASP A 949 7.75 -21.57 3.09
N THR A 950 8.48 -22.54 3.64
CA THR A 950 8.95 -23.74 2.94
C THR A 950 10.05 -23.44 1.91
N ALA A 951 11.29 -23.68 2.34
CA ALA A 951 12.47 -23.71 1.48
C ALA A 951 13.29 -24.97 1.76
N THR A 952 13.67 -25.72 0.73
CA THR A 952 14.39 -27.00 0.89
C THR A 952 15.86 -26.84 1.32
N ASN A 953 16.36 -25.60 1.40
CA ASN A 953 17.65 -25.28 2.01
C ASN A 953 17.49 -24.19 3.11
N ARG A 954 17.81 -22.92 2.84
CA ARG A 954 17.72 -21.83 3.84
C ARG A 954 16.77 -20.72 3.41
N ALA A 955 16.26 -19.93 4.36
CA ALA A 955 15.47 -18.75 3.99
C ALA A 955 16.35 -17.60 3.48
N ILE A 956 17.38 -17.18 4.23
CA ILE A 956 18.19 -16.00 3.87
C ILE A 956 19.69 -16.34 3.96
N VAL A 957 20.44 -15.99 2.92
CA VAL A 957 21.89 -16.26 2.80
C VAL A 957 22.63 -15.02 2.36
N LEU A 958 23.53 -14.53 3.22
CA LEU A 958 24.41 -13.39 2.95
C LEU A 958 25.87 -13.85 3.00
N ARG A 959 26.63 -13.59 1.94
CA ARG A 959 28.01 -14.07 1.79
C ARG A 959 28.95 -12.98 1.29
N ALA A 960 29.99 -12.69 2.06
CA ALA A 960 31.19 -11.98 1.59
C ALA A 960 32.34 -12.99 1.40
N SER A 961 33.11 -12.81 0.32
CA SER A 961 34.24 -13.68 -0.02
C SER A 961 35.40 -12.92 -0.69
N GLN A 962 36.59 -13.51 -0.77
CA GLN A 962 37.75 -13.10 -1.59
C GLN A 962 38.28 -11.64 -1.47
N GLY A 963 37.85 -10.87 -0.47
CA GLY A 963 38.27 -9.46 -0.29
C GLY A 963 37.15 -8.43 -0.45
N SER A 964 35.94 -8.86 -0.82
CA SER A 964 34.74 -8.00 -0.77
C SER A 964 34.45 -7.40 0.61
N THR A 965 33.74 -6.29 0.60
CA THR A 965 33.10 -5.70 1.78
C THR A 965 31.59 -5.75 1.62
N MET A 966 30.88 -6.40 2.54
CA MET A 966 29.41 -6.41 2.56
C MET A 966 28.89 -5.72 3.81
N LYS A 967 27.95 -4.79 3.64
CA LYS A 967 27.16 -4.17 4.70
C LYS A 967 25.73 -4.65 4.58
N ALA A 968 25.18 -5.30 5.60
CA ALA A 968 23.88 -5.97 5.49
C ALA A 968 22.89 -5.64 6.61
N THR A 969 21.61 -5.50 6.24
CA THR A 969 20.48 -5.38 7.17
C THR A 969 19.44 -6.45 6.86
N VAL A 970 19.11 -7.28 7.85
CA VAL A 970 18.09 -8.33 7.76
C VAL A 970 17.03 -8.09 8.84
N SER A 971 15.88 -7.50 8.50
CA SER A 971 14.93 -7.03 9.52
C SER A 971 13.45 -7.33 9.28
N GLY A 972 12.75 -7.74 10.33
CA GLY A 972 11.29 -7.96 10.27
C GLY A 972 10.84 -9.13 9.39
N ASN A 973 11.74 -10.02 8.96
CA ASN A 973 11.38 -11.16 8.11
C ASN A 973 10.75 -12.28 8.95
N GLY A 974 9.70 -12.92 8.44
CA GLY A 974 9.15 -14.16 8.96
C GLY A 974 9.62 -15.34 8.12
N THR A 975 10.27 -16.33 8.73
CA THR A 975 10.76 -17.54 8.04
C THR A 975 10.26 -18.80 8.74
N SER A 976 9.78 -19.77 7.96
CA SER A 976 9.33 -21.05 8.49
C SER A 976 9.51 -22.23 7.54
N ASN A 977 9.53 -23.44 8.10
CA ASN A 977 9.62 -24.71 7.38
C ASN A 977 10.87 -24.82 6.48
N THR A 978 12.04 -24.39 6.98
CA THR A 978 13.30 -24.46 6.23
C THR A 978 14.06 -25.75 6.55
N SER A 979 14.43 -26.53 5.54
CA SER A 979 15.04 -27.86 5.76
C SER A 979 16.48 -27.81 6.28
N ASN A 980 17.20 -26.69 6.10
CA ASN A 980 18.57 -26.51 6.57
C ASN A 980 18.69 -25.35 7.57
N GLY A 981 18.25 -24.13 7.26
CA GLY A 981 18.41 -23.04 8.23
C GLY A 981 17.54 -21.82 8.01
N GLY A 982 17.40 -20.97 9.02
CA GLY A 982 16.73 -19.67 8.87
C GLY A 982 17.62 -18.68 8.10
N ILE A 983 18.54 -18.04 8.81
CA ILE A 983 19.39 -16.95 8.30
C ILE A 983 20.87 -17.35 8.41
N LEU A 984 21.64 -17.21 7.34
CA LEU A 984 23.09 -17.42 7.30
C LEU A 984 23.82 -16.12 6.92
N ILE A 985 24.71 -15.65 7.79
CA ILE A 985 25.62 -14.53 7.55
C ILE A 985 27.05 -15.06 7.54
N ARG A 986 27.77 -14.95 6.42
CA ARG A 986 29.10 -15.56 6.27
C ARG A 986 30.12 -14.62 5.64
N ALA A 987 31.29 -14.51 6.27
CA ALA A 987 32.51 -13.92 5.70
C ALA A 987 33.55 -15.02 5.42
N SER A 988 34.36 -14.88 4.37
CA SER A 988 35.38 -15.88 4.03
C SER A 988 36.55 -15.37 3.18
N GLY A 989 37.77 -15.84 3.47
CA GLY A 989 38.97 -15.23 2.88
C GLY A 989 39.19 -13.83 3.46
N SER A 990 39.89 -12.94 2.77
CA SER A 990 40.18 -11.57 3.24
C SER A 990 38.96 -10.60 3.22
N SER A 991 37.73 -11.12 3.22
CA SER A 991 36.50 -10.29 3.15
C SER A 991 36.12 -9.65 4.48
N SER A 992 35.39 -8.53 4.43
CA SER A 992 34.75 -7.89 5.58
C SER A 992 33.23 -7.97 5.50
N MET A 993 32.57 -8.27 6.62
CA MET A 993 31.12 -8.30 6.79
C MET A 993 30.73 -7.44 7.99
N ASP A 994 29.85 -6.46 7.79
CA ASP A 994 29.18 -5.69 8.85
C ASP A 994 27.67 -5.87 8.71
N ALA A 995 27.04 -6.59 9.64
CA ALA A 995 25.65 -7.03 9.48
C ALA A 995 24.78 -6.81 10.72
N THR A 996 23.52 -6.47 10.52
CA THR A 996 22.49 -6.47 11.57
C THR A 996 21.33 -7.36 11.17
N ALA A 997 20.98 -8.34 12.03
CA ALA A 997 19.75 -9.12 11.93
C ALA A 997 18.84 -8.80 13.12
N SER A 998 17.70 -8.15 12.87
CA SER A 998 16.82 -7.67 13.95
C SER A 998 15.33 -7.89 13.73
N ASN A 999 14.59 -8.14 14.82
CA ASN A 999 13.14 -8.32 14.81
C ASN A 999 12.62 -9.40 13.84
N ASN A 1000 13.45 -10.38 13.46
CA ASN A 1000 13.02 -11.47 12.59
C ASN A 1000 12.32 -12.56 13.42
N VAL A 1001 11.36 -13.26 12.81
CA VAL A 1001 10.71 -14.46 13.36
C VAL A 1001 11.22 -15.66 12.57
N VAL A 1002 11.96 -16.55 13.21
CA VAL A 1002 12.52 -17.77 12.60
C VAL A 1002 11.91 -18.98 13.29
N ALA A 1003 11.21 -19.83 12.54
CA ALA A 1003 10.55 -21.03 13.06
C ALA A 1003 10.91 -22.28 12.26
N LYS A 1004 10.89 -23.46 12.89
CA LYS A 1004 10.93 -24.76 12.18
C LYS A 1004 12.09 -24.89 11.19
N SER A 1005 13.30 -24.60 11.66
CA SER A 1005 14.53 -24.72 10.85
C SER A 1005 15.26 -26.04 11.15
N GLY A 1006 15.67 -26.76 10.09
CA GLY A 1006 16.20 -28.13 10.16
C GLY A 1006 17.64 -28.31 10.67
N ASP A 1007 18.40 -27.23 10.77
CA ASP A 1007 19.64 -27.10 11.56
C ASP A 1007 19.47 -25.84 12.44
N TYR A 1008 20.03 -24.69 12.06
CA TYR A 1008 20.06 -23.48 12.89
C TYR A 1008 18.96 -22.46 12.58
N GLY A 1009 18.63 -21.64 13.58
CA GLY A 1009 17.81 -20.44 13.38
C GLY A 1009 18.59 -19.33 12.67
N ILE A 1010 19.64 -18.82 13.31
CA ILE A 1010 20.57 -17.83 12.73
C ILE A 1010 22.01 -18.32 12.89
N GLN A 1011 22.78 -18.37 11.80
CA GLN A 1011 24.20 -18.70 11.81
C GLN A 1011 25.07 -17.52 11.37
N VAL A 1012 26.13 -17.25 12.15
CA VAL A 1012 27.21 -16.32 11.80
C VAL A 1012 28.50 -17.12 11.61
N GLN A 1013 29.16 -16.99 10.46
CA GLN A 1013 30.37 -17.75 10.14
C GLN A 1013 31.50 -16.86 9.61
N GLY A 1014 32.69 -16.96 10.23
CA GLY A 1014 33.95 -16.41 9.71
C GLY A 1014 34.96 -17.52 9.43
N ALA A 1015 35.67 -17.42 8.30
CA ALA A 1015 36.69 -18.38 7.90
C ALA A 1015 37.84 -17.75 7.10
N ASN A 1016 39.05 -18.29 7.27
CA ASN A 1016 40.23 -17.99 6.43
C ASN A 1016 40.63 -16.51 6.44
N ALA A 1017 40.90 -15.95 7.63
CA ALA A 1017 41.29 -14.55 7.85
C ALA A 1017 40.23 -13.48 7.47
N SER A 1018 38.94 -13.85 7.49
CA SER A 1018 37.83 -12.91 7.29
C SER A 1018 37.53 -12.09 8.54
N ASN A 1019 36.93 -10.91 8.36
CA ASN A 1019 36.34 -10.13 9.44
C ASN A 1019 34.80 -10.18 9.37
N ALA A 1020 34.13 -10.47 10.48
CA ALA A 1020 32.68 -10.42 10.61
C ALA A 1020 32.26 -9.72 11.91
N SER A 1021 31.55 -8.60 11.79
CA SER A 1021 30.89 -7.85 12.87
C SER A 1021 29.38 -8.01 12.69
N VAL A 1022 28.69 -8.60 13.68
CA VAL A 1022 27.25 -8.91 13.55
C VAL A 1022 26.46 -8.56 14.80
N ILE A 1023 25.35 -7.83 14.62
CA ILE A 1023 24.36 -7.55 15.67
C ILE A 1023 23.12 -8.43 15.44
N LEU A 1024 22.74 -9.22 16.44
CA LEU A 1024 21.55 -10.07 16.45
C LEU A 1024 20.59 -9.58 17.55
N SER A 1025 19.59 -8.77 17.20
CA SER A 1025 18.79 -8.01 18.18
C SER A 1025 17.27 -8.19 18.06
N GLY A 1026 16.59 -8.62 19.12
CA GLY A 1026 15.12 -8.66 19.16
C GLY A 1026 14.48 -9.75 18.30
N ASN A 1027 15.23 -10.76 17.87
CA ASN A 1027 14.68 -11.84 17.04
C ASN A 1027 13.88 -12.85 17.90
N THR A 1028 12.83 -13.43 17.33
CA THR A 1028 12.10 -14.57 17.91
C THR A 1028 12.48 -15.83 17.15
N ILE A 1029 13.09 -16.81 17.82
CA ILE A 1029 13.59 -18.04 17.20
C ILE A 1029 12.97 -19.24 17.93
N ARG A 1030 12.28 -20.12 17.20
CA ARG A 1030 11.60 -21.28 17.80
C ARG A 1030 11.66 -22.55 16.96
N GLU A 1031 11.47 -23.70 17.61
CA GLU A 1031 11.32 -25.00 16.92
C GLU A 1031 12.51 -25.33 15.99
N THR A 1032 13.74 -24.94 16.37
CA THR A 1032 14.97 -25.24 15.60
C THR A 1032 15.50 -26.62 15.97
N VAL A 1033 15.89 -27.43 14.99
CA VAL A 1033 16.44 -28.77 15.24
C VAL A 1033 17.82 -28.69 15.92
N SER A 1034 18.61 -27.68 15.59
CA SER A 1034 19.93 -27.41 16.16
C SER A 1034 19.94 -26.05 16.87
N ALA A 1035 21.13 -25.46 17.04
CA ALA A 1035 21.30 -24.23 17.79
C ALA A 1035 20.50 -23.06 17.21
N ALA A 1036 19.71 -22.39 18.05
CA ALA A 1036 18.87 -21.28 17.60
C ALA A 1036 19.71 -20.09 17.11
N ILE A 1037 20.82 -19.79 17.79
CA ILE A 1037 21.91 -18.94 17.28
C ILE A 1037 23.22 -19.75 17.27
N ASN A 1038 23.92 -19.78 16.14
CA ASN A 1038 25.15 -20.56 15.95
C ASN A 1038 26.29 -19.67 15.40
N ILE A 1039 27.42 -19.57 16.10
CA ILE A 1039 28.52 -18.66 15.77
C ILE A 1039 29.82 -19.45 15.58
N LEU A 1040 30.42 -19.37 14.39
CA LEU A 1040 31.56 -20.20 13.99
C LEU A 1040 32.75 -19.35 13.55
N GLY A 1041 33.86 -19.41 14.30
CA GLY A 1041 35.15 -18.84 13.93
C GLY A 1041 36.17 -19.92 13.58
N SER A 1042 36.87 -19.74 12.45
CA SER A 1042 37.90 -20.70 12.00
C SER A 1042 39.04 -20.04 11.21
N ASN A 1043 40.21 -20.67 11.21
CA ASN A 1043 41.35 -20.36 10.33
C ASN A 1043 41.76 -18.88 10.34
N ASN A 1044 42.11 -18.35 11.51
CA ASN A 1044 42.48 -16.94 11.74
C ASN A 1044 41.37 -15.91 11.47
N ALA A 1045 40.09 -16.30 11.33
CA ALA A 1045 39.00 -15.35 11.20
C ALA A 1045 38.75 -14.55 12.49
N LEU A 1046 38.32 -13.30 12.34
CA LEU A 1046 37.79 -12.44 13.38
C LEU A 1046 36.26 -12.43 13.30
N VAL A 1047 35.59 -12.82 14.38
CA VAL A 1047 34.12 -12.87 14.47
C VAL A 1047 33.69 -12.18 15.77
N ALA A 1048 33.00 -11.04 15.66
CA ALA A 1048 32.42 -10.31 16.77
C ALA A 1048 30.88 -10.32 16.65
N VAL A 1049 30.19 -10.80 17.69
CA VAL A 1049 28.73 -10.92 17.70
C VAL A 1049 28.13 -10.35 18.98
N LEU A 1050 27.15 -9.44 18.81
CA LEU A 1050 26.28 -8.96 19.87
C LEU A 1050 24.90 -9.61 19.72
N ALA A 1051 24.59 -10.63 20.53
CA ALA A 1051 23.29 -11.29 20.57
C ALA A 1051 22.46 -10.75 21.74
N GLN A 1052 21.54 -9.82 21.46
CA GLN A 1052 20.78 -9.12 22.50
C GLN A 1052 19.25 -9.21 22.36
N ALA A 1053 18.56 -9.28 23.51
CA ALA A 1053 17.09 -9.20 23.59
C ALA A 1053 16.33 -10.21 22.68
N ASN A 1054 16.93 -11.34 22.34
CA ASN A 1054 16.29 -12.37 21.51
C ASN A 1054 15.41 -13.28 22.39
N ALA A 1055 14.27 -13.70 21.85
CA ALA A 1055 13.40 -14.71 22.44
C ALA A 1055 13.66 -16.05 21.74
N ILE A 1056 14.14 -17.04 22.47
CA ILE A 1056 14.52 -18.36 21.97
C ILE A 1056 13.69 -19.41 22.72
N THR A 1057 12.87 -20.18 22.02
CA THR A 1057 12.06 -21.26 22.63
C THR A 1057 12.19 -22.58 21.86
N ASP A 1058 12.09 -23.70 22.56
CA ASP A 1058 11.85 -25.03 21.96
C ASP A 1058 12.92 -25.46 20.91
N SER A 1059 14.19 -25.09 21.14
CA SER A 1059 15.33 -25.59 20.37
C SER A 1059 15.70 -27.02 20.76
N THR A 1060 15.84 -27.92 19.77
CA THR A 1060 16.19 -29.32 20.02
C THR A 1060 17.70 -29.57 20.26
N THR A 1061 18.51 -28.50 20.29
CA THR A 1061 19.83 -28.54 20.95
C THR A 1061 20.02 -27.33 21.86
N THR A 1062 20.76 -26.33 21.42
CA THR A 1062 21.30 -25.22 22.23
C THR A 1062 20.53 -23.92 21.94
N GLY A 1063 20.42 -23.03 22.92
CA GLY A 1063 19.89 -21.67 22.67
C GLY A 1063 20.88 -20.84 21.84
N ILE A 1064 22.02 -20.49 22.43
CA ILE A 1064 23.11 -19.77 21.75
C ILE A 1064 24.38 -20.60 21.79
N GLN A 1065 24.96 -20.94 20.64
CA GLN A 1065 26.21 -21.66 20.51
C GLN A 1065 27.29 -20.80 19.84
N ALA A 1066 28.52 -20.85 20.36
CA ALA A 1066 29.70 -20.30 19.70
C ALA A 1066 30.88 -21.29 19.74
N ASP A 1067 31.64 -21.37 18.65
CA ASP A 1067 32.83 -22.21 18.49
C ASP A 1067 33.98 -21.40 17.86
N ALA A 1068 35.11 -21.33 18.58
CA ALA A 1068 36.36 -20.70 18.12
C ALA A 1068 37.41 -21.78 17.86
N SER A 1069 38.03 -21.77 16.68
CA SER A 1069 38.98 -22.80 16.27
C SER A 1069 40.12 -22.28 15.40
N ASN A 1070 41.24 -23.01 15.36
CA ASN A 1070 42.33 -22.79 14.40
C ASN A 1070 42.79 -21.33 14.31
N ARG A 1071 43.19 -20.76 15.46
CA ARG A 1071 43.63 -19.35 15.61
C ARG A 1071 42.58 -18.27 15.30
N SER A 1072 41.30 -18.59 15.20
CA SER A 1072 40.26 -17.55 15.14
C SER A 1072 40.19 -16.74 16.43
N LEU A 1073 39.75 -15.48 16.32
CA LEU A 1073 39.30 -14.67 17.45
C LEU A 1073 37.76 -14.57 17.41
N VAL A 1074 37.07 -15.15 18.39
CA VAL A 1074 35.60 -15.05 18.52
C VAL A 1074 35.23 -14.26 19.77
N SER A 1075 34.52 -13.14 19.59
CA SER A 1075 33.98 -12.31 20.66
C SER A 1075 32.45 -12.41 20.64
N LEU A 1076 31.83 -12.99 21.67
CA LEU A 1076 30.38 -13.07 21.84
C LEU A 1076 29.95 -12.29 23.09
N THR A 1077 29.06 -11.30 22.89
CA THR A 1077 28.27 -10.70 23.96
C THR A 1077 26.81 -11.13 23.82
N ALA A 1078 26.32 -11.96 24.76
CA ALA A 1078 24.94 -12.42 24.83
C ALA A 1078 24.21 -11.70 25.98
N SER A 1079 23.32 -10.75 25.70
CA SER A 1079 22.67 -9.92 26.73
C SER A 1079 21.14 -9.86 26.67
N ASN A 1080 20.48 -9.90 27.83
CA ASN A 1080 19.02 -9.75 27.95
C ASN A 1080 18.18 -10.74 27.11
N ASN A 1081 18.74 -11.90 26.71
CA ASN A 1081 17.99 -12.90 25.94
C ASN A 1081 17.08 -13.72 26.86
N ASN A 1082 15.94 -14.16 26.34
CA ASN A 1082 15.01 -15.07 27.01
C ASN A 1082 15.09 -16.43 26.31
N ILE A 1083 15.70 -17.42 26.96
CA ILE A 1083 16.01 -18.74 26.41
C ILE A 1083 15.26 -19.79 27.22
N THR A 1084 14.30 -20.48 26.60
CA THR A 1084 13.49 -21.50 27.27
C THR A 1084 13.39 -22.80 26.46
N ASN A 1085 13.16 -23.92 27.16
CA ASN A 1085 12.87 -25.23 26.57
C ASN A 1085 13.95 -25.75 25.58
N THR A 1086 15.22 -25.40 25.77
CA THR A 1086 16.33 -26.02 25.00
C THR A 1086 16.55 -27.45 25.49
N THR A 1087 16.80 -28.44 24.63
CA THR A 1087 17.09 -29.80 25.15
C THR A 1087 18.52 -29.95 25.66
N GLN A 1088 19.46 -29.18 25.11
CA GLN A 1088 20.85 -29.06 25.56
C GLN A 1088 21.05 -27.71 26.25
N GLU A 1089 22.27 -27.15 26.22
CA GLU A 1089 22.62 -25.95 26.98
C GLU A 1089 21.82 -24.70 26.55
N GLY A 1090 21.54 -23.80 27.49
CA GLY A 1090 20.94 -22.50 27.17
C GLY A 1090 21.91 -21.65 26.36
N ILE A 1091 23.16 -21.55 26.83
CA ILE A 1091 24.28 -20.94 26.11
C ILE A 1091 25.50 -21.86 26.19
N LEU A 1092 26.14 -22.15 25.05
CA LEU A 1092 27.37 -22.94 24.93
C LEU A 1092 28.46 -22.12 24.24
N PHE A 1093 29.60 -21.91 24.90
CA PHE A 1093 30.81 -21.35 24.29
C PHE A 1093 31.92 -22.40 24.25
N THR A 1094 32.53 -22.62 23.08
CA THR A 1094 33.66 -23.54 22.90
C THR A 1094 34.86 -22.84 22.25
N GLY A 1095 36.07 -23.13 22.73
CA GLY A 1095 37.32 -22.67 22.13
C GLY A 1095 38.35 -23.80 21.98
N ARG A 1096 39.04 -23.86 20.84
CA ARG A 1096 40.00 -24.92 20.46
C ARG A 1096 41.18 -24.42 19.64
N ASP A 1097 42.27 -25.18 19.65
CA ASP A 1097 43.34 -25.14 18.64
C ASP A 1097 44.02 -23.76 18.44
N ASN A 1098 44.55 -23.17 19.52
CA ASN A 1098 45.26 -21.88 19.51
C ASN A 1098 44.36 -20.69 19.17
N SER A 1099 43.04 -20.79 19.36
CA SER A 1099 42.11 -19.66 19.26
C SER A 1099 42.27 -18.66 20.41
N SER A 1100 41.71 -17.47 20.23
CA SER A 1100 41.46 -16.51 21.31
C SER A 1100 39.97 -16.17 21.34
N SER A 1101 39.45 -15.78 22.50
CA SER A 1101 38.03 -15.48 22.63
C SER A 1101 37.70 -14.55 23.79
N ARG A 1102 36.56 -13.88 23.64
CA ARG A 1102 35.90 -13.14 24.71
C ARG A 1102 34.44 -13.56 24.75
N PHE A 1103 33.97 -13.98 25.91
CA PHE A 1103 32.60 -14.42 26.09
C PHE A 1103 31.94 -13.69 27.25
N GLU A 1104 30.83 -13.01 26.98
CA GLU A 1104 30.14 -12.15 27.92
C GLU A 1104 28.64 -12.44 27.92
N ALA A 1105 28.13 -13.12 28.95
CA ALA A 1105 26.72 -13.45 29.13
C ALA A 1105 26.10 -12.60 30.25
N ARG A 1106 25.23 -11.64 29.91
CA ARG A 1106 24.62 -10.71 30.89
C ARG A 1106 23.10 -10.69 30.92
N SER A 1107 22.51 -10.70 32.11
CA SER A 1107 21.06 -10.46 32.30
C SER A 1107 20.13 -11.35 31.48
N ASN A 1108 20.58 -12.54 31.06
CA ASN A 1108 19.75 -13.48 30.32
C ASN A 1108 18.81 -14.23 31.27
N LEU A 1109 17.59 -14.53 30.82
CA LEU A 1109 16.69 -15.50 31.42
C LEU A 1109 16.90 -16.84 30.72
N ILE A 1110 17.29 -17.88 31.47
CA ILE A 1110 17.55 -19.22 30.95
C ILE A 1110 16.80 -20.24 31.79
N ALA A 1111 15.78 -20.89 31.23
CA ALA A 1111 14.90 -21.80 31.97
C ALA A 1111 14.57 -23.08 31.19
N SER A 1112 14.26 -24.15 31.92
CA SER A 1112 13.80 -25.44 31.35
C SER A 1112 14.81 -26.09 30.38
N THR A 1113 16.11 -26.07 30.71
CA THR A 1113 17.12 -26.78 29.90
C THR A 1113 17.02 -28.30 30.12
N GLY A 1114 16.66 -29.05 29.08
CA GLY A 1114 16.08 -30.40 29.18
C GLY A 1114 17.04 -31.53 29.59
N ASN A 1115 18.33 -31.45 29.24
CA ASN A 1115 19.33 -32.47 29.59
C ASN A 1115 20.74 -31.89 29.87
N ALA A 1116 20.91 -30.57 29.96
CA ALA A 1116 22.22 -29.94 30.09
C ALA A 1116 22.22 -28.68 30.98
N SER A 1117 23.38 -28.03 31.06
CA SER A 1117 23.63 -26.87 31.91
C SER A 1117 23.01 -25.58 31.36
N GLY A 1118 22.66 -24.63 32.23
CA GLY A 1118 22.10 -23.34 31.79
C GLY A 1118 23.06 -22.54 30.91
N ILE A 1119 24.29 -22.34 31.38
CA ILE A 1119 25.41 -21.81 30.60
C ILE A 1119 26.57 -22.79 30.70
N ARG A 1120 27.26 -23.05 29.59
CA ARG A 1120 28.50 -23.83 29.54
C ARG A 1120 29.59 -23.12 28.77
N THR A 1121 30.80 -23.15 29.29
CA THR A 1121 32.01 -22.82 28.53
C THR A 1121 32.98 -24.01 28.53
N SER A 1122 33.72 -24.20 27.44
CA SER A 1122 34.65 -25.32 27.28
C SER A 1122 35.86 -24.95 26.42
N PHE A 1123 37.05 -24.98 27.00
CA PHE A 1123 38.29 -24.53 26.36
C PHE A 1123 39.33 -25.65 26.32
N PHE A 1124 39.84 -25.95 25.13
CA PHE A 1124 40.74 -27.07 24.87
C PHE A 1124 41.98 -26.61 24.06
N GLY A 1125 43.13 -27.23 24.30
CA GLY A 1125 44.40 -26.84 23.67
C GLY A 1125 45.01 -25.56 24.27
N ASN A 1126 45.91 -24.92 23.51
CA ASN A 1126 46.41 -23.59 23.86
C ASN A 1126 45.29 -22.57 23.59
N HIS A 1127 44.96 -21.71 24.54
CA HIS A 1127 43.87 -20.74 24.35
C HIS A 1127 43.99 -19.56 25.34
N ASP A 1128 43.82 -18.33 24.87
CA ASP A 1128 43.66 -17.15 25.72
C ASP A 1128 42.19 -16.68 25.72
N THR A 1129 41.53 -16.62 26.88
CA THR A 1129 40.09 -16.29 26.97
C THR A 1129 39.70 -15.39 28.15
N GLU A 1130 38.77 -14.46 27.90
CA GLU A 1130 38.06 -13.67 28.92
C GLU A 1130 36.60 -14.14 29.00
N VAL A 1131 36.14 -14.54 30.19
CA VAL A 1131 34.77 -15.03 30.41
C VAL A 1131 34.08 -14.22 31.51
N ILE A 1132 32.99 -13.55 31.16
CA ILE A 1132 32.15 -12.78 32.08
C ILE A 1132 30.72 -13.32 32.04
N ILE A 1133 30.22 -13.85 33.15
CA ILE A 1133 28.84 -14.31 33.30
C ILE A 1133 28.21 -13.51 34.44
N ALA A 1134 27.36 -12.54 34.13
CA ALA A 1134 26.82 -11.61 35.13
C ALA A 1134 25.30 -11.45 35.09
N THR A 1135 24.69 -11.23 36.26
CA THR A 1135 23.27 -10.84 36.43
C THR A 1135 22.23 -11.75 35.75
N ASN A 1136 22.58 -12.97 35.35
CA ASN A 1136 21.67 -13.90 34.68
C ASN A 1136 20.68 -14.54 35.68
N LEU A 1137 19.47 -14.83 35.21
CA LEU A 1137 18.49 -15.66 35.92
C LEU A 1137 18.44 -17.03 35.25
N ILE A 1138 18.99 -18.03 35.93
CA ILE A 1138 19.12 -19.40 35.43
C ILE A 1138 18.26 -20.33 36.29
N GLY A 1139 17.44 -21.17 35.67
CA GLY A 1139 16.66 -22.20 36.36
C GLY A 1139 15.21 -22.34 35.89
N PRO A 1140 14.63 -23.55 35.92
CA PRO A 1140 15.26 -24.83 36.29
C PRO A 1140 16.20 -25.36 35.20
N SER A 1141 17.19 -26.17 35.58
CA SER A 1141 18.11 -26.84 34.63
C SER A 1141 18.32 -28.32 34.95
N ALA A 1142 18.35 -29.17 33.92
CA ALA A 1142 18.48 -30.62 34.09
C ALA A 1142 19.90 -31.09 34.46
N GLN A 1143 20.92 -30.23 34.41
CA GLN A 1143 22.24 -30.49 34.98
C GLN A 1143 22.71 -29.36 35.92
N GLN A 1144 23.69 -28.56 35.51
CA GLN A 1144 24.22 -27.47 36.32
C GLN A 1144 23.56 -26.13 35.94
N GLY A 1145 23.72 -25.11 36.77
CA GLY A 1145 23.35 -23.74 36.39
C GLY A 1145 24.39 -23.16 35.42
N VAL A 1146 25.65 -23.16 35.86
CA VAL A 1146 26.82 -22.79 35.05
C VAL A 1146 27.85 -23.91 35.10
N GLN A 1147 28.43 -24.26 33.95
CA GLN A 1147 29.52 -25.23 33.81
C GLN A 1147 30.71 -24.58 33.08
N ILE A 1148 31.92 -24.74 33.60
CA ILE A 1148 33.15 -24.23 32.99
C ILE A 1148 34.16 -25.37 32.96
N ASP A 1149 34.60 -25.77 31.78
CA ASP A 1149 35.63 -26.80 31.59
C ASP A 1149 36.85 -26.20 30.87
N THR A 1150 38.06 -26.42 31.39
CA THR A 1150 39.32 -26.05 30.72
C THR A 1150 40.33 -27.19 30.77
N SER A 1151 41.16 -27.31 29.73
CA SER A 1151 42.29 -28.24 29.69
C SER A 1151 43.54 -27.62 29.05
N ASP A 1152 44.62 -28.40 29.02
CA ASP A 1152 45.85 -28.12 28.28
C ASP A 1152 46.51 -26.79 28.70
N ASN A 1153 46.84 -25.89 27.77
CA ASN A 1153 47.50 -24.61 28.07
C ASN A 1153 46.54 -23.43 27.86
N THR A 1154 45.40 -23.46 28.55
CA THR A 1154 44.39 -22.38 28.49
C THR A 1154 44.69 -21.32 29.55
N THR A 1155 45.09 -20.12 29.14
CA THR A 1155 45.09 -18.89 29.97
C THR A 1155 43.67 -18.35 30.03
N ALA A 1156 43.13 -18.10 31.23
CA ALA A 1156 41.73 -17.67 31.34
C ALA A 1156 41.41 -16.83 32.59
N ASP A 1157 40.65 -15.75 32.37
CA ASP A 1157 40.06 -14.93 33.43
C ASP A 1157 38.55 -15.14 33.48
N PHE A 1158 38.05 -15.68 34.60
CA PHE A 1158 36.64 -16.02 34.81
C PHE A 1158 35.98 -15.10 35.85
N THR A 1159 34.99 -14.32 35.45
CA THR A 1159 34.19 -13.46 36.35
C THR A 1159 32.72 -13.90 36.35
N LEU A 1160 32.23 -14.39 37.49
CA LEU A 1160 30.84 -14.78 37.70
C LEU A 1160 30.23 -13.88 38.79
N GLN A 1161 29.44 -12.87 38.38
CA GLN A 1161 28.89 -11.85 39.29
C GLN A 1161 27.36 -11.82 39.32
N GLY A 1162 26.74 -11.82 40.50
CA GLY A 1162 25.35 -11.38 40.65
C GLY A 1162 24.30 -12.28 39.98
N ASN A 1163 24.67 -13.50 39.57
CA ASN A 1163 23.75 -14.43 38.90
C ASN A 1163 22.80 -15.06 39.92
N ARG A 1164 21.53 -15.23 39.54
CA ARG A 1164 20.54 -15.97 40.32
C ARG A 1164 20.31 -17.33 39.67
N ILE A 1165 20.79 -18.38 40.32
CA ILE A 1165 20.70 -19.77 39.85
C ILE A 1165 19.74 -20.52 40.78
N ASN A 1166 18.61 -20.97 40.27
CA ASN A 1166 17.61 -21.74 41.03
C ASN A 1166 17.39 -23.11 40.37
N ASP A 1167 17.04 -24.12 41.17
CA ASP A 1167 16.45 -25.38 40.66
C ASP A 1167 17.31 -26.12 39.61
N SER A 1168 18.64 -26.07 39.75
CA SER A 1168 19.55 -26.95 38.98
C SER A 1168 19.53 -28.36 39.57
N SER A 1169 19.43 -29.40 38.75
CA SER A 1169 19.37 -30.79 39.24
C SER A 1169 20.68 -31.28 39.89
N GLN A 1170 21.82 -30.63 39.57
CA GLN A 1170 23.14 -30.96 40.08
C GLN A 1170 23.79 -29.77 40.82
N ASP A 1171 24.99 -29.35 40.41
CA ASP A 1171 25.73 -28.23 41.01
C ASP A 1171 25.20 -26.89 40.44
N ALA A 1172 25.00 -25.85 41.24
CA ALA A 1172 24.60 -24.54 40.72
C ALA A 1172 25.70 -23.94 39.81
N ILE A 1173 26.95 -24.00 40.28
CA ILE A 1173 28.16 -23.66 39.51
C ILE A 1173 29.13 -24.84 39.59
N ARG A 1174 29.58 -25.35 38.43
CA ARG A 1174 30.63 -26.35 38.31
C ARG A 1174 31.80 -25.81 37.49
N MET A 1175 33.02 -26.01 37.98
CA MET A 1175 34.25 -25.61 37.31
C MET A 1175 35.27 -26.74 37.32
N THR A 1176 35.67 -27.21 36.14
CA THR A 1176 36.72 -28.21 35.92
C THR A 1176 37.93 -27.51 35.29
N LEU A 1177 38.91 -27.12 36.10
CA LEU A 1177 40.05 -26.31 35.66
C LEU A 1177 41.32 -27.17 35.55
N TYR A 1178 41.50 -27.83 34.42
CA TYR A 1178 42.62 -28.73 34.15
C TYR A 1178 43.74 -28.12 33.29
N SER A 1179 43.69 -26.82 33.03
CA SER A 1179 44.82 -26.11 32.41
C SER A 1179 46.06 -26.10 33.30
N THR A 1180 47.24 -26.28 32.70
CA THR A 1180 48.53 -26.09 33.39
C THR A 1180 48.95 -24.62 33.50
N GLU A 1181 48.35 -23.73 32.71
CA GLU A 1181 48.63 -22.28 32.73
C GLU A 1181 47.85 -21.54 33.84
N ASP A 1182 48.22 -20.28 34.06
CA ASP A 1182 47.55 -19.42 35.03
C ASP A 1182 46.09 -19.14 34.63
N GLN A 1183 45.20 -19.27 35.61
CA GLN A 1183 43.79 -18.91 35.47
C GLN A 1183 43.31 -18.22 36.74
N THR A 1184 42.58 -17.11 36.56
CA THR A 1184 41.96 -16.38 37.66
C THR A 1184 40.45 -16.60 37.66
N VAL A 1185 39.86 -16.67 38.85
CA VAL A 1185 38.42 -16.88 39.03
C VAL A 1185 37.89 -15.95 40.12
N ALA A 1186 36.86 -15.17 39.80
CA ALA A 1186 36.11 -14.35 40.74
C ALA A 1186 34.63 -14.78 40.75
N LEU A 1187 34.16 -15.34 41.87
CA LEU A 1187 32.76 -15.74 42.10
C LEU A 1187 32.15 -14.86 43.20
N TYR A 1188 31.30 -13.89 42.85
CA TYR A 1188 30.74 -12.98 43.86
C TYR A 1188 29.30 -12.52 43.60
N GLU A 1189 28.60 -12.19 44.69
CA GLU A 1189 27.21 -11.68 44.68
C GLU A 1189 26.17 -12.64 44.07
N ASN A 1190 26.53 -13.89 43.77
CA ASN A 1190 25.61 -14.87 43.17
C ASN A 1190 24.61 -15.40 44.21
N ASN A 1191 23.39 -15.69 43.77
CA ASN A 1191 22.31 -16.23 44.60
C ASN A 1191 21.92 -17.63 44.09
N LEU A 1192 22.35 -18.67 44.80
CA LEU A 1192 22.29 -20.08 44.42
C LEU A 1192 21.25 -20.80 45.29
N GLN A 1193 20.10 -21.19 44.75
CA GLN A 1193 18.95 -21.71 45.52
C GLN A 1193 18.46 -23.08 45.00
N ARG A 1194 18.08 -23.99 45.90
CA ARG A 1194 17.40 -25.26 45.59
C ARG A 1194 18.14 -26.14 44.55
N ASN A 1195 19.45 -26.31 44.72
CA ASN A 1195 20.28 -27.07 43.76
C ASN A 1195 20.47 -28.52 44.21
N GLY A 1196 20.22 -29.49 43.32
CA GLY A 1196 20.10 -30.91 43.68
C GLY A 1196 21.38 -31.61 44.15
N ALA A 1197 22.57 -31.03 43.93
CA ALA A 1197 23.83 -31.58 44.43
C ALA A 1197 24.67 -30.60 45.27
N ARG A 1198 25.04 -29.41 44.75
CA ARG A 1198 25.96 -28.46 45.41
C ARG A 1198 25.68 -27.02 45.02
N GLY A 1199 26.17 -26.07 45.81
CA GLY A 1199 26.20 -24.66 45.39
C GLY A 1199 27.31 -24.44 44.37
N ILE A 1200 28.57 -24.62 44.79
CA ILE A 1200 29.76 -24.47 43.95
C ILE A 1200 30.58 -25.77 43.99
N ASN A 1201 30.97 -26.30 42.84
CA ASN A 1201 31.79 -27.51 42.69
C ASN A 1201 33.02 -27.23 41.82
N LEU A 1202 34.16 -27.01 42.46
CA LEU A 1202 35.43 -26.68 41.85
C LEU A 1202 36.37 -27.91 41.84
N ILE A 1203 36.95 -28.21 40.69
CA ILE A 1203 37.96 -29.26 40.50
C ILE A 1203 39.14 -28.61 39.78
N THR A 1204 40.36 -28.69 40.32
CA THR A 1204 41.53 -28.00 39.75
C THR A 1204 42.77 -28.90 39.62
N GLN A 1205 43.56 -28.62 38.58
CA GLN A 1205 44.95 -29.05 38.43
C GLN A 1205 45.84 -27.82 38.21
N GLY A 1206 47.09 -27.89 38.66
CA GLY A 1206 48.03 -26.76 38.66
C GLY A 1206 47.69 -25.68 39.71
N PRO A 1207 48.50 -24.60 39.78
CA PRO A 1207 48.15 -23.42 40.56
C PRO A 1207 46.95 -22.70 39.94
N LYS A 1208 46.06 -22.17 40.78
CA LYS A 1208 44.87 -21.39 40.37
C LYS A 1208 44.56 -20.33 41.45
N GLU A 1209 44.21 -19.11 41.05
CA GLU A 1209 43.75 -18.06 41.96
C GLU A 1209 42.23 -17.97 41.91
N VAL A 1210 41.55 -18.31 43.03
CA VAL A 1210 40.09 -18.37 43.08
C VAL A 1210 39.57 -17.58 44.27
N SER A 1211 38.77 -16.55 44.01
CA SER A 1211 38.15 -15.67 44.99
C SER A 1211 36.64 -15.93 45.06
N ILE A 1212 36.11 -16.22 46.26
CA ILE A 1212 34.69 -16.53 46.47
C ILE A 1212 34.14 -15.72 47.65
N TYR A 1213 33.31 -14.71 47.39
CA TYR A 1213 32.80 -13.78 48.42
C TYR A 1213 31.39 -13.24 48.12
N ASN A 1214 30.64 -12.86 49.16
CA ASN A 1214 29.30 -12.26 49.07
C ASN A 1214 28.24 -13.09 48.30
N ASN A 1215 28.44 -14.40 48.12
CA ASN A 1215 27.44 -15.27 47.50
C ASN A 1215 26.40 -15.70 48.55
N THR A 1216 25.13 -15.77 48.14
CA THR A 1216 24.04 -16.37 48.93
C THR A 1216 23.81 -17.79 48.44
N ILE A 1217 23.99 -18.79 49.29
CA ILE A 1217 23.77 -20.21 48.95
C ILE A 1217 22.67 -20.75 49.86
N GLY A 1218 21.50 -21.03 49.31
CA GLY A 1218 20.38 -21.65 50.04
C GLY A 1218 20.46 -23.17 50.02
N THR A 1219 19.31 -23.83 50.16
CA THR A 1219 19.20 -25.30 50.21
C THR A 1219 19.90 -25.96 49.03
N THR A 1220 20.81 -26.90 49.30
CA THR A 1220 21.42 -27.78 48.28
C THR A 1220 21.38 -29.23 48.74
N GLY A 1221 21.38 -30.18 47.80
CA GLY A 1221 21.41 -31.62 48.10
C GLY A 1221 22.77 -32.16 48.59
N GLY A 1222 23.68 -31.30 49.07
CA GLY A 1222 25.04 -31.66 49.42
C GLY A 1222 25.83 -30.48 49.97
N ALA A 1223 27.08 -30.30 49.52
CA ALA A 1223 27.96 -29.26 50.04
C ALA A 1223 27.67 -27.89 49.38
N ALA A 1224 27.63 -26.83 50.18
CA ALA A 1224 27.46 -25.48 49.67
C ALA A 1224 28.63 -25.04 48.77
N VAL A 1225 29.87 -25.38 49.18
CA VAL A 1225 31.07 -25.26 48.32
C VAL A 1225 31.90 -26.53 48.43
N ARG A 1226 32.36 -27.07 47.30
CA ARG A 1226 33.32 -28.18 47.23
C ARG A 1226 34.50 -27.77 46.36
N ALA A 1227 35.72 -27.99 46.85
CA ALA A 1227 36.95 -27.84 46.10
C ALA A 1227 37.77 -29.15 46.12
N ARG A 1228 38.15 -29.65 44.94
CA ARG A 1228 39.04 -30.80 44.78
C ARG A 1228 40.29 -30.39 44.01
N MET A 1229 41.43 -30.39 44.69
CA MET A 1229 42.75 -30.22 44.08
C MET A 1229 43.30 -31.59 43.71
N GLU A 1230 43.57 -31.82 42.43
CA GLU A 1230 44.16 -33.07 41.95
C GLU A 1230 45.68 -32.96 41.75
N SER A 1231 46.17 -31.75 41.44
CA SER A 1231 47.59 -31.38 41.44
C SER A 1231 47.74 -29.86 41.65
N GLY A 1232 48.90 -29.40 42.13
CA GLY A 1232 49.14 -27.96 42.35
C GLY A 1232 48.49 -27.38 43.61
N GLY A 1233 48.60 -26.05 43.77
CA GLY A 1233 48.11 -25.32 44.94
C GLY A 1233 47.00 -24.34 44.57
N LEU A 1234 45.80 -24.56 45.12
CA LEU A 1234 44.67 -23.65 44.98
C LEU A 1234 44.77 -22.51 46.01
N THR A 1235 44.84 -21.27 45.54
CA THR A 1235 44.72 -20.10 46.43
C THR A 1235 43.26 -19.70 46.52
N LEU A 1236 42.54 -20.27 47.49
CA LEU A 1236 41.19 -19.81 47.87
C LEU A 1236 41.30 -18.52 48.69
N ARG A 1237 40.82 -17.40 48.14
CA ARG A 1237 40.64 -16.15 48.90
C ARG A 1237 39.18 -16.02 49.34
N GLY A 1238 38.96 -16.10 50.65
CA GLY A 1238 37.66 -15.94 51.28
C GLY A 1238 37.68 -14.92 52.43
N ALA A 1239 36.64 -14.08 52.49
CA ALA A 1239 36.12 -13.45 53.70
C ALA A 1239 37.04 -12.57 54.57
N SER A 1240 37.86 -11.68 53.98
CA SER A 1240 38.20 -10.39 54.64
C SER A 1240 37.37 -9.20 54.12
N LEU A 1241 36.58 -9.41 53.06
CA LEU A 1241 35.82 -8.37 52.35
C LEU A 1241 34.30 -8.64 52.28
N GLY A 1242 33.80 -9.63 53.02
CA GLY A 1242 32.38 -9.90 53.20
C GLY A 1242 32.04 -11.39 53.29
N ASN A 1243 30.89 -11.70 53.90
CA ASN A 1243 30.47 -13.07 54.24
C ASN A 1243 29.63 -13.67 53.10
N ASN A 1244 29.94 -14.90 52.69
CA ASN A 1244 28.95 -15.73 51.99
C ASN A 1244 27.82 -16.08 52.99
N VAL A 1245 26.57 -16.08 52.53
CA VAL A 1245 25.39 -16.27 53.39
C VAL A 1245 24.75 -17.62 53.09
N TYR A 1246 24.66 -18.48 54.10
CA TYR A 1246 24.00 -19.77 54.02
C TYR A 1246 22.61 -19.67 54.66
N ASN A 1247 21.56 -19.73 53.85
CA ASN A 1247 20.20 -19.34 54.25
C ASN A 1247 19.33 -20.47 54.81
N ASP A 1248 19.80 -21.72 54.74
CA ASP A 1248 19.13 -22.87 55.34
C ASP A 1248 20.02 -23.39 56.48
N ALA A 1249 19.44 -23.52 57.67
CA ALA A 1249 20.17 -23.77 58.92
C ALA A 1249 19.46 -24.83 59.75
N THR A 1250 19.06 -25.93 59.09
CA THR A 1250 18.71 -27.18 59.75
C THR A 1250 19.93 -28.11 59.75
N PRO A 1251 20.89 -27.95 60.67
CA PRO A 1251 21.98 -28.90 60.79
C PRO A 1251 21.39 -30.27 61.06
N VAL A 1252 21.62 -31.22 60.14
CA VAL A 1252 21.34 -32.63 60.39
C VAL A 1252 22.16 -33.00 61.65
N PRO A 1253 21.53 -33.44 62.75
CA PRO A 1253 22.25 -33.70 63.98
C PRO A 1253 23.35 -34.74 63.74
N PHE A 1254 24.55 -34.48 64.27
CA PHE A 1254 25.62 -35.46 64.27
C PHE A 1254 25.14 -36.74 64.96
N ASP A 1255 25.13 -37.85 64.21
CA ASP A 1255 25.10 -39.18 64.78
C ASP A 1255 26.53 -39.54 65.22
N ASP A 1256 26.72 -39.71 66.53
CA ASP A 1256 27.99 -40.11 67.17
C ASP A 1256 28.52 -41.48 66.69
N SER A 1257 27.77 -42.23 65.86
CA SER A 1257 28.16 -43.55 65.34
C SER A 1257 29.25 -43.52 64.25
N GLY A 1258 29.51 -42.36 63.62
CA GLY A 1258 30.63 -42.18 62.68
C GLY A 1258 30.64 -43.09 61.43
N THR A 1259 29.50 -43.69 61.06
CA THR A 1259 29.44 -44.71 59.98
C THR A 1259 28.45 -44.43 58.85
N ALA A 1260 27.66 -43.35 58.93
CA ALA A 1260 26.87 -42.88 57.79
C ALA A 1260 27.74 -42.10 56.79
N PRO A 1261 27.69 -42.38 55.47
CA PRO A 1261 28.28 -41.48 54.49
C PRO A 1261 27.58 -40.12 54.54
N TYR A 1262 28.36 -39.04 54.57
CA TYR A 1262 27.89 -37.67 54.73
C TYR A 1262 27.00 -37.24 53.54
N THR A 1263 25.68 -37.19 53.72
CA THR A 1263 24.70 -36.88 52.63
C THR A 1263 24.02 -35.51 52.73
N GLY A 1264 24.41 -34.65 53.68
CA GLY A 1264 23.91 -33.27 53.76
C GLY A 1264 24.62 -32.50 54.87
N GLY A 1265 25.12 -31.30 54.57
CA GLY A 1265 25.82 -30.47 55.54
C GLY A 1265 26.40 -29.19 54.93
N ASP A 1266 25.97 -28.05 55.46
CA ASP A 1266 26.24 -26.70 54.98
C ASP A 1266 27.67 -26.24 55.30
N GLY A 1267 28.65 -26.70 54.52
CA GLY A 1267 30.05 -26.38 54.74
C GLY A 1267 30.89 -26.31 53.46
N VAL A 1268 32.13 -25.86 53.63
CA VAL A 1268 33.15 -25.79 52.56
C VAL A 1268 33.97 -27.08 52.62
N MET A 1269 33.85 -27.94 51.61
CA MET A 1269 34.56 -29.23 51.55
C MET A 1269 35.79 -29.13 50.64
N ILE A 1270 36.99 -29.14 51.21
CA ILE A 1270 38.27 -29.09 50.47
C ILE A 1270 38.97 -30.44 50.58
N ASN A 1271 39.21 -31.12 49.46
CA ASN A 1271 39.86 -32.45 49.43
C ASN A 1271 39.25 -33.49 50.39
N ASN A 1272 37.91 -33.49 50.50
CA ASN A 1272 37.11 -34.30 51.43
C ASN A 1272 37.29 -33.98 52.92
N VAL A 1273 38.01 -32.90 53.27
CA VAL A 1273 38.01 -32.30 54.60
C VAL A 1273 36.92 -31.23 54.65
N ILE A 1274 36.05 -31.29 55.65
CA ILE A 1274 34.96 -30.33 55.84
C ILE A 1274 35.46 -29.18 56.71
N TYR A 1275 35.28 -27.96 56.23
CA TYR A 1275 35.52 -26.72 56.97
C TYR A 1275 34.16 -26.07 57.25
N PRO A 1276 33.86 -25.73 58.52
CA PRO A 1276 32.66 -24.98 58.90
C PRO A 1276 32.76 -23.50 58.47
#